data_AF-A0AA89BII9-F1
#
_entry.id   AF-A0AA89BII9-F1
#
_cell.length_a   1.000
_cell.length_b   1.000
_cell.length_c   1.000
_cell.angle_alpha   90.00
_cell.angle_beta   90.00
_cell.angle_gamma   90.00
#
_symmetry.space_group_name_H-M   'P 1'
#
loop_
_entity.id
_entity.type
_entity.pdbx_description
1 polymer ?
#
loop_
_entity_poly.entity_id
_entity_poly.type
_entity_poly.pdbx_seq_one_letter_code
_entity_poly.pdbx_strand_id
1 'polypeptide(L)'
;MKMTGGEGQTIGIDLGTTYSCVGVWQDDHVEIITNDQGSRTTPSTVAFSDTERLIGEAAKNQEAMNPVNTVFDAKRLIGRRFTDALVQSDMKLWPFKVISGPADKPFIVVDYKGEEKQLAAEEISSMVLFKMRETAEAFLGSTVKNAVITVPAYFNDSQRQATKDAGAIAGLNVMRIINEPTAAAIAYGLNNRAATVGGKNVLIFDLGGGTFDVSLLSIKEGIFEVKATAGDTHLGGQDFDNRMVDHFVQEFKRKHRKDITGDPRALRRLRTASERVKRTLSSSVQANVGVDCLFEGIDFYTTITRARFDELNIDLFMNCLAPVESCLRDAKLDRSSVHDVVLVGGSTRIPKVQKILQDFFHGKELCKSINQDEAVAYGAAVQAAILDGNVYKVTLLDVTPLSLGVDADGEMSFVIPRNTPVPAKMKKGFTTKYDNQTSVRFAVYQGERPRAQDNNFLGEFDLCGVPPAPRHVPKLSACFDIDVNGILNVSAEESSTGKKNGVTITNVDGRLSAGEINKMIEEAEKYKAEDEKHKKRVDAKVALENYAYKIRNTVNDQKINYMIPEADKKKVQDAVVQVIYWLDRNQLAEVDEFNYKRKELERWKHHTRTTDIRDMYNHGSGIAKARNWRRELISWSGFCLSRKDCALGVRLYFRSVSKDCEPSLPMAGKGKGQTIGIDLGTTYSCVAVWHKDNVEIITNDMGNRITPSSVAFTDAERLFGEAAKNQEAMNPTNTIFDAKRLIGRRFSDASVQSDIKFWPFKVTPGPADKPMIMISYKGEEKQLAAEEISSMVLVKMRETAEAFLGTKVKNAVITVPAYFNDSQRQATKDAGAIAGLNVERIINEPTAAALAYGMQQKGTTVGAKNVLIFDLGGGTFDVSLLTIEEGIVEVKSTAGDTHLGGEDFDNRLVDYFIQEIKRKHKQDISGNTRALKRLRTACERVKRDLSSTVQTNLGIDCLFEGIDFYTTVTRARFEELNSDLFLKCLEPVKMCLSDAKMDKSSVHDVVLVGGSTRIPKVQKMLQDFFNGKELCKSINQDEAVAYGAAVQAAILDDTVDQIVLLDVTPLSLGVEVTGDIMRVLIPRNTKVPAKREAIFTTDLDNQSSVLIRVYEGERTRAQDNYLLGEFVSSTIPPALRGVPEIKECFELDANGILSVSAEVLLTGQKTKITITNDKGRLSKEVIEKMVKEAEKYKAEDEEHRKKVEAKLALENYAYKIRNTLMNEENNSKLPKAHEKKIQDAIVKAIYWLDRNQLAEADEFEDKMMELKSVCDAFMAKVH
;
A
#
# COMPACT_ATOMS: atom_id res chain seq x y z
N MET A 1 -21.07 -23.31 -28.97
CA MET A 1 -20.43 -22.38 -29.91
C MET A 1 -19.13 -21.90 -29.28
N LYS A 2 -17.97 -22.20 -29.88
CA LYS A 2 -16.69 -21.57 -29.49
C LYS A 2 -16.79 -20.10 -29.89
N MET A 3 -16.93 -19.20 -28.92
CA MET A 3 -16.70 -17.77 -29.14
C MET A 3 -15.22 -17.64 -29.52
N THR A 4 -14.96 -17.07 -30.68
CA THR A 4 -13.64 -16.63 -31.12
C THR A 4 -13.08 -15.64 -30.10
N GLY A 5 -11.88 -15.92 -29.56
CA GLY A 5 -11.24 -15.12 -28.52
C GLY A 5 -11.16 -13.65 -28.89
N GLY A 6 -11.73 -12.80 -28.04
CA GLY A 6 -11.54 -11.36 -28.12
C GLY A 6 -10.10 -11.00 -27.77
N GLU A 7 -9.52 -10.07 -28.53
CA GLU A 7 -8.19 -9.52 -28.28
C GLU A 7 -8.18 -8.75 -26.93
N GLY A 8 -7.51 -9.31 -25.92
CA GLY A 8 -7.17 -8.64 -24.65
C GLY A 8 -7.70 -9.36 -23.40
N GLN A 9 -6.88 -9.40 -22.35
CA GLN A 9 -7.20 -9.99 -21.03
C GLN A 9 -8.28 -9.16 -20.32
N THR A 10 -9.29 -9.81 -19.74
CA THR A 10 -10.36 -9.12 -19.00
C THR A 10 -9.95 -8.89 -17.55
N ILE A 11 -10.20 -7.68 -17.04
CA ILE A 11 -9.89 -7.29 -15.66
C ILE A 11 -11.15 -7.21 -14.79
N GLY A 12 -10.99 -7.40 -13.47
CA GLY A 12 -12.02 -7.12 -12.48
C GLY A 12 -11.75 -5.80 -11.78
N ILE A 13 -12.74 -4.90 -11.75
CA ILE A 13 -12.62 -3.60 -11.10
C ILE A 13 -13.66 -3.49 -9.99
N ASP A 14 -13.18 -3.22 -8.78
CA ASP A 14 -14.01 -2.68 -7.71
C ASP A 14 -14.07 -1.16 -7.78
N LEU A 15 -15.21 -0.61 -8.18
CA LEU A 15 -15.45 0.83 -8.20
C LEU A 15 -16.09 1.26 -6.89
N GLY A 16 -15.32 1.36 -5.80
CA GLY A 16 -15.84 1.80 -4.49
C GLY A 16 -16.13 3.30 -4.38
N THR A 17 -16.79 3.72 -3.29
CA THR A 17 -17.14 5.14 -3.03
C THR A 17 -15.92 5.98 -2.69
N THR A 18 -15.03 5.46 -1.84
CA THR A 18 -13.82 6.14 -1.36
C THR A 18 -12.56 5.71 -2.08
N TYR A 19 -12.49 4.42 -2.42
CA TYR A 19 -11.34 3.75 -2.99
C TYR A 19 -11.81 2.76 -4.04
N SER A 20 -11.05 2.62 -5.11
CA SER A 20 -11.24 1.64 -6.15
C SER A 20 -10.03 0.70 -6.21
N CYS A 21 -10.26 -0.54 -6.65
CA CYS A 21 -9.27 -1.61 -6.68
C CYS A 21 -9.40 -2.38 -8.00
N VAL A 22 -8.29 -2.86 -8.55
CA VAL A 22 -8.30 -3.59 -9.82
C VAL A 22 -7.48 -4.87 -9.70
N GLY A 23 -8.03 -5.97 -10.19
CA GLY A 23 -7.40 -7.28 -10.19
C GLY A 23 -7.47 -7.95 -11.57
N VAL A 24 -6.56 -8.89 -11.77
CA VAL A 24 -6.49 -9.70 -13.00
C VAL A 24 -6.18 -11.15 -12.64
N TRP A 25 -6.69 -12.08 -13.45
CA TRP A 25 -6.31 -13.48 -13.34
C TRP A 25 -5.04 -13.75 -14.16
N GLN A 26 -3.97 -14.19 -13.50
CA GLN A 26 -2.69 -14.51 -14.13
C GLN A 26 -2.05 -15.72 -13.43
N ASP A 27 -1.40 -16.61 -14.17
CA ASP A 27 -0.66 -17.76 -13.63
C ASP A 27 -1.44 -18.57 -12.58
N ASP A 28 -2.70 -18.90 -12.91
CA ASP A 28 -3.64 -19.65 -12.08
C ASP A 28 -3.98 -19.06 -10.69
N HIS A 29 -3.76 -17.75 -10.50
CA HIS A 29 -4.21 -17.01 -9.33
C HIS A 29 -4.76 -15.62 -9.72
N VAL A 30 -5.32 -14.92 -8.74
CA VAL A 30 -5.69 -13.51 -8.90
C VAL A 30 -4.56 -12.65 -8.38
N GLU A 31 -4.09 -11.72 -9.20
CA GLU A 31 -3.20 -10.65 -8.79
C GLU A 31 -3.99 -9.35 -8.62
N ILE A 32 -3.89 -8.74 -7.43
CA ILE A 32 -4.46 -7.41 -7.16
C ILE A 32 -3.39 -6.36 -7.51
N ILE A 33 -3.64 -5.58 -8.55
CA ILE A 33 -2.60 -4.75 -9.17
C ILE A 33 -2.33 -3.50 -8.33
N THR A 34 -1.06 -3.23 -8.04
CA THR A 34 -0.64 -1.98 -7.40
C THR A 34 -0.63 -0.83 -8.42
N ASN A 35 -1.08 0.35 -8.00
CA ASN A 35 -0.96 1.58 -8.78
C ASN A 35 0.49 2.09 -8.86
N ASP A 36 0.67 3.22 -9.57
CA ASP A 36 1.95 3.91 -9.77
C ASP A 36 2.64 4.37 -8.47
N GLN A 37 1.92 4.37 -7.35
CA GLN A 37 2.41 4.69 -6.01
C GLN A 37 2.68 3.45 -5.12
N GLY A 38 2.48 2.24 -5.67
CA GLY A 38 2.66 0.97 -4.96
C GLY A 38 1.46 0.54 -4.10
N SER A 39 0.32 1.23 -4.18
CA SER A 39 -0.88 0.89 -3.42
C SER A 39 -1.82 -0.01 -4.23
N ARG A 40 -2.37 -1.06 -3.60
CA ARG A 40 -3.40 -1.94 -4.21
C ARG A 40 -4.78 -1.28 -4.32
N THR A 41 -4.99 -0.15 -3.64
CA THR A 41 -6.21 0.65 -3.75
C THR A 41 -5.88 2.08 -4.18
N THR A 42 -6.78 2.70 -4.94
CA THR A 42 -6.64 4.06 -5.45
C THR A 42 -7.84 4.91 -5.02
N PRO A 43 -7.65 6.11 -4.45
CA PRO A 43 -8.77 6.97 -4.08
C PRO A 43 -9.71 7.27 -5.25
N SER A 44 -11.02 7.22 -5.01
CA SER A 44 -12.04 7.55 -6.00
C SER A 44 -12.26 9.06 -6.06
N THR A 45 -11.19 9.80 -6.40
CA THR A 45 -11.12 11.26 -6.34
C THR A 45 -10.60 11.81 -7.66
N VAL A 46 -11.24 12.86 -8.17
CA VAL A 46 -10.86 13.56 -9.40
C VAL A 46 -10.75 15.04 -9.11
N ALA A 47 -9.68 15.69 -9.56
CA ALA A 47 -9.47 17.10 -9.37
C ALA A 47 -9.21 17.82 -10.69
N PHE A 48 -9.72 19.05 -10.79
CA PHE A 48 -9.57 19.91 -11.96
C PHE A 48 -8.78 21.16 -11.56
N SER A 49 -7.83 21.54 -12.42
CA SER A 49 -6.99 22.72 -12.25
C SER A 49 -6.95 23.56 -13.53
N ASP A 50 -6.28 24.69 -13.48
CA ASP A 50 -6.07 25.55 -14.66
C ASP A 50 -5.24 24.87 -15.77
N THR A 51 -4.57 23.76 -15.47
CA THR A 51 -3.60 23.14 -16.38
C THR A 51 -3.89 21.69 -16.72
N GLU A 52 -4.40 20.91 -15.76
CA GLU A 52 -4.55 19.46 -15.87
C GLU A 52 -5.68 18.91 -15.00
N ARG A 53 -6.06 17.67 -15.29
CA ARG A 53 -6.97 16.86 -14.47
C ARG A 53 -6.15 15.79 -13.73
N LEU A 54 -6.35 15.70 -12.42
CA LEU A 54 -5.69 14.73 -11.56
C LEU A 54 -6.70 13.66 -11.12
N ILE A 55 -6.25 12.41 -10.99
CA ILE A 55 -7.10 11.27 -10.60
C ILE A 55 -6.36 10.43 -9.56
N GLY A 56 -7.05 9.94 -8.54
CA GLY A 56 -6.46 9.08 -7.51
C GLY A 56 -5.72 9.86 -6.42
N GLU A 57 -4.54 9.35 -6.02
CA GLU A 57 -3.73 9.96 -4.95
C GLU A 57 -3.34 11.40 -5.26
N ALA A 58 -3.02 11.73 -6.52
CA ALA A 58 -2.68 13.10 -6.92
C ALA A 58 -3.84 14.08 -6.68
N ALA A 59 -5.09 13.66 -6.95
CA ALA A 59 -6.28 14.46 -6.67
C ALA A 59 -6.55 14.58 -5.17
N LYS A 60 -6.40 13.47 -4.42
CA LYS A 60 -6.57 13.45 -2.97
C LYS A 60 -5.53 14.31 -2.24
N ASN A 61 -4.30 14.37 -2.73
CA ASN A 61 -3.21 15.13 -2.12
C ASN A 61 -3.42 16.65 -2.16
N GLN A 62 -4.05 17.16 -3.21
CA GLN A 62 -4.31 18.60 -3.39
C GLN A 62 -5.70 19.06 -2.93
N GLU A 63 -6.53 18.14 -2.44
CA GLU A 63 -7.93 18.37 -2.07
C GLU A 63 -8.13 19.51 -1.05
N ALA A 64 -7.20 19.69 -0.11
CA ALA A 64 -7.28 20.79 0.85
C ALA A 64 -6.95 22.16 0.24
N MET A 65 -6.14 22.20 -0.83
CA MET A 65 -5.74 23.43 -1.51
C MET A 65 -6.75 23.86 -2.57
N ASN A 66 -7.46 22.88 -3.15
CA ASN A 66 -8.42 23.09 -4.22
C ASN A 66 -9.73 22.30 -3.94
N PRO A 67 -10.43 22.57 -2.82
CA PRO A 67 -11.56 21.76 -2.39
C PRO A 67 -12.77 21.88 -3.32
N VAL A 68 -13.01 23.05 -3.91
CA VAL A 68 -14.19 23.31 -4.75
C VAL A 68 -14.13 22.63 -6.13
N ASN A 69 -12.93 22.31 -6.62
CA ASN A 69 -12.73 21.61 -7.89
C ASN A 69 -12.17 20.19 -7.69
N THR A 70 -12.24 19.65 -6.47
CA THR A 70 -11.91 18.26 -6.18
C THR A 70 -13.18 17.49 -5.86
N VAL A 71 -13.52 16.57 -6.74
CA VAL A 71 -14.72 15.74 -6.68
C VAL A 71 -14.39 14.38 -6.08
N PHE A 72 -15.17 14.00 -5.08
CA PHE A 72 -15.18 12.70 -4.42
C PHE A 72 -16.64 12.28 -4.21
N ASP A 73 -16.88 11.05 -3.79
CA ASP A 73 -18.23 10.51 -3.50
C ASP A 73 -19.20 10.50 -4.68
N ALA A 74 -18.68 10.56 -5.92
CA ALA A 74 -19.50 10.50 -7.13
C ALA A 74 -20.41 9.27 -7.18
N LYS A 75 -20.02 8.16 -6.51
CA LYS A 75 -20.82 6.95 -6.38
C LYS A 75 -22.11 7.13 -5.55
N ARG A 76 -22.21 8.14 -4.67
CA ARG A 76 -23.47 8.51 -4.00
C ARG A 76 -24.42 9.30 -4.91
N LEU A 77 -23.87 9.99 -5.92
CA LEU A 77 -24.64 10.76 -6.92
C LEU A 77 -25.08 9.93 -8.13
N ILE A 78 -24.30 8.92 -8.52
CA ILE A 78 -24.51 8.20 -9.77
C ILE A 78 -25.90 7.55 -9.84
N GLY A 79 -26.60 7.75 -10.96
CA GLY A 79 -27.94 7.21 -11.22
C GLY A 79 -29.08 7.78 -10.36
N ARG A 80 -28.86 8.89 -9.63
CA ARG A 80 -29.88 9.56 -8.81
C ARG A 80 -30.48 10.79 -9.48
N ARG A 81 -31.56 11.27 -8.87
CA ARG A 81 -32.18 12.57 -9.18
C ARG A 81 -31.65 13.64 -8.23
N PHE A 82 -31.55 14.87 -8.71
CA PHE A 82 -31.13 16.02 -7.93
C PHE A 82 -32.09 16.29 -6.77
N THR A 83 -33.40 16.11 -6.98
CA THR A 83 -34.40 16.27 -5.91
C THR A 83 -34.44 15.14 -4.88
N ASP A 84 -33.66 14.07 -5.04
CA ASP A 84 -33.57 12.99 -4.05
C ASP A 84 -33.14 13.56 -2.69
N ALA A 85 -33.88 13.23 -1.63
CA ALA A 85 -33.63 13.73 -0.28
C ALA A 85 -32.22 13.39 0.22
N LEU A 86 -31.68 12.23 -0.20
CA LEU A 86 -30.32 11.82 0.14
C LEU A 86 -29.29 12.72 -0.56
N VAL A 87 -29.49 13.02 -1.85
CA VAL A 87 -28.62 13.95 -2.61
C VAL A 87 -28.65 15.34 -1.99
N GLN A 88 -29.83 15.84 -1.63
CA GLN A 88 -29.97 17.15 -0.96
C GLN A 88 -29.29 17.20 0.42
N SER A 89 -29.19 16.06 1.12
CA SER A 89 -28.47 15.96 2.37
C SER A 89 -26.95 15.98 2.15
N ASP A 90 -26.46 15.13 1.25
CA ASP A 90 -25.03 15.01 0.97
C ASP A 90 -24.42 16.29 0.37
N MET A 91 -25.18 17.01 -0.46
CA MET A 91 -24.76 18.31 -1.02
C MET A 91 -24.36 19.35 0.03
N LYS A 92 -24.86 19.24 1.27
CA LYS A 92 -24.50 20.15 2.37
C LYS A 92 -23.10 19.87 2.92
N LEU A 93 -22.55 18.70 2.61
CA LEU A 93 -21.26 18.20 3.12
C LEU A 93 -20.15 18.30 2.08
N TRP A 94 -20.50 18.51 0.80
CA TRP A 94 -19.54 18.63 -0.28
C TRP A 94 -19.06 20.07 -0.48
N PRO A 95 -17.75 20.28 -0.71
CA PRO A 95 -17.21 21.59 -1.03
C PRO A 95 -17.45 22.00 -2.49
N PHE A 96 -17.65 21.03 -3.38
CA PHE A 96 -17.94 21.27 -4.80
C PHE A 96 -19.44 21.52 -5.01
N LYS A 97 -19.77 22.30 -6.04
CA LYS A 97 -21.15 22.69 -6.33
C LYS A 97 -21.84 21.60 -7.14
N VAL A 98 -23.08 21.28 -6.77
CA VAL A 98 -23.97 20.40 -7.54
C VAL A 98 -25.23 21.18 -7.93
N ILE A 99 -25.67 21.05 -9.17
CA ILE A 99 -26.85 21.72 -9.72
C ILE A 99 -27.81 20.73 -10.37
N SER A 100 -29.07 21.13 -10.52
CA SER A 100 -30.04 20.37 -11.32
C SER A 100 -29.74 20.55 -12.80
N GLY A 101 -29.46 19.45 -13.49
CA GLY A 101 -29.37 19.37 -14.94
C GLY A 101 -30.68 18.94 -15.59
N PRO A 102 -30.64 18.59 -16.90
CA PRO A 102 -31.79 18.06 -17.62
C PRO A 102 -32.40 16.84 -16.93
N ALA A 103 -33.73 16.74 -16.97
CA ALA A 103 -34.50 15.64 -16.37
C ALA A 103 -34.22 15.41 -14.87
N ASP A 104 -33.92 16.49 -14.14
CA ASP A 104 -33.63 16.43 -12.70
C ASP A 104 -32.40 15.58 -12.37
N LYS A 105 -31.43 15.46 -13.28
CA LYS A 105 -30.17 14.77 -13.04
C LYS A 105 -29.19 15.69 -12.31
N PRO A 106 -28.45 15.24 -11.27
CA PRO A 106 -27.45 16.08 -10.62
C PRO A 106 -26.21 16.24 -11.51
N PHE A 107 -25.75 17.49 -11.69
CA PHE A 107 -24.52 17.85 -12.39
C PHE A 107 -23.54 18.51 -11.43
N ILE A 108 -22.28 18.10 -11.50
CA ILE A 108 -21.18 18.60 -10.70
C ILE A 108 -20.53 19.75 -11.45
N VAL A 109 -20.34 20.89 -10.79
CA VAL A 109 -19.78 22.11 -11.39
C VAL A 109 -18.34 22.30 -10.91
N VAL A 110 -17.42 22.38 -11.85
CA VAL A 110 -15.98 22.59 -11.59
C VAL A 110 -15.43 23.66 -12.54
N ASP A 111 -14.41 24.40 -12.10
CA ASP A 111 -13.59 25.22 -12.98
C ASP A 111 -12.44 24.37 -13.53
N TYR A 112 -12.37 24.26 -14.86
CA TYR A 112 -11.29 23.59 -15.55
C TYR A 112 -10.76 24.49 -16.67
N LYS A 113 -9.48 24.89 -16.55
CA LYS A 113 -8.80 25.80 -17.49
C LYS A 113 -9.50 27.16 -17.65
N GLY A 114 -10.09 27.69 -16.57
CA GLY A 114 -10.81 28.97 -16.59
C GLY A 114 -12.20 28.89 -17.23
N GLU A 115 -12.70 27.68 -17.50
CA GLU A 115 -14.05 27.43 -18.01
C GLU A 115 -14.85 26.63 -16.98
N GLU A 116 -16.06 27.09 -16.67
CA GLU A 116 -17.02 26.31 -15.89
C GLU A 116 -17.47 25.07 -16.69
N LYS A 117 -17.25 23.89 -16.14
CA LYS A 117 -17.71 22.60 -16.67
C LYS A 117 -18.81 22.03 -15.79
N GLN A 118 -19.84 21.48 -16.43
CA GLN A 118 -20.92 20.76 -15.78
C GLN A 118 -20.79 19.30 -16.17
N LEU A 119 -20.47 18.45 -15.21
CA LEU A 119 -20.15 17.04 -15.43
C LEU A 119 -21.17 16.15 -14.72
N ALA A 120 -21.62 15.09 -15.40
CA ALA A 120 -22.43 14.06 -14.79
C ALA A 120 -21.58 13.15 -13.88
N ALA A 121 -22.22 12.48 -12.92
CA ALA A 121 -21.53 11.53 -12.03
C ALA A 121 -20.91 10.34 -12.79
N GLU A 122 -21.49 9.94 -13.93
CA GLU A 122 -20.96 8.92 -14.82
C GLU A 122 -19.63 9.34 -15.45
N GLU A 123 -19.47 10.63 -15.78
CA GLU A 123 -18.22 11.16 -16.33
C GLU A 123 -17.11 11.17 -15.27
N ILE A 124 -17.43 11.55 -14.03
CA ILE A 124 -16.45 11.48 -12.94
C ILE A 124 -16.05 10.03 -12.65
N SER A 125 -17.02 9.12 -12.63
CA SER A 125 -16.78 7.69 -12.39
C SER A 125 -16.00 7.05 -13.54
N SER A 126 -16.22 7.48 -14.79
CA SER A 126 -15.47 7.00 -15.94
C SER A 126 -14.00 7.41 -15.89
N MET A 127 -13.68 8.58 -15.31
CA MET A 127 -12.29 9.00 -15.08
C MET A 127 -11.59 8.10 -14.05
N VAL A 128 -12.28 7.69 -12.98
CA VAL A 128 -11.74 6.72 -12.02
C VAL A 128 -11.52 5.36 -12.68
N LEU A 129 -12.50 4.87 -13.44
CA LEU A 129 -12.38 3.62 -14.20
C LEU A 129 -11.26 3.66 -15.25
N PHE A 130 -11.07 4.80 -15.91
CA PHE A 130 -9.95 5.05 -16.81
C PHE A 130 -8.61 4.89 -16.09
N LYS A 131 -8.46 5.43 -14.88
CA LYS A 131 -7.24 5.25 -14.07
C LYS A 131 -7.03 3.79 -13.65
N MET A 132 -8.10 3.04 -13.37
CA MET A 132 -8.00 1.61 -13.06
C MET A 132 -7.55 0.80 -14.28
N ARG A 133 -8.10 1.13 -15.46
CA ARG A 133 -7.63 0.56 -16.73
C ARG A 133 -6.17 0.89 -17.00
N GLU A 134 -5.76 2.16 -16.89
CA GLU A 134 -4.37 2.60 -17.09
C GLU A 134 -3.41 1.84 -16.17
N THR A 135 -3.81 1.64 -14.91
CA THR A 135 -3.05 0.86 -13.92
C THR A 135 -2.88 -0.59 -14.37
N ALA A 136 -3.95 -1.23 -14.84
CA ALA A 136 -3.88 -2.58 -15.38
C ALA A 136 -3.06 -2.67 -16.68
N GLU A 137 -3.20 -1.71 -17.59
CA GLU A 137 -2.43 -1.64 -18.84
C GLU A 137 -0.93 -1.49 -18.57
N ALA A 138 -0.56 -0.66 -17.58
CA ALA A 138 0.84 -0.50 -17.17
C ALA A 138 1.43 -1.79 -16.58
N PHE A 139 0.63 -2.59 -15.88
CA PHE A 139 1.03 -3.88 -15.33
C PHE A 139 1.12 -4.98 -16.40
N LEU A 140 0.11 -5.08 -17.26
CA LEU A 140 0.02 -6.11 -18.30
C LEU A 140 0.87 -5.83 -19.54
N GLY A 141 1.36 -4.59 -19.72
CA GLY A 141 2.11 -4.17 -20.91
C GLY A 141 1.30 -4.20 -22.21
N SER A 142 -0.03 -4.26 -22.12
CA SER A 142 -0.95 -4.35 -23.26
C SER A 142 -2.25 -3.60 -23.00
N THR A 143 -2.98 -3.25 -24.05
CA THR A 143 -4.27 -2.53 -23.96
C THR A 143 -5.36 -3.42 -23.38
N VAL A 144 -6.13 -2.88 -22.43
CA VAL A 144 -7.25 -3.57 -21.80
C VAL A 144 -8.55 -3.03 -22.36
N LYS A 145 -9.41 -3.92 -22.90
CA LYS A 145 -10.70 -3.52 -23.48
C LYS A 145 -11.89 -4.01 -22.70
N ASN A 146 -11.77 -5.12 -21.98
CA ASN A 146 -12.88 -5.80 -21.34
C ASN A 146 -12.76 -5.71 -19.82
N ALA A 147 -13.88 -5.51 -19.14
CA ALA A 147 -13.90 -5.49 -17.67
C ALA A 147 -15.18 -6.09 -17.08
N VAL A 148 -15.05 -6.62 -15.87
CA VAL A 148 -16.14 -6.85 -14.93
C VAL A 148 -16.09 -5.73 -13.90
N ILE A 149 -17.20 -5.01 -13.69
CA ILE A 149 -17.27 -3.87 -12.77
C ILE A 149 -18.25 -4.18 -11.64
N THR A 150 -17.89 -3.83 -10.42
CA THR A 150 -18.72 -4.08 -9.23
C THR A 150 -19.75 -2.97 -8.99
N VAL A 151 -20.86 -3.33 -8.36
CA VAL A 151 -21.86 -2.40 -7.81
C VAL A 151 -22.38 -2.91 -6.46
N PRO A 152 -22.83 -2.03 -5.57
CA PRO A 152 -23.54 -2.42 -4.34
C PRO A 152 -24.72 -3.32 -4.69
N ALA A 153 -24.98 -4.36 -3.89
CA ALA A 153 -26.06 -5.30 -4.18
C ALA A 153 -27.42 -4.60 -4.22
N TYR A 154 -27.63 -3.61 -3.34
CA TYR A 154 -28.85 -2.83 -3.25
C TYR A 154 -28.98 -1.68 -4.27
N PHE A 155 -28.05 -1.55 -5.24
CA PHE A 155 -28.20 -0.60 -6.33
C PHE A 155 -29.46 -0.86 -7.17
N ASN A 156 -30.18 0.22 -7.44
CA ASN A 156 -31.37 0.22 -8.28
C ASN A 156 -31.00 0.13 -9.77
N ASP A 157 -32.00 -0.04 -10.63
CA ASP A 157 -31.81 -0.24 -12.08
C ASP A 157 -31.06 0.94 -12.74
N SER A 158 -31.39 2.18 -12.37
CA SER A 158 -30.75 3.39 -12.93
C SER A 158 -29.29 3.53 -12.51
N GLN A 159 -28.94 3.17 -11.28
CA GLN A 159 -27.55 3.20 -10.79
C GLN A 159 -26.68 2.13 -11.46
N ARG A 160 -27.23 0.93 -11.70
CA ARG A 160 -26.55 -0.15 -12.44
C ARG A 160 -26.26 0.27 -13.87
N GLN A 161 -27.26 0.84 -14.55
CA GLN A 161 -27.09 1.33 -15.91
C GLN A 161 -26.07 2.47 -15.96
N ALA A 162 -26.15 3.46 -15.07
CA ALA A 162 -25.20 4.58 -15.01
C ALA A 162 -23.76 4.13 -14.75
N THR A 163 -23.55 3.09 -13.92
CA THR A 163 -22.21 2.52 -13.71
C THR A 163 -21.68 1.80 -14.96
N LYS A 164 -22.56 1.08 -15.66
CA LYS A 164 -22.23 0.45 -16.94
C LYS A 164 -21.88 1.50 -18.02
N ASP A 165 -22.63 2.59 -18.06
CA ASP A 165 -22.38 3.72 -18.96
C ASP A 165 -21.04 4.40 -18.64
N ALA A 166 -20.71 4.59 -17.36
CA ALA A 166 -19.40 5.09 -16.94
C ALA A 166 -18.25 4.19 -17.44
N GLY A 167 -18.43 2.86 -17.40
CA GLY A 167 -17.49 1.91 -17.99
C GLY A 167 -17.34 2.08 -19.51
N ALA A 168 -18.45 2.26 -20.23
CA ALA A 168 -18.42 2.53 -21.66
C ALA A 168 -17.69 3.86 -21.99
N ILE A 169 -17.96 4.93 -21.23
CA ILE A 169 -17.28 6.23 -21.37
C ILE A 169 -15.78 6.11 -21.10
N ALA A 170 -15.38 5.24 -20.17
CA ALA A 170 -13.97 4.95 -19.90
C ALA A 170 -13.27 4.17 -21.04
N GLY A 171 -14.01 3.74 -22.06
CA GLY A 171 -13.52 2.89 -23.15
C GLY A 171 -13.37 1.43 -22.75
N LEU A 172 -14.21 0.94 -21.83
CA LEU A 172 -14.29 -0.46 -21.43
C LEU A 172 -15.58 -1.09 -21.96
N ASN A 173 -15.45 -2.27 -22.53
CA ASN A 173 -16.55 -3.19 -22.74
C ASN A 173 -16.88 -3.89 -21.40
N VAL A 174 -17.94 -3.43 -20.74
CA VAL A 174 -18.40 -4.00 -19.48
C VAL A 174 -19.10 -5.34 -19.74
N MET A 175 -18.35 -6.43 -19.63
CA MET A 175 -18.84 -7.79 -19.90
C MET A 175 -19.85 -8.26 -18.87
N ARG A 176 -19.72 -7.79 -17.63
CA ARG A 176 -20.61 -8.11 -16.52
C ARG A 176 -20.59 -7.00 -15.48
N ILE A 177 -21.77 -6.67 -14.97
CA ILE A 177 -21.92 -6.01 -13.66
C ILE A 177 -22.10 -7.11 -12.62
N ILE A 178 -21.28 -7.08 -11.57
CA ILE A 178 -21.33 -8.04 -10.46
C ILE A 178 -21.64 -7.31 -9.14
N ASN A 179 -22.45 -7.93 -8.28
CA ASN A 179 -22.72 -7.38 -6.96
C ASN A 179 -21.49 -7.54 -6.06
N GLU A 180 -21.13 -6.49 -5.31
CA GLU A 180 -19.99 -6.46 -4.37
C GLU A 180 -19.96 -7.66 -3.40
N PRO A 181 -21.03 -7.96 -2.65
CA PRO A 181 -21.03 -9.10 -1.75
C PRO A 181 -20.99 -10.45 -2.49
N THR A 182 -21.49 -10.54 -3.73
CA THR A 182 -21.36 -11.74 -4.56
C THR A 182 -19.89 -11.95 -4.97
N ALA A 183 -19.19 -10.89 -5.37
CA ALA A 183 -17.77 -10.94 -5.67
C ALA A 183 -16.95 -11.36 -4.43
N ALA A 184 -17.22 -10.77 -3.27
CA ALA A 184 -16.54 -11.16 -2.03
C ALA A 184 -16.85 -12.61 -1.62
N ALA A 185 -18.06 -13.11 -1.88
CA ALA A 185 -18.38 -14.52 -1.67
C ALA A 185 -17.56 -15.45 -2.56
N ILE A 186 -17.28 -15.07 -3.81
CA ILE A 186 -16.38 -15.81 -4.70
C ILE A 186 -14.98 -15.87 -4.11
N ALA A 187 -14.43 -14.74 -3.66
CA ALA A 187 -13.12 -14.69 -3.00
C ALA A 187 -13.07 -15.62 -1.77
N TYR A 188 -14.10 -15.58 -0.92
CA TYR A 188 -14.24 -16.46 0.24
C TYR A 188 -14.30 -17.95 -0.14
N GLY A 189 -15.17 -18.30 -1.11
CA GLY A 189 -15.44 -19.70 -1.47
C GLY A 189 -14.27 -20.38 -2.17
N LEU A 190 -13.44 -19.63 -2.90
CA LEU A 190 -12.23 -20.14 -3.52
C LEU A 190 -11.13 -20.44 -2.50
N ASN A 191 -10.96 -19.57 -1.51
CA ASN A 191 -9.95 -19.74 -0.46
C ASN A 191 -10.30 -20.88 0.53
N ASN A 192 -11.57 -21.28 0.59
CA ASN A 192 -12.08 -22.24 1.57
C ASN A 192 -12.70 -23.51 0.94
N ARG A 193 -12.27 -23.89 -0.26
CA ARG A 193 -12.84 -25.02 -1.04
C ARG A 193 -13.03 -26.31 -0.23
N ALA A 194 -12.02 -26.75 0.52
CA ALA A 194 -12.09 -27.97 1.33
C ALA A 194 -13.20 -27.92 2.40
N ALA A 195 -13.53 -26.73 2.91
CA ALA A 195 -14.56 -26.52 3.93
C ALA A 195 -16.00 -26.42 3.36
N THR A 196 -16.17 -26.37 2.03
CA THR A 196 -17.49 -26.16 1.38
C THR A 196 -18.11 -27.43 0.78
N VAL A 197 -17.47 -28.59 0.95
CA VAL A 197 -17.88 -29.89 0.36
C VAL A 197 -19.26 -30.38 0.88
N GLY A 198 -19.76 -29.84 1.99
CA GLY A 198 -21.10 -30.14 2.53
C GLY A 198 -22.20 -29.12 2.20
N GLY A 199 -21.88 -28.03 1.49
CA GLY A 199 -22.77 -26.87 1.36
C GLY A 199 -22.78 -25.99 2.62
N LYS A 200 -22.62 -24.68 2.46
CA LYS A 200 -22.62 -23.71 3.58
C LYS A 200 -23.52 -22.52 3.26
N ASN A 201 -24.29 -22.08 4.25
CA ASN A 201 -24.92 -20.77 4.22
C ASN A 201 -23.96 -19.72 4.76
N VAL A 202 -23.62 -18.71 3.98
CA VAL A 202 -22.63 -17.70 4.29
C VAL A 202 -23.27 -16.33 4.20
N LEU A 203 -23.17 -15.55 5.27
CA LEU A 203 -23.60 -14.16 5.28
C LEU A 203 -22.40 -13.28 4.96
N ILE A 204 -22.51 -12.48 3.91
CA ILE A 204 -21.54 -11.43 3.59
C ILE A 204 -22.07 -10.13 4.18
N PHE A 205 -21.28 -9.51 5.04
CA PHE A 205 -21.54 -8.20 5.65
C PHE A 205 -20.53 -7.21 5.07
N ASP A 206 -20.99 -6.37 4.15
CA ASP A 206 -20.16 -5.43 3.41
C ASP A 206 -20.45 -3.99 3.85
N LEU A 207 -19.54 -3.40 4.63
CA LEU A 207 -19.67 -2.01 5.09
C LEU A 207 -18.47 -1.20 4.57
N GLY A 208 -18.70 -0.53 3.45
CA GLY A 208 -17.70 0.23 2.72
C GLY A 208 -17.53 1.67 3.21
N GLY A 209 -17.01 2.52 2.31
CA GLY A 209 -16.82 3.95 2.55
C GLY A 209 -18.11 4.77 2.52
N GLY A 210 -19.12 4.33 1.76
CA GLY A 210 -20.39 5.05 1.66
C GLY A 210 -21.64 4.20 1.40
N THR A 211 -21.50 2.87 1.25
CA THR A 211 -22.60 1.92 1.06
C THR A 211 -22.48 0.76 2.06
N PHE A 212 -23.62 0.17 2.40
CA PHE A 212 -23.75 -1.01 3.25
C PHE A 212 -24.61 -2.06 2.56
N ASP A 213 -24.09 -3.27 2.38
CA ASP A 213 -24.83 -4.40 1.81
C ASP A 213 -24.72 -5.65 2.69
N VAL A 214 -25.79 -6.45 2.69
CA VAL A 214 -25.84 -7.77 3.31
C VAL A 214 -26.41 -8.75 2.31
N SER A 215 -25.70 -9.84 2.07
CA SER A 215 -26.18 -10.95 1.24
C SER A 215 -26.00 -12.27 1.94
N LEU A 216 -27.03 -13.12 1.89
CA LEU A 216 -26.96 -14.48 2.40
C LEU A 216 -26.91 -15.45 1.22
N LEU A 217 -25.83 -16.22 1.14
CA LEU A 217 -25.57 -17.13 0.02
C LEU A 217 -25.53 -18.58 0.49
N SER A 218 -25.99 -19.50 -0.35
CA SER A 218 -25.68 -20.92 -0.24
C SER A 218 -24.54 -21.26 -1.19
N ILE A 219 -23.41 -21.72 -0.64
CA ILE A 219 -22.21 -22.08 -1.39
C ILE A 219 -22.03 -23.60 -1.34
N LYS A 220 -22.11 -24.26 -2.50
CA LYS A 220 -21.93 -25.72 -2.64
C LYS A 220 -21.25 -26.06 -3.95
N GLU A 221 -20.11 -26.76 -3.89
CA GLU A 221 -19.42 -27.33 -5.07
C GLU A 221 -19.19 -26.32 -6.22
N GLY A 222 -18.81 -25.08 -5.89
CA GLY A 222 -18.60 -24.01 -6.89
C GLY A 222 -19.87 -23.32 -7.40
N ILE A 223 -21.04 -23.68 -6.86
CA ILE A 223 -22.30 -22.96 -7.06
C ILE A 223 -22.45 -21.95 -5.92
N PHE A 224 -22.64 -20.69 -6.28
CA PHE A 224 -22.89 -19.58 -5.37
C PHE A 224 -24.30 -19.07 -5.65
N GLU A 225 -25.23 -19.37 -4.76
CA GLU A 225 -26.63 -19.00 -4.89
C GLU A 225 -27.00 -17.96 -3.84
N VAL A 226 -27.29 -16.74 -4.27
CA VAL A 226 -27.79 -15.68 -3.40
C VAL A 226 -29.23 -16.01 -3.03
N LYS A 227 -29.51 -16.18 -1.73
CA LYS A 227 -30.85 -16.47 -1.21
C LYS A 227 -31.63 -15.20 -0.94
N ALA A 228 -30.96 -14.19 -0.43
CA ALA A 228 -31.52 -12.87 -0.22
C ALA A 228 -30.42 -11.82 -0.15
N THR A 229 -30.81 -10.57 -0.44
CA THR A 229 -29.96 -9.39 -0.23
C THR A 229 -30.79 -8.22 0.32
N ALA A 230 -30.12 -7.38 1.10
CA ALA A 230 -30.64 -6.13 1.66
C ALA A 230 -29.47 -5.16 1.89
N GLY A 231 -29.74 -3.86 2.04
CA GLY A 231 -28.67 -2.90 2.29
C GLY A 231 -29.17 -1.48 2.49
N ASP A 232 -28.21 -0.58 2.68
CA ASP A 232 -28.39 0.87 2.67
C ASP A 232 -27.29 1.50 1.79
N THR A 233 -27.73 2.09 0.69
CA THR A 233 -26.81 2.71 -0.29
C THR A 233 -26.19 4.02 0.20
N HIS A 234 -26.56 4.54 1.38
CA HIS A 234 -26.12 5.82 1.95
C HIS A 234 -25.62 5.69 3.40
N LEU A 235 -25.07 4.52 3.76
CA LEU A 235 -24.46 4.27 5.05
C LEU A 235 -23.04 3.71 4.88
N GLY A 236 -22.04 4.37 5.46
CA GLY A 236 -20.66 3.88 5.42
C GLY A 236 -19.68 4.74 6.22
N GLY A 237 -18.39 4.48 5.97
CA GLY A 237 -17.27 5.09 6.68
C GLY A 237 -17.27 6.63 6.72
N GLN A 238 -17.79 7.28 5.68
CA GLN A 238 -17.85 8.75 5.58
C GLN A 238 -18.88 9.37 6.50
N ASP A 239 -19.99 8.67 6.78
CA ASP A 239 -21.00 9.16 7.71
C ASP A 239 -20.41 9.21 9.12
N PHE A 240 -19.55 8.25 9.46
CA PHE A 240 -18.82 8.25 10.73
C PHE A 240 -17.79 9.39 10.78
N ASP A 241 -17.14 9.68 9.66
CA ASP A 241 -16.24 10.84 9.55
C ASP A 241 -17.00 12.16 9.70
N ASN A 242 -18.21 12.28 9.15
CA ASN A 242 -19.08 13.45 9.31
C ASN A 242 -19.40 13.71 10.78
N ARG A 243 -19.81 12.67 11.54
CA ARG A 243 -20.10 12.80 12.98
C ARG A 243 -18.88 13.26 13.78
N MET A 244 -17.70 12.79 13.40
CA MET A 244 -16.43 13.21 14.01
C MET A 244 -16.10 14.67 13.68
N VAL A 245 -16.24 15.08 12.42
CA VAL A 245 -16.04 16.47 11.99
C VAL A 245 -16.99 17.39 12.75
N ASP A 246 -18.29 17.08 12.81
CA ASP A 246 -19.28 17.88 13.54
C ASP A 246 -18.90 18.01 15.02
N HIS A 247 -18.50 16.91 15.66
CA HIS A 247 -18.03 16.92 17.04
C HIS A 247 -16.84 17.86 17.24
N PHE A 248 -15.82 17.78 16.37
CA PHE A 248 -14.63 18.61 16.48
C PHE A 248 -14.87 20.07 16.08
N VAL A 249 -15.78 20.36 15.15
CA VAL A 249 -16.24 21.73 14.85
C VAL A 249 -16.86 22.35 16.09
N GLN A 250 -17.76 21.63 16.77
CA GLN A 250 -18.35 22.14 18.03
C GLN A 250 -17.30 22.28 19.13
N GLU A 251 -16.34 21.37 19.20
CA GLU A 251 -15.25 21.47 20.18
C GLU A 251 -14.33 22.66 19.90
N PHE A 252 -13.96 22.90 18.64
CA PHE A 252 -13.18 24.06 18.22
C PHE A 252 -13.92 25.36 18.56
N LYS A 253 -15.22 25.43 18.25
CA LYS A 253 -16.09 26.55 18.61
C LYS A 253 -16.17 26.78 20.12
N ARG A 254 -16.24 25.72 20.92
CA ARG A 254 -16.23 25.80 22.39
C ARG A 254 -14.89 26.28 22.95
N LYS A 255 -13.76 25.74 22.45
CA LYS A 255 -12.41 26.06 22.93
C LYS A 255 -11.94 27.45 22.50
N HIS A 256 -12.22 27.84 21.26
CA HIS A 256 -11.64 29.03 20.63
C HIS A 256 -12.66 30.13 20.30
N ARG A 257 -13.96 29.88 20.52
CA ARG A 257 -15.07 30.82 20.22
C ARG A 257 -15.11 31.25 18.75
N LYS A 258 -14.66 30.38 17.85
CA LYS A 258 -14.60 30.59 16.39
C LYS A 258 -15.31 29.46 15.67
N ASP A 259 -16.05 29.78 14.62
CA ASP A 259 -16.83 28.79 13.85
C ASP A 259 -16.17 28.56 12.48
N ILE A 260 -15.86 27.30 12.17
CA ILE A 260 -15.15 26.92 10.95
C ILE A 260 -16.10 26.35 9.88
N THR A 261 -17.40 26.26 10.14
CA THR A 261 -18.38 25.66 9.21
C THR A 261 -18.43 26.36 7.85
N GLY A 262 -18.03 27.63 7.78
CA GLY A 262 -17.99 28.41 6.54
C GLY A 262 -16.69 28.30 5.75
N ASP A 263 -15.69 27.53 6.21
CA ASP A 263 -14.39 27.41 5.57
C ASP A 263 -14.20 25.97 5.01
N PRO A 264 -14.41 25.78 3.69
CA PRO A 264 -14.27 24.47 3.05
C PRO A 264 -12.90 23.83 3.23
N ARG A 265 -11.85 24.67 3.31
CA ARG A 265 -10.48 24.22 3.48
C ARG A 265 -10.24 23.71 4.89
N ALA A 266 -10.66 24.46 5.91
CA ALA A 266 -10.56 24.04 7.31
C ALA A 266 -11.34 22.73 7.53
N LEU A 267 -12.58 22.65 7.03
CA LEU A 267 -13.40 21.46 7.12
C LEU A 267 -12.76 20.25 6.43
N ARG A 268 -12.17 20.43 5.24
CA ARG A 268 -11.51 19.34 4.54
C ARG A 268 -10.28 18.82 5.30
N ARG A 269 -9.47 19.72 5.85
CA ARG A 269 -8.30 19.35 6.67
C ARG A 269 -8.73 18.61 7.93
N LEU A 270 -9.77 19.07 8.61
CA LEU A 270 -10.34 18.41 9.79
C LEU A 270 -10.94 17.04 9.45
N ARG A 271 -11.59 16.89 8.29
CA ARG A 271 -12.10 15.62 7.79
C ARG A 271 -11.00 14.60 7.54
N THR A 272 -9.91 15.00 6.87
CA THR A 272 -8.74 14.14 6.67
C THR A 272 -8.12 13.70 7.99
N ALA A 273 -8.06 14.59 8.99
CA ALA A 273 -7.60 14.22 10.33
C ALA A 273 -8.58 13.27 11.04
N SER A 274 -9.89 13.51 10.92
CA SER A 274 -10.95 12.68 11.52
C SER A 274 -10.95 11.27 10.95
N GLU A 275 -10.73 11.11 9.65
CA GLU A 275 -10.66 9.81 8.98
C GLU A 275 -9.43 9.01 9.45
N ARG A 276 -8.27 9.65 9.60
CA ARG A 276 -7.07 9.02 10.20
C ARG A 276 -7.32 8.58 11.63
N VAL A 277 -7.93 9.45 12.44
CA VAL A 277 -8.27 9.17 13.84
C VAL A 277 -9.26 8.03 13.95
N LYS A 278 -10.30 7.98 13.11
CA LYS A 278 -11.24 6.85 13.02
C LYS A 278 -10.51 5.55 12.75
N ARG A 279 -9.59 5.53 11.77
CA ARG A 279 -8.79 4.32 11.47
C ARG A 279 -7.96 3.91 12.68
N THR A 280 -7.26 4.85 13.34
CA THR A 280 -6.47 4.57 14.55
C THR A 280 -7.33 4.03 15.68
N LEU A 281 -8.56 4.53 15.86
CA LEU A 281 -9.50 4.03 16.87
C LEU A 281 -9.98 2.60 16.61
N SER A 282 -9.82 2.05 15.39
CA SER A 282 -10.13 0.65 15.12
C SER A 282 -9.16 -0.32 15.80
N SER A 283 -7.91 0.09 16.03
CA SER A 283 -6.90 -0.71 16.73
C SER A 283 -6.60 -0.20 18.14
N SER A 284 -6.64 1.13 18.32
CA SER A 284 -6.31 1.83 19.56
C SER A 284 -7.56 2.27 20.34
N VAL A 285 -7.44 2.35 21.65
CA VAL A 285 -8.52 2.75 22.58
C VAL A 285 -8.76 4.26 22.63
N GLN A 286 -7.76 5.04 22.24
CA GLN A 286 -7.79 6.48 22.11
C GLN A 286 -6.92 6.92 20.94
N ALA A 287 -7.12 8.14 20.45
CA ALA A 287 -6.32 8.71 19.37
C ALA A 287 -6.24 10.24 19.50
N ASN A 288 -5.10 10.78 19.08
CA ASN A 288 -4.86 12.23 19.05
C ASN A 288 -5.24 12.80 17.68
N VAL A 289 -6.03 13.88 17.71
CA VAL A 289 -6.38 14.68 16.53
C VAL A 289 -5.50 15.92 16.57
N GLY A 290 -4.74 16.14 15.50
CA GLY A 290 -3.89 17.32 15.36
C GLY A 290 -3.97 17.93 13.98
N VAL A 291 -4.39 19.19 13.92
CA VAL A 291 -4.35 20.01 12.71
C VAL A 291 -3.74 21.36 13.04
N ASP A 292 -2.51 21.56 12.59
CA ASP A 292 -1.80 22.84 12.72
C ASP A 292 -2.54 23.94 11.97
N CYS A 293 -2.67 25.15 12.52
CA CYS A 293 -3.34 26.28 11.86
C CYS A 293 -4.65 25.88 11.18
N LEU A 294 -5.54 25.18 11.89
CA LEU A 294 -6.79 24.70 11.31
C LEU A 294 -7.62 25.88 10.75
N PHE A 295 -7.69 26.99 11.50
CA PHE A 295 -8.46 28.18 11.12
C PHE A 295 -7.86 29.45 11.75
N GLU A 296 -7.71 30.53 10.98
CA GLU A 296 -7.17 31.83 11.44
C GLU A 296 -5.86 31.74 12.27
N GLY A 297 -4.95 30.83 11.90
CA GLY A 297 -3.69 30.63 12.61
C GLY A 297 -3.77 29.81 13.90
N ILE A 298 -4.97 29.33 14.28
CA ILE A 298 -5.20 28.56 15.50
C ILE A 298 -4.95 27.07 15.23
N ASP A 299 -4.00 26.49 15.97
CA ASP A 299 -3.80 25.05 16.03
C ASP A 299 -4.99 24.36 16.71
N PHE A 300 -5.42 23.20 16.17
CA PHE A 300 -6.42 22.35 16.82
C PHE A 300 -5.80 21.03 17.24
N TYR A 301 -5.71 20.82 18.55
CA TYR A 301 -5.25 19.59 19.17
C TYR A 301 -6.25 19.11 20.21
N THR A 302 -6.64 17.84 20.09
CA THR A 302 -7.52 17.18 21.06
C THR A 302 -7.30 15.67 21.03
N THR A 303 -7.83 14.97 22.02
CA THR A 303 -7.82 13.50 22.10
C THR A 303 -9.26 13.02 22.11
N ILE A 304 -9.52 11.90 21.43
CA ILE A 304 -10.82 11.25 21.44
C ILE A 304 -10.67 9.76 21.79
N THR A 305 -11.62 9.23 22.54
CA THR A 305 -11.68 7.81 22.91
C THR A 305 -12.50 7.01 21.90
N ARG A 306 -12.24 5.70 21.82
CA ARG A 306 -13.07 4.77 21.03
C ARG A 306 -14.52 4.76 21.53
N ALA A 307 -14.74 4.82 22.84
CA ALA A 307 -16.09 4.85 23.41
C ALA A 307 -16.87 6.13 23.01
N ARG A 308 -16.20 7.29 22.94
CA ARG A 308 -16.82 8.51 22.44
C ARG A 308 -17.15 8.41 20.94
N PHE A 309 -16.24 7.86 20.14
CA PHE A 309 -16.52 7.57 18.73
C PHE A 309 -17.72 6.61 18.57
N ASP A 310 -17.78 5.57 19.38
CA ASP A 310 -18.88 4.60 19.39
C ASP A 310 -20.21 5.26 19.76
N GLU A 311 -20.23 6.15 20.75
CA GLU A 311 -21.43 6.91 21.15
C GLU A 311 -21.92 7.82 20.01
N LEU A 312 -21.02 8.55 19.35
CA LEU A 312 -21.35 9.47 18.25
C LEU A 312 -22.01 8.76 17.05
N ASN A 313 -21.80 7.45 16.92
CA ASN A 313 -22.21 6.64 15.77
C ASN A 313 -23.11 5.45 16.14
N ILE A 314 -23.54 5.33 17.40
CA ILE A 314 -24.23 4.12 17.88
C ILE A 314 -25.54 3.86 17.14
N ASP A 315 -26.26 4.93 16.76
CA ASP A 315 -27.46 4.87 15.94
C ASP A 315 -27.16 4.27 14.56
N LEU A 316 -26.11 4.76 13.90
CA LEU A 316 -25.70 4.28 12.58
C LEU A 316 -25.22 2.82 12.63
N PHE A 317 -24.50 2.42 13.68
CA PHE A 317 -24.06 1.04 13.86
C PHE A 317 -25.23 0.08 14.10
N MET A 318 -26.24 0.50 14.86
CA MET A 318 -27.44 -0.31 15.09
C MET A 318 -28.30 -0.43 13.84
N ASN A 319 -28.33 0.60 12.99
CA ASN A 319 -29.04 0.56 11.71
C ASN A 319 -28.51 -0.54 10.78
N CYS A 320 -27.26 -0.99 10.96
CA CYS A 320 -26.72 -2.13 10.21
C CYS A 320 -27.45 -3.46 10.48
N LEU A 321 -28.11 -3.63 11.63
CA LEU A 321 -28.78 -4.90 11.97
C LEU A 321 -30.09 -5.11 11.22
N ALA A 322 -30.82 -4.06 10.87
CA ALA A 322 -32.10 -4.18 10.19
C ALA A 322 -31.98 -4.86 8.80
N PRO A 323 -30.99 -4.53 7.95
CA PRO A 323 -30.72 -5.28 6.72
C PRO A 323 -30.34 -6.75 6.97
N VAL A 324 -29.58 -7.06 8.03
CA VAL A 324 -29.24 -8.46 8.39
C VAL A 324 -30.50 -9.26 8.73
N GLU A 325 -31.40 -8.70 9.55
CA GLU A 325 -32.68 -9.33 9.89
C GLU A 325 -33.59 -9.52 8.68
N SER A 326 -33.67 -8.50 7.81
CA SER A 326 -34.41 -8.56 6.55
C SER A 326 -33.90 -9.71 5.68
N CYS A 327 -32.59 -9.81 5.50
CA CYS A 327 -31.96 -10.85 4.69
C CYS A 327 -32.22 -12.27 5.22
N LEU A 328 -32.15 -12.48 6.54
CA LEU A 328 -32.46 -13.77 7.17
C LEU A 328 -33.92 -14.17 6.97
N ARG A 329 -34.84 -13.22 7.17
CA ARG A 329 -36.29 -13.41 7.01
C ARG A 329 -36.64 -13.79 5.58
N ASP A 330 -36.08 -13.08 4.60
CA ASP A 330 -36.33 -13.31 3.18
C ASP A 330 -35.76 -14.64 2.70
N ALA A 331 -34.57 -15.01 3.19
CA ALA A 331 -33.97 -16.30 2.91
C ALA A 331 -34.66 -17.46 3.66
N LYS A 332 -35.56 -17.16 4.61
CA LYS A 332 -36.22 -18.12 5.49
C LYS A 332 -35.21 -18.98 6.27
N LEU A 333 -34.17 -18.33 6.78
CA LEU A 333 -33.11 -18.96 7.55
C LEU A 333 -33.03 -18.37 8.95
N ASP A 334 -32.88 -19.24 9.94
CA ASP A 334 -32.61 -18.83 11.31
C ASP A 334 -31.14 -18.45 11.48
N ARG A 335 -30.85 -17.63 12.50
CA ARG A 335 -29.48 -17.18 12.83
C ARG A 335 -28.49 -18.35 13.01
N SER A 336 -28.97 -19.46 13.58
CA SER A 336 -28.18 -20.68 13.79
C SER A 336 -27.81 -21.41 12.50
N SER A 337 -28.55 -21.17 11.41
CA SER A 337 -28.36 -21.83 10.12
C SER A 337 -27.32 -21.12 9.23
N VAL A 338 -26.89 -19.91 9.61
CA VAL A 338 -25.74 -19.22 9.00
C VAL A 338 -24.48 -19.91 9.49
N HIS A 339 -23.62 -20.41 8.61
CA HIS A 339 -22.40 -21.12 8.99
C HIS A 339 -21.27 -20.12 9.29
N ASP A 340 -21.03 -19.21 8.34
CA ASP A 340 -19.97 -18.21 8.41
C ASP A 340 -20.54 -16.80 8.18
N VAL A 341 -19.99 -15.82 8.89
CA VAL A 341 -20.26 -14.39 8.70
C VAL A 341 -18.98 -13.73 8.23
N VAL A 342 -18.90 -13.37 6.96
CA VAL A 342 -17.70 -12.82 6.31
C VAL A 342 -17.79 -11.31 6.28
N LEU A 343 -16.73 -10.65 6.74
CA LEU A 343 -16.62 -9.19 6.78
C LEU A 343 -15.93 -8.66 5.51
N VAL A 344 -16.52 -7.65 4.90
CA VAL A 344 -16.02 -6.99 3.67
C VAL A 344 -16.18 -5.47 3.82
N GLY A 345 -15.32 -4.69 3.20
CA GLY A 345 -15.34 -3.24 3.28
C GLY A 345 -14.61 -2.71 4.52
N GLY A 346 -13.79 -1.67 4.33
CA GLY A 346 -12.84 -1.21 5.35
C GLY A 346 -13.48 -0.73 6.66
N SER A 347 -14.76 -0.33 6.67
CA SER A 347 -15.45 0.09 7.89
C SER A 347 -15.83 -1.09 8.79
N THR A 348 -15.79 -2.33 8.30
CA THR A 348 -15.96 -3.53 9.15
C THR A 348 -14.80 -3.75 10.12
N ARG A 349 -13.68 -3.01 9.99
CA ARG A 349 -12.60 -2.98 10.99
C ARG A 349 -13.01 -2.34 12.31
N ILE A 350 -14.10 -1.56 12.34
CA ILE A 350 -14.59 -0.91 13.56
C ILE A 350 -15.00 -1.98 14.59
N PRO A 351 -14.35 -2.03 15.77
CA PRO A 351 -14.63 -3.08 16.76
C PRO A 351 -16.07 -3.13 17.24
N LYS A 352 -16.73 -1.97 17.33
CA LYS A 352 -18.13 -1.88 17.76
C LYS A 352 -19.10 -2.53 16.77
N VAL A 353 -18.88 -2.36 15.46
CA VAL A 353 -19.66 -3.00 14.40
C VAL A 353 -19.50 -4.52 14.48
N GLN A 354 -18.25 -5.02 14.61
CA GLN A 354 -17.99 -6.44 14.80
C GLN A 354 -18.68 -7.00 16.04
N LYS A 355 -18.59 -6.30 17.17
CA LYS A 355 -19.21 -6.73 18.43
C LYS A 355 -20.73 -6.82 18.33
N ILE A 356 -21.38 -5.80 17.76
CA ILE A 356 -22.84 -5.80 17.54
C ILE A 356 -23.25 -6.99 16.67
N LEU A 357 -22.49 -7.29 15.62
CA LEU A 357 -22.75 -8.42 14.74
C LEU A 357 -22.51 -9.78 15.43
N GLN A 358 -21.46 -9.91 16.24
CA GLN A 358 -21.21 -11.11 17.06
C GLN A 358 -22.34 -11.35 18.06
N ASP A 359 -22.76 -10.31 18.79
CA ASP A 359 -23.86 -10.37 19.75
C ASP A 359 -25.16 -10.81 19.05
N PHE A 360 -25.43 -10.26 17.85
CA PHE A 360 -26.56 -10.66 17.02
C PHE A 360 -26.55 -12.16 16.66
N PHE A 361 -25.37 -12.71 16.36
CA PHE A 361 -25.15 -14.14 16.07
C PHE A 361 -24.74 -14.98 17.29
N HIS A 362 -25.15 -14.55 18.50
CA HIS A 362 -24.97 -15.30 19.76
C HIS A 362 -23.50 -15.65 20.07
N GLY A 363 -22.58 -14.71 19.81
CA GLY A 363 -21.15 -14.86 20.07
C GLY A 363 -20.38 -15.64 19.01
N LYS A 364 -20.99 -15.93 17.84
CA LYS A 364 -20.29 -16.55 16.71
C LYS A 364 -19.08 -15.73 16.30
N GLU A 365 -17.94 -16.40 16.10
CA GLU A 365 -16.74 -15.80 15.57
C GLU A 365 -16.95 -15.33 14.12
N LEU A 366 -16.47 -14.12 13.80
CA LEU A 366 -16.60 -13.53 12.48
C LEU A 366 -15.44 -13.96 11.60
N CYS A 367 -15.73 -14.32 10.35
CA CYS A 367 -14.73 -14.78 9.39
C CYS A 367 -13.93 -13.60 8.83
N LYS A 368 -12.62 -13.62 9.08
CA LYS A 368 -11.63 -12.64 8.61
C LYS A 368 -10.61 -13.25 7.64
N SER A 369 -11.00 -14.32 6.95
CA SER A 369 -10.10 -15.12 6.10
C SER A 369 -9.75 -14.48 4.74
N ILE A 370 -10.33 -13.32 4.43
CA ILE A 370 -10.10 -12.56 3.20
C ILE A 370 -9.79 -11.10 3.57
N ASN A 371 -8.98 -10.43 2.74
CA ASN A 371 -8.70 -9.01 2.91
C ASN A 371 -9.96 -8.18 2.59
N GLN A 372 -10.39 -7.39 3.57
CA GLN A 372 -11.64 -6.61 3.52
C GLN A 372 -11.64 -5.52 2.44
N ASP A 373 -10.48 -5.02 2.01
CA ASP A 373 -10.38 -3.96 0.99
C ASP A 373 -10.18 -4.51 -0.44
N GLU A 374 -9.78 -5.78 -0.56
CA GLU A 374 -9.36 -6.38 -1.84
C GLU A 374 -10.33 -7.47 -2.32
N ALA A 375 -11.12 -8.07 -1.41
CA ALA A 375 -11.98 -9.23 -1.69
C ALA A 375 -12.97 -9.01 -2.84
N VAL A 376 -13.52 -7.80 -2.96
CA VAL A 376 -14.49 -7.45 -4.01
C VAL A 376 -13.82 -7.45 -5.39
N ALA A 377 -12.69 -6.77 -5.54
CA ALA A 377 -11.91 -6.77 -6.78
C ALA A 377 -11.39 -8.18 -7.11
N TYR A 378 -11.00 -8.95 -6.09
CA TYR A 378 -10.58 -10.34 -6.25
C TYR A 378 -11.67 -11.19 -6.91
N GLY A 379 -12.89 -11.16 -6.36
CA GLY A 379 -14.02 -11.89 -6.91
C GLY A 379 -14.41 -11.43 -8.33
N ALA A 380 -14.33 -10.13 -8.59
CA ALA A 380 -14.56 -9.57 -9.91
C ALA A 380 -13.51 -10.06 -10.94
N ALA A 381 -12.25 -10.17 -10.53
CA ALA A 381 -11.17 -10.68 -11.39
C ALA A 381 -11.33 -12.17 -11.71
N VAL A 382 -11.81 -12.97 -10.76
CA VAL A 382 -12.20 -14.37 -11.03
C VAL A 382 -13.35 -14.43 -12.03
N GLN A 383 -14.37 -13.59 -11.85
CA GLN A 383 -15.49 -13.55 -12.78
C GLN A 383 -15.06 -13.13 -14.19
N ALA A 384 -14.11 -12.19 -14.31
CA ALA A 384 -13.48 -11.84 -15.57
C ALA A 384 -12.79 -13.05 -16.23
N ALA A 385 -12.00 -13.81 -15.46
CA ALA A 385 -11.33 -15.01 -15.96
C ALA A 385 -12.30 -16.08 -16.49
N ILE A 386 -13.43 -16.28 -15.79
CA ILE A 386 -14.47 -17.22 -16.21
C ILE A 386 -15.09 -16.80 -17.54
N LEU A 387 -15.29 -15.49 -17.76
CA LEU A 387 -15.85 -14.96 -19.00
C LEU A 387 -14.86 -15.04 -20.17
N ASP A 388 -13.55 -15.00 -19.90
CA ASP A 388 -12.48 -15.26 -20.88
C ASP A 388 -12.34 -16.75 -21.25
N GLY A 389 -13.05 -17.65 -20.54
CA GLY A 389 -12.98 -19.09 -20.75
C GLY A 389 -11.89 -19.80 -19.94
N ASN A 390 -11.30 -19.12 -18.95
CA ASN A 390 -10.24 -19.66 -18.10
C ASN A 390 -10.79 -20.42 -16.85
N VAL A 391 -10.47 -21.71 -16.82
CA VAL A 391 -10.10 -22.61 -15.69
C VAL A 391 -11.05 -22.88 -14.50
N TYR A 392 -12.19 -22.19 -14.25
CA TYR A 392 -13.10 -22.62 -13.15
C TYR A 392 -14.58 -22.73 -13.50
N LYS A 393 -15.19 -23.86 -13.11
CA LYS A 393 -16.63 -24.10 -13.20
C LYS A 393 -17.35 -23.49 -12.00
N VAL A 394 -17.29 -22.16 -11.87
CA VAL A 394 -18.10 -21.40 -10.91
C VAL A 394 -19.43 -21.08 -11.55
N THR A 395 -20.53 -21.34 -10.84
CA THR A 395 -21.88 -20.95 -11.26
C THR A 395 -22.43 -19.92 -10.28
N LEU A 396 -22.75 -18.73 -10.78
CA LEU A 396 -23.34 -17.66 -10.00
C LEU A 396 -24.85 -17.58 -10.27
N LEU A 397 -25.64 -17.63 -9.22
CA LEU A 397 -27.08 -17.41 -9.24
C LEU A 397 -27.37 -16.22 -8.31
N ASP A 398 -27.43 -15.02 -8.88
CA ASP A 398 -27.71 -13.78 -8.15
C ASP A 398 -29.21 -13.46 -8.18
N VAL A 399 -29.64 -12.41 -7.48
CA VAL A 399 -31.06 -12.02 -7.35
C VAL A 399 -31.30 -10.52 -7.55
N THR A 400 -32.54 -10.13 -7.85
CA THR A 400 -32.94 -8.72 -7.84
C THR A 400 -33.07 -8.18 -6.40
N PRO A 401 -32.52 -6.99 -6.07
CA PRO A 401 -32.56 -6.47 -4.70
C PRO A 401 -33.92 -5.90 -4.28
N LEU A 402 -34.71 -5.44 -5.26
CA LEU A 402 -35.99 -4.76 -5.06
C LEU A 402 -37.04 -5.30 -6.03
N SER A 403 -38.30 -5.26 -5.61
CA SER A 403 -39.45 -5.66 -6.39
C SER A 403 -39.68 -4.65 -7.52
N LEU A 404 -39.96 -5.17 -8.72
CA LEU A 404 -40.33 -4.39 -9.89
C LEU A 404 -41.84 -4.53 -10.10
N GLY A 405 -42.52 -3.41 -10.28
CA GLY A 405 -43.97 -3.37 -10.37
C GLY A 405 -44.49 -2.21 -11.19
N VAL A 406 -45.82 -2.15 -11.28
CA VAL A 406 -46.55 -1.10 -11.99
C VAL A 406 -47.55 -0.42 -11.06
N ASP A 407 -47.87 0.83 -11.37
CA ASP A 407 -48.98 1.54 -10.74
C ASP A 407 -50.32 0.96 -11.20
N ALA A 408 -51.08 0.44 -10.23
CA ALA A 408 -52.46 0.00 -10.38
C ALA A 408 -53.36 0.87 -9.50
N ASP A 409 -53.79 2.02 -10.04
CA ASP A 409 -54.71 2.96 -9.39
C ASP A 409 -54.17 3.55 -8.06
N GLY A 410 -52.87 3.85 -8.01
CA GLY A 410 -52.15 4.44 -6.88
C GLY A 410 -51.39 3.41 -6.03
N GLU A 411 -51.71 2.12 -6.17
CA GLU A 411 -51.06 1.03 -5.45
C GLU A 411 -49.98 0.34 -6.29
N MET A 412 -48.96 -0.17 -5.62
CA MET A 412 -47.85 -0.91 -6.22
C MET A 412 -48.26 -2.36 -6.51
N SER A 413 -48.46 -2.70 -7.78
CA SER A 413 -48.67 -4.08 -8.22
C SER A 413 -47.35 -4.71 -8.62
N PHE A 414 -46.78 -5.56 -7.77
CA PHE A 414 -45.55 -6.31 -8.07
C PHE A 414 -45.69 -7.23 -9.29
N VAL A 415 -44.65 -7.24 -10.12
CA VAL A 415 -44.50 -8.11 -11.30
C VAL A 415 -43.34 -9.07 -11.08
N ILE A 416 -42.14 -8.56 -10.78
CA ILE A 416 -40.98 -9.37 -10.38
C ILE A 416 -40.68 -9.05 -8.91
N PRO A 417 -40.95 -9.96 -7.96
CA PRO A 417 -40.64 -9.72 -6.55
C PRO A 417 -39.14 -9.61 -6.28
N ARG A 418 -38.75 -8.90 -5.22
CA ARG A 418 -37.35 -8.91 -4.73
C ARG A 418 -36.87 -10.32 -4.41
N ASN A 419 -35.56 -10.51 -4.44
CA ASN A 419 -34.87 -11.78 -4.30
C ASN A 419 -35.22 -12.84 -5.38
N THR A 420 -35.81 -12.43 -6.51
CA THR A 420 -35.99 -13.33 -7.67
C THR A 420 -34.64 -13.59 -8.35
N PRO A 421 -34.27 -14.85 -8.62
CA PRO A 421 -33.03 -15.18 -9.34
C PRO A 421 -32.93 -14.51 -10.70
N VAL A 422 -31.77 -13.96 -11.05
CA VAL A 422 -31.51 -13.32 -12.35
C VAL A 422 -30.64 -14.21 -13.25
N PRO A 423 -30.90 -14.25 -14.58
CA PRO A 423 -31.90 -13.47 -15.31
C PRO A 423 -33.33 -14.02 -15.10
N ALA A 424 -34.33 -13.13 -15.17
CA ALA A 424 -35.73 -13.50 -15.00
C ALA A 424 -36.65 -12.77 -15.98
N LYS A 425 -37.73 -13.45 -16.39
CA LYS A 425 -38.71 -12.91 -17.31
C LYS A 425 -40.12 -13.19 -16.83
N MET A 426 -40.92 -12.14 -16.61
CA MET A 426 -42.31 -12.25 -16.15
C MET A 426 -43.24 -11.41 -17.02
N LYS A 427 -44.48 -11.86 -17.20
CA LYS A 427 -45.51 -11.15 -17.97
C LYS A 427 -46.65 -10.72 -17.05
N LYS A 428 -47.16 -9.50 -17.24
CA LYS A 428 -48.32 -8.95 -16.57
C LYS A 428 -49.37 -8.55 -17.60
N GLY A 429 -50.60 -9.02 -17.41
CA GLY A 429 -51.73 -8.67 -18.25
C GLY A 429 -52.31 -7.30 -17.90
N PHE A 430 -52.64 -6.51 -18.92
CA PHE A 430 -53.36 -5.25 -18.83
C PHE A 430 -54.57 -5.26 -19.76
N THR A 431 -55.50 -4.34 -19.54
CA THR A 431 -56.65 -4.13 -20.41
C THR A 431 -57.06 -2.66 -20.44
N THR A 432 -57.93 -2.27 -21.37
CA THR A 432 -58.42 -0.90 -21.47
C THR A 432 -59.40 -0.58 -20.34
N LYS A 433 -59.34 0.66 -19.85
CA LYS A 433 -60.24 1.22 -18.83
C LYS A 433 -61.47 1.89 -19.44
N TYR A 434 -61.36 2.36 -20.69
CA TYR A 434 -62.43 3.07 -21.41
C TYR A 434 -62.77 2.41 -22.75
N ASP A 435 -64.00 2.62 -23.21
CA ASP A 435 -64.43 2.17 -24.53
C ASP A 435 -63.64 2.89 -25.63
N ASN A 436 -63.24 2.15 -26.66
CA ASN A 436 -62.46 2.66 -27.79
C ASN A 436 -61.12 3.31 -27.41
N GLN A 437 -60.57 2.99 -26.24
CA GLN A 437 -59.26 3.44 -25.82
C GLN A 437 -58.17 2.90 -26.78
N THR A 438 -57.43 3.81 -27.42
CA THR A 438 -56.44 3.49 -28.46
C THR A 438 -54.99 3.48 -27.96
N SER A 439 -54.75 3.91 -26.72
CA SER A 439 -53.45 3.81 -26.05
C SER A 439 -53.60 3.41 -24.59
N VAL A 440 -52.67 2.59 -24.07
CA VAL A 440 -52.60 2.20 -22.65
C VAL A 440 -51.28 2.65 -22.08
N ARG A 441 -51.35 3.41 -20.98
CA ARG A 441 -50.19 3.95 -20.28
C ARG A 441 -50.05 3.35 -18.89
N PHE A 442 -48.84 2.97 -18.51
CA PHE A 442 -48.54 2.50 -17.16
C PHE A 442 -47.13 2.91 -16.72
N ALA A 443 -47.02 3.32 -15.45
CA ALA A 443 -45.76 3.69 -14.82
C ALA A 443 -45.12 2.47 -14.12
N VAL A 444 -43.80 2.35 -14.25
CA VAL A 444 -42.99 1.27 -13.69
C VAL A 444 -42.18 1.80 -12.51
N TYR A 445 -42.19 1.04 -11.42
CA TYR A 445 -41.53 1.40 -10.17
C TYR A 445 -40.67 0.25 -9.65
N GLN A 446 -39.74 0.59 -8.77
CA GLN A 446 -38.89 -0.32 -8.03
C GLN A 446 -38.91 -0.01 -6.54
N GLY A 447 -39.31 -0.97 -5.72
CA GLY A 447 -39.37 -0.83 -4.26
C GLY A 447 -40.45 -1.68 -3.61
N GLU A 448 -40.53 -1.64 -2.29
CA GLU A 448 -41.42 -2.49 -1.48
C GLU A 448 -42.60 -1.75 -0.84
N ARG A 449 -42.74 -0.44 -1.06
CA ARG A 449 -43.79 0.37 -0.41
C ARG A 449 -45.15 0.10 -1.08
N PRO A 450 -46.26 0.02 -0.32
CA PRO A 450 -47.57 -0.31 -0.89
C PRO A 450 -48.09 0.70 -1.91
N ARG A 451 -47.78 1.98 -1.75
CA ARG A 451 -48.16 3.04 -2.68
C ARG A 451 -47.10 3.17 -3.78
N ALA A 452 -47.51 3.16 -5.05
CA ALA A 452 -46.57 3.17 -6.18
C ALA A 452 -45.64 4.40 -6.15
N GLN A 453 -46.21 5.60 -5.92
CA GLN A 453 -45.50 6.88 -5.88
C GLN A 453 -44.45 7.01 -4.75
N ASP A 454 -44.52 6.13 -3.75
CA ASP A 454 -43.57 6.11 -2.64
C ASP A 454 -42.32 5.28 -2.98
N ASN A 455 -42.30 4.58 -4.12
CA ASN A 455 -41.21 3.77 -4.62
C ASN A 455 -40.41 4.51 -5.71
N ASN A 456 -39.26 3.94 -6.10
CA ASN A 456 -38.41 4.53 -7.13
C ASN A 456 -39.07 4.43 -8.50
N PHE A 457 -39.42 5.57 -9.08
CA PHE A 457 -39.94 5.63 -10.45
C PHE A 457 -38.84 5.31 -11.45
N LEU A 458 -39.03 4.26 -12.25
CA LEU A 458 -38.09 3.82 -13.29
C LEU A 458 -38.43 4.36 -14.68
N GLY A 459 -39.72 4.57 -14.96
CA GLY A 459 -40.16 5.08 -16.25
C GLY A 459 -41.64 4.85 -16.52
N GLU A 460 -42.16 5.44 -17.58
CA GLU A 460 -43.56 5.29 -18.01
C GLU A 460 -43.64 4.71 -19.43
N PHE A 461 -44.58 3.80 -19.65
CA PHE A 461 -44.78 3.11 -20.93
C PHE A 461 -46.10 3.55 -21.56
N ASP A 462 -46.05 3.90 -22.85
CA ASP A 462 -47.23 4.21 -23.66
C ASP A 462 -47.37 3.21 -24.83
N LEU A 463 -48.34 2.30 -24.73
CA LEU A 463 -48.67 1.34 -25.78
C LEU A 463 -49.77 1.90 -26.67
N CYS A 464 -49.35 2.58 -27.75
CA CYS A 464 -50.24 3.15 -28.76
C CYS A 464 -50.69 2.12 -29.82
N GLY A 465 -51.87 2.36 -30.42
CA GLY A 465 -52.38 1.55 -31.52
C GLY A 465 -53.17 0.32 -31.08
N VAL A 466 -53.79 0.40 -29.90
CA VAL A 466 -54.78 -0.57 -29.41
C VAL A 466 -56.04 -0.48 -30.30
N PRO A 467 -56.55 -1.59 -30.85
CA PRO A 467 -57.76 -1.57 -31.65
C PRO A 467 -58.95 -1.00 -30.87
N PRO A 468 -59.79 -0.12 -31.47
CA PRO A 468 -61.01 0.33 -30.83
C PRO A 468 -61.93 -0.85 -30.52
N ALA A 469 -62.21 -1.07 -29.25
CA ALA A 469 -63.11 -2.11 -28.75
C ALA A 469 -63.73 -1.65 -27.43
N PRO A 470 -64.81 -2.30 -26.95
CA PRO A 470 -65.34 -2.04 -25.61
C PRO A 470 -64.25 -2.20 -24.55
N ARG A 471 -64.35 -1.45 -23.44
CA ARG A 471 -63.43 -1.58 -22.30
C ARG A 471 -63.31 -3.04 -21.85
N HIS A 472 -62.15 -3.42 -21.35
CA HIS A 472 -61.82 -4.79 -20.94
C HIS A 472 -61.70 -5.84 -22.05
N VAL A 473 -61.97 -5.50 -23.33
CA VAL A 473 -61.86 -6.44 -24.46
C VAL A 473 -60.42 -6.56 -24.98
N PRO A 474 -59.68 -5.47 -25.26
CA PRO A 474 -58.27 -5.56 -25.63
C PRO A 474 -57.43 -6.20 -24.52
N LYS A 475 -56.63 -7.21 -24.87
CA LYS A 475 -55.72 -7.89 -23.93
C LYS A 475 -54.29 -7.52 -24.25
N LEU A 476 -53.66 -6.80 -23.34
CA LEU A 476 -52.27 -6.36 -23.47
C LEU A 476 -51.41 -7.15 -22.49
N SER A 477 -50.17 -7.41 -22.85
CA SER A 477 -49.22 -8.14 -22.01
C SER A 477 -47.90 -7.37 -21.97
N ALA A 478 -47.54 -6.87 -20.79
CA ALA A 478 -46.22 -6.29 -20.58
C ALA A 478 -45.28 -7.37 -20.05
N CYS A 479 -44.11 -7.47 -20.65
CA CYS A 479 -43.06 -8.40 -20.31
C CYS A 479 -41.91 -7.64 -19.66
N PHE A 480 -41.58 -8.02 -18.42
CA PHE A 480 -40.46 -7.52 -17.64
C PHE A 480 -39.35 -8.57 -17.75
N ASP A 481 -38.18 -8.17 -18.25
CA ASP A 481 -37.05 -9.03 -18.57
C ASP A 481 -35.79 -8.43 -17.93
N ILE A 482 -35.37 -9.00 -16.79
CA ILE A 482 -34.17 -8.59 -16.08
C ILE A 482 -32.99 -9.48 -16.52
N ASP A 483 -31.94 -8.85 -17.00
CA ASP A 483 -30.77 -9.56 -17.54
C ASP A 483 -29.81 -10.04 -16.43
N VAL A 484 -28.70 -10.67 -16.83
CA VAL A 484 -27.64 -11.16 -15.92
C VAL A 484 -26.88 -10.04 -15.18
N ASN A 485 -27.05 -8.78 -15.58
CA ASN A 485 -26.48 -7.60 -14.90
C ASN A 485 -27.46 -7.00 -13.89
N GLY A 486 -28.68 -7.54 -13.80
CA GLY A 486 -29.76 -6.99 -13.00
C GLY A 486 -30.41 -5.76 -13.64
N ILE A 487 -30.30 -5.59 -14.96
CA ILE A 487 -30.85 -4.43 -15.69
C ILE A 487 -32.18 -4.82 -16.34
N LEU A 488 -33.21 -4.00 -16.11
CA LEU A 488 -34.57 -4.23 -16.56
C LEU A 488 -34.78 -3.78 -18.02
N ASN A 489 -35.35 -4.69 -18.81
CA ASN A 489 -35.96 -4.40 -20.10
C ASN A 489 -37.46 -4.68 -20.01
N VAL A 490 -38.31 -3.70 -20.36
CA VAL A 490 -39.76 -3.91 -20.42
C VAL A 490 -40.21 -3.84 -21.88
N SER A 491 -41.16 -4.66 -22.26
CA SER A 491 -41.79 -4.61 -23.60
C SER A 491 -43.27 -4.90 -23.48
N ALA A 492 -44.11 -4.38 -24.38
CA ALA A 492 -45.54 -4.65 -24.34
C ALA A 492 -46.09 -5.10 -25.69
N GLU A 493 -46.96 -6.10 -25.66
CA GLU A 493 -47.63 -6.66 -26.84
C GLU A 493 -49.15 -6.66 -26.68
N GLU A 494 -49.87 -6.29 -27.74
CA GLU A 494 -51.32 -6.48 -27.82
C GLU A 494 -51.60 -7.86 -28.43
N SER A 495 -52.41 -8.65 -27.74
CA SER A 495 -52.49 -10.10 -27.96
C SER A 495 -53.27 -10.49 -29.23
N SER A 496 -54.19 -9.65 -29.70
CA SER A 496 -55.08 -9.98 -30.85
C SER A 496 -54.48 -9.60 -32.21
N THR A 497 -53.72 -8.52 -32.27
CA THR A 497 -53.05 -8.02 -33.47
C THR A 497 -51.61 -8.50 -33.58
N GLY A 498 -51.03 -9.03 -32.51
CA GLY A 498 -49.61 -9.36 -32.41
C GLY A 498 -48.70 -8.12 -32.53
N LYS A 499 -49.28 -6.91 -32.50
CA LYS A 499 -48.55 -5.66 -32.61
C LYS A 499 -47.75 -5.45 -31.32
N LYS A 500 -46.43 -5.42 -31.48
CA LYS A 500 -45.48 -5.21 -30.39
C LYS A 500 -44.99 -3.78 -30.45
N ASN A 501 -45.11 -3.05 -29.35
CA ASN A 501 -44.22 -1.92 -29.09
C ASN A 501 -43.22 -2.42 -28.04
N GLY A 502 -42.07 -2.90 -28.54
CA GLY A 502 -40.90 -3.10 -27.71
C GLY A 502 -40.18 -1.78 -27.57
N VAL A 503 -40.14 -1.23 -26.37
CA VAL A 503 -39.25 -0.13 -26.01
C VAL A 503 -38.40 -0.67 -24.87
N THR A 504 -37.15 -1.09 -25.14
CA THR A 504 -36.12 -1.05 -24.08
C THR A 504 -36.26 0.31 -23.41
N ILE A 505 -36.18 0.48 -22.08
CA ILE A 505 -36.27 1.81 -21.45
C ILE A 505 -35.12 2.69 -22.00
N THR A 506 -35.33 3.30 -23.17
CA THR A 506 -34.38 4.09 -23.95
C THR A 506 -34.82 5.55 -24.03
N ASN A 507 -35.96 5.86 -23.44
CA ASN A 507 -36.47 7.21 -23.27
C ASN A 507 -37.47 7.17 -22.11
N VAL A 508 -37.16 7.75 -20.94
CA VAL A 508 -37.56 9.10 -20.48
C VAL A 508 -36.97 9.34 -19.07
N ASP A 509 -36.38 10.53 -18.88
CA ASP A 509 -35.92 11.19 -17.63
C ASP A 509 -34.88 10.51 -16.73
N GLY A 510 -33.59 10.71 -17.06
CA GLY A 510 -32.44 10.53 -16.16
C GLY A 510 -31.30 9.65 -16.70
N ARG A 511 -31.55 8.86 -17.76
CA ARG A 511 -30.55 7.98 -18.41
C ARG A 511 -29.87 8.67 -19.60
N LEU A 512 -28.62 8.29 -19.86
CA LEU A 512 -27.87 8.77 -21.01
C LEU A 512 -28.35 8.04 -22.28
N SER A 513 -28.70 8.81 -23.31
CA SER A 513 -28.93 8.30 -24.65
C SER A 513 -27.62 7.84 -25.30
N ALA A 514 -27.69 6.98 -26.31
CA ALA A 514 -26.50 6.58 -27.07
C ALA A 514 -25.77 7.79 -27.69
N GLY A 515 -26.50 8.84 -28.07
CA GLY A 515 -25.90 10.08 -28.57
C GLY A 515 -25.15 10.86 -27.48
N GLU A 516 -25.68 10.93 -26.26
CA GLU A 516 -25.00 11.55 -25.12
C GLU A 516 -23.78 10.74 -24.67
N ILE A 517 -23.88 9.40 -24.62
CA ILE A 517 -22.75 8.53 -24.33
C ILE A 517 -21.65 8.73 -25.37
N ASN A 518 -21.98 8.75 -26.67
CA ASN A 518 -21.00 8.99 -27.72
C ASN A 518 -20.36 10.38 -27.58
N LYS A 519 -21.14 11.42 -27.25
CA LYS A 519 -20.61 12.76 -26.97
C LYS A 519 -19.66 12.74 -25.77
N MET A 520 -20.00 12.05 -24.69
CA MET A 520 -19.14 11.91 -23.51
C MET A 520 -17.87 11.10 -23.82
N ILE A 521 -17.95 10.10 -24.69
CA ILE A 521 -16.78 9.37 -25.21
C ILE A 521 -15.90 10.32 -26.03
N GLU A 522 -16.47 11.11 -26.95
CA GLU A 522 -15.73 12.10 -27.74
C GLU A 522 -15.07 13.16 -26.84
N GLU A 523 -15.76 13.63 -25.80
CA GLU A 523 -15.21 14.54 -24.79
C GLU A 523 -14.10 13.87 -23.96
N ALA A 524 -14.28 12.61 -23.55
CA ALA A 524 -13.24 11.83 -22.86
C ALA A 524 -12.00 11.62 -23.74
N GLU A 525 -12.18 11.35 -25.04
CA GLU A 525 -11.11 11.26 -26.03
C GLU A 525 -10.41 12.61 -26.25
N LYS A 526 -11.18 13.71 -26.28
CA LYS A 526 -10.62 15.07 -26.33
C LYS A 526 -9.78 15.36 -25.08
N TYR A 527 -10.29 15.06 -23.89
CA TYR A 527 -9.53 15.22 -22.64
C TYR A 527 -8.27 14.35 -22.64
N LYS A 528 -8.36 13.11 -23.12
CA LYS A 528 -7.18 12.25 -23.29
C LYS A 528 -6.16 12.88 -24.24
N ALA A 529 -6.59 13.42 -25.38
CA ALA A 529 -5.69 14.11 -26.33
C ALA A 529 -5.08 15.39 -25.73
N GLU A 530 -5.83 16.12 -24.90
CA GLU A 530 -5.33 17.26 -24.14
C GLU A 530 -4.32 16.85 -23.07
N ASP A 531 -4.58 15.76 -22.33
CA ASP A 531 -3.68 15.17 -21.35
C ASP A 531 -2.37 14.72 -22.06
N GLU A 532 -2.47 14.12 -23.24
CA GLU A 532 -1.33 13.77 -24.09
C GLU A 532 -0.58 15.01 -24.62
N LYS A 533 -1.28 16.09 -25.02
CA LYS A 533 -0.65 17.36 -25.44
C LYS A 533 0.06 18.02 -24.27
N HIS A 534 -0.58 18.08 -23.11
CA HIS A 534 -0.01 18.60 -21.88
C HIS A 534 1.23 17.80 -21.50
N LYS A 535 1.14 16.46 -21.53
CA LYS A 535 2.28 15.55 -21.35
C LYS A 535 3.41 15.88 -22.32
N LYS A 536 3.15 16.03 -23.63
CA LYS A 536 4.18 16.42 -24.62
C LYS A 536 4.82 17.78 -24.32
N ARG A 537 4.03 18.77 -23.88
CA ARG A 537 4.53 20.10 -23.47
C ARG A 537 5.44 20.01 -22.26
N VAL A 538 4.99 19.27 -21.25
CA VAL A 538 5.75 19.02 -20.03
C VAL A 538 7.00 18.21 -20.32
N ASP A 539 6.95 17.23 -21.22
CA ASP A 539 8.10 16.47 -21.71
C ASP A 539 9.09 17.37 -22.45
N ALA A 540 8.62 18.33 -23.28
CA ALA A 540 9.48 19.29 -23.97
C ALA A 540 10.16 20.27 -22.99
N LYS A 541 9.41 20.77 -22.00
CA LYS A 541 9.93 21.57 -20.88
C LYS A 541 11.01 20.80 -20.12
N VAL A 542 10.71 19.57 -19.72
CA VAL A 542 11.66 18.69 -19.03
C VAL A 542 12.85 18.36 -19.91
N ALA A 543 12.69 18.19 -21.22
CA ALA A 543 13.80 17.97 -22.13
C ALA A 543 14.72 19.20 -22.22
N LEU A 544 14.17 20.41 -22.24
CA LEU A 544 14.95 21.66 -22.16
C LEU A 544 15.66 21.78 -20.82
N GLU A 545 14.93 21.57 -19.72
CA GLU A 545 15.46 21.66 -18.36
C GLU A 545 16.59 20.64 -18.14
N ASN A 546 16.36 19.37 -18.51
CA ASN A 546 17.37 18.32 -18.49
C ASN A 546 18.59 18.65 -19.36
N TYR A 547 18.37 19.26 -20.53
CA TYR A 547 19.48 19.68 -21.39
C TYR A 547 20.29 20.82 -20.76
N ALA A 548 19.62 21.81 -20.17
CA ALA A 548 20.26 22.90 -19.44
C ALA A 548 21.12 22.37 -18.29
N TYR A 549 20.58 21.49 -17.45
CA TYR A 549 21.33 20.87 -16.36
C TYR A 549 22.46 19.96 -16.87
N LYS A 550 22.25 19.20 -17.94
CA LYS A 550 23.29 18.39 -18.58
C LYS A 550 24.48 19.24 -19.03
N ILE A 551 24.22 20.36 -19.72
CA ILE A 551 25.27 21.29 -20.15
C ILE A 551 25.97 21.90 -18.94
N ARG A 552 25.21 22.36 -17.94
CA ARG A 552 25.77 22.89 -16.69
C ARG A 552 26.75 21.91 -16.02
N ASN A 553 26.33 20.66 -15.89
CA ASN A 553 27.15 19.61 -15.26
C ASN A 553 28.37 19.26 -16.11
N THR A 554 28.21 19.17 -17.44
CA THR A 554 29.34 18.95 -18.37
C THR A 554 30.41 20.03 -18.26
N VAL A 555 29.99 21.29 -18.17
CA VAL A 555 30.89 22.46 -18.10
C VAL A 555 31.60 22.54 -16.74
N ASN A 556 30.99 21.98 -15.69
CA ASN A 556 31.55 21.95 -14.34
C ASN A 556 32.32 20.64 -14.03
N ASP A 557 32.33 19.66 -14.94
CA ASP A 557 33.08 18.41 -14.79
C ASP A 557 34.58 18.68 -14.83
N GLN A 558 35.31 18.27 -13.78
CA GLN A 558 36.75 18.49 -13.63
C GLN A 558 37.58 17.97 -14.82
N LYS A 559 37.14 16.93 -15.54
CA LYS A 559 37.86 16.38 -16.70
C LYS A 559 37.73 17.26 -17.95
N ILE A 560 36.63 17.98 -18.08
CA ILE A 560 36.34 18.88 -19.22
C ILE A 560 36.70 20.33 -18.87
N ASN A 561 36.74 20.66 -17.58
CA ASN A 561 37.03 21.99 -17.04
C ASN A 561 38.34 22.60 -17.58
N TYR A 562 39.38 21.78 -17.82
CA TYR A 562 40.66 22.26 -18.36
C TYR A 562 40.72 22.35 -19.90
N MET A 563 39.69 21.86 -20.60
CA MET A 563 39.64 21.77 -22.07
C MET A 563 38.90 22.95 -22.72
N ILE A 564 38.22 23.79 -21.93
CA ILE A 564 37.40 24.91 -22.42
C ILE A 564 37.98 26.23 -21.89
N PRO A 565 38.23 27.24 -22.75
CA PRO A 565 38.65 28.57 -22.30
C PRO A 565 37.67 29.18 -21.28
N GLU A 566 38.17 29.79 -20.21
CA GLU A 566 37.34 30.33 -19.11
C GLU A 566 36.30 31.35 -19.59
N ALA A 567 36.62 32.13 -20.65
CA ALA A 567 35.69 33.08 -21.26
C ALA A 567 34.49 32.38 -21.94
N ASP A 568 34.71 31.25 -22.60
CA ASP A 568 33.64 30.50 -23.26
C ASP A 568 32.85 29.66 -22.26
N LYS A 569 33.53 29.14 -21.23
CA LYS A 569 32.90 28.52 -20.06
C LYS A 569 31.90 29.46 -19.41
N LYS A 570 32.29 30.71 -19.14
CA LYS A 570 31.41 31.73 -18.57
C LYS A 570 30.21 32.02 -19.46
N LYS A 571 30.40 32.16 -20.79
CA LYS A 571 29.28 32.35 -21.74
C LYS A 571 28.29 31.19 -21.73
N VAL A 572 28.77 29.95 -21.68
CA VAL A 572 27.90 28.77 -21.62
C VAL A 572 27.16 28.71 -20.28
N GLN A 573 27.83 29.03 -19.17
CA GLN A 573 27.19 29.13 -17.85
C GLN A 573 26.11 30.22 -17.83
N ASP A 574 26.40 31.41 -18.35
CA ASP A 574 25.44 32.52 -18.45
C ASP A 574 24.24 32.13 -19.32
N ALA A 575 24.47 31.44 -20.46
CA ALA A 575 23.39 30.94 -21.32
C ALA A 575 22.52 29.90 -20.61
N VAL A 576 23.11 28.97 -19.86
CA VAL A 576 22.37 28.01 -19.04
C VAL A 576 21.55 28.73 -17.96
N VAL A 577 22.13 29.69 -17.25
CA VAL A 577 21.43 30.49 -16.23
C VAL A 577 20.26 31.25 -16.84
N GLN A 578 20.43 31.84 -18.02
CA GLN A 578 19.35 32.53 -18.73
C GLN A 578 18.23 31.57 -19.14
N VAL A 579 18.56 30.36 -19.61
CA VAL A 579 17.56 29.34 -19.96
C VAL A 579 16.79 28.85 -18.74
N ILE A 580 17.49 28.59 -17.62
CA ILE A 580 16.84 28.20 -16.35
C ILE A 580 15.93 29.32 -15.84
N TYR A 581 16.42 30.56 -15.86
CA TYR A 581 15.62 31.72 -15.47
C TYR A 581 14.41 31.93 -16.39
N TRP A 582 14.57 31.68 -17.69
CA TRP A 582 13.46 31.71 -18.64
C TRP A 582 12.45 30.59 -18.36
N LEU A 583 12.92 29.36 -18.09
CA LEU A 583 12.06 28.23 -17.69
C LEU A 583 11.23 28.58 -16.46
N ASP A 584 11.84 29.15 -15.42
CA ASP A 584 11.18 29.55 -14.17
C ASP A 584 10.03 30.55 -14.40
N ARG A 585 10.15 31.44 -15.39
CA ARG A 585 9.15 32.46 -15.71
C ARG A 585 8.15 32.07 -16.79
N ASN A 586 8.45 31.04 -17.58
CA ASN A 586 7.67 30.63 -18.76
C ASN A 586 7.22 29.18 -18.63
N GLN A 587 6.70 28.83 -17.45
CA GLN A 587 6.25 27.47 -17.12
C GLN A 587 5.14 26.95 -18.04
N LEU A 588 4.39 27.86 -18.68
CA LEU A 588 3.26 27.54 -19.54
C LEU A 588 3.54 27.64 -21.05
N ALA A 589 4.79 27.88 -21.46
CA ALA A 589 5.17 28.03 -22.88
C ALA A 589 4.79 26.81 -23.75
N GLU A 590 4.66 27.02 -25.05
CA GLU A 590 4.30 25.95 -25.99
C GLU A 590 5.49 25.01 -26.27
N VAL A 591 5.20 23.80 -26.78
CA VAL A 591 6.21 22.78 -27.13
C VAL A 591 7.31 23.36 -28.02
N ASP A 592 6.94 24.18 -29.00
CA ASP A 592 7.87 24.77 -29.96
C ASP A 592 8.79 25.82 -29.33
N GLU A 593 8.33 26.55 -28.31
CA GLU A 593 9.14 27.52 -27.58
C GLU A 593 10.19 26.81 -26.73
N PHE A 594 9.79 25.75 -26.00
CA PHE A 594 10.74 24.91 -25.27
C PHE A 594 11.78 24.29 -26.22
N ASN A 595 11.33 23.77 -27.37
CA ASN A 595 12.22 23.23 -28.38
C ASN A 595 13.14 24.29 -29.00
N TYR A 596 12.65 25.51 -29.22
CA TYR A 596 13.44 26.63 -29.71
C TYR A 596 14.54 27.01 -28.72
N LYS A 597 14.18 27.19 -27.44
CA LYS A 597 15.15 27.47 -26.36
C LYS A 597 16.17 26.34 -26.21
N ARG A 598 15.75 25.09 -26.41
CA ARG A 598 16.67 23.94 -26.43
C ARG A 598 17.64 24.04 -27.58
N LYS A 599 17.15 24.28 -28.80
CA LYS A 599 18.00 24.50 -30.00
C LYS A 599 18.94 25.69 -29.84
N GLU A 600 18.49 26.77 -29.19
CA GLU A 600 19.32 27.94 -28.87
C GLU A 600 20.48 27.54 -27.95
N LEU A 601 20.20 26.78 -26.89
CA LEU A 601 21.25 26.26 -26.01
C LEU A 601 22.14 25.23 -26.72
N GLU A 602 21.59 24.42 -27.62
CA GLU A 602 22.34 23.43 -28.42
C GLU A 602 23.35 24.09 -29.38
N ARG A 603 23.11 25.33 -29.83
CA ARG A 603 24.07 26.07 -30.69
C ARG A 603 25.42 26.31 -29.99
N TRP A 604 25.44 26.39 -28.66
CA TRP A 604 26.67 26.53 -27.90
C TRP A 604 27.56 25.28 -27.95
N LYS A 605 26.98 24.09 -28.22
CA LYS A 605 27.74 22.84 -28.46
C LYS A 605 28.70 22.95 -29.66
N HIS A 606 28.36 23.79 -30.65
CA HIS A 606 29.20 24.01 -31.82
C HIS A 606 30.33 25.01 -31.55
N HIS A 607 30.14 25.98 -30.66
CA HIS A 607 31.19 26.91 -30.23
C HIS A 607 32.25 26.25 -29.33
N THR A 608 31.89 25.24 -28.53
CA THR A 608 32.86 24.46 -27.73
C THR A 608 33.61 23.39 -28.54
N ARG A 609 33.23 23.15 -29.81
CA ARG A 609 33.91 22.20 -30.72
C ARG A 609 34.94 22.85 -31.65
N THR A 610 35.02 24.18 -31.66
CA THR A 610 35.97 24.95 -32.48
C THR A 610 37.36 25.08 -31.87
N THR A 611 37.64 24.42 -30.74
CA THR A 611 39.00 24.10 -30.29
C THR A 611 39.26 22.62 -30.54
N ASP A 612 40.19 22.37 -31.45
CA ASP A 612 40.46 21.08 -32.10
C ASP A 612 41.01 20.03 -31.13
N ILE A 613 40.15 19.11 -30.67
CA ILE A 613 40.54 17.95 -29.83
C ILE A 613 40.53 16.63 -30.65
N ARG A 614 40.28 16.69 -31.97
CA ARG A 614 40.27 15.48 -32.83
C ARG A 614 41.57 15.20 -33.55
N ASP A 615 42.48 16.18 -33.68
CA ASP A 615 43.72 16.00 -34.43
C ASP A 615 44.95 15.53 -33.61
N MET A 616 44.86 15.40 -32.28
CA MET A 616 45.98 14.91 -31.46
C MET A 616 45.94 13.42 -31.07
N TYR A 617 44.83 12.70 -31.32
CA TYR A 617 44.73 11.26 -30.98
C TYR A 617 45.02 10.31 -32.14
N ASN A 618 45.29 10.80 -33.35
CA ASN A 618 45.45 9.98 -34.55
C ASN A 618 46.77 10.18 -35.31
N HIS A 619 47.85 10.57 -34.62
CA HIS A 619 49.21 10.53 -35.20
C HIS A 619 50.10 9.58 -34.39
N GLY A 620 50.03 8.30 -34.73
CA GLY A 620 50.83 7.26 -34.08
C GLY A 620 50.79 5.87 -34.71
N SER A 621 50.73 5.73 -36.04
CA SER A 621 51.30 4.57 -36.77
C SER A 621 51.08 4.74 -38.27
N GLY A 622 52.17 4.70 -39.03
CA GLY A 622 52.19 5.07 -40.44
C GLY A 622 51.78 4.00 -41.46
N ILE A 623 51.70 4.51 -42.69
CA ILE A 623 51.99 3.86 -43.98
C ILE A 623 50.82 3.15 -44.72
N ALA A 624 50.28 3.95 -45.67
CA ALA A 624 50.03 3.67 -47.09
C ALA A 624 48.86 2.76 -47.57
N LYS A 625 47.85 3.46 -48.12
CA LYS A 625 47.28 3.36 -49.50
C LYS A 625 47.16 1.97 -50.16
N ALA A 626 45.93 1.57 -50.52
CA ALA A 626 45.38 1.74 -51.88
C ALA A 626 43.99 1.09 -52.12
N ARG A 627 43.06 1.95 -52.61
CA ARG A 627 42.06 1.76 -53.70
C ARG A 627 40.80 0.89 -53.49
N ASN A 628 39.69 1.63 -53.39
CA ASN A 628 38.38 1.46 -54.07
C ASN A 628 38.23 0.28 -55.04
N TRP A 629 37.10 -0.45 -54.94
CA TRP A 629 36.08 -0.61 -55.99
C TRP A 629 34.73 -0.99 -55.35
N ARG A 630 33.63 -0.39 -55.83
CA ARG A 630 32.21 -0.71 -55.55
C ARG A 630 31.63 -1.45 -56.76
N ARG A 631 30.81 -2.49 -56.54
CA ARG A 631 29.51 -2.81 -57.22
C ARG A 631 29.08 -4.27 -56.97
N GLU A 632 27.85 -4.49 -56.49
CA GLU A 632 26.71 -5.20 -57.15
C GLU A 632 26.96 -6.73 -57.34
N LEU A 633 26.05 -7.70 -57.21
CA LEU A 633 24.61 -7.88 -56.97
C LEU A 633 24.40 -9.43 -56.90
N ILE A 634 23.29 -9.88 -56.29
CA ILE A 634 22.54 -11.13 -56.58
C ILE A 634 22.97 -12.48 -55.93
N SER A 635 21.90 -13.13 -55.46
CA SER A 635 21.69 -14.47 -54.87
C SER A 635 22.21 -15.68 -55.65
N TRP A 636 22.48 -16.79 -54.95
CA TRP A 636 21.73 -18.06 -55.10
C TRP A 636 22.17 -19.16 -54.13
N SER A 637 21.24 -20.08 -53.96
CA SER A 637 21.15 -21.26 -53.09
C SER A 637 22.14 -22.40 -53.35
N GLY A 638 22.44 -23.14 -52.28
CA GLY A 638 22.38 -24.62 -52.25
C GLY A 638 23.68 -25.39 -52.50
N PHE A 639 24.12 -26.19 -51.52
CA PHE A 639 24.17 -27.65 -51.70
C PHE A 639 24.29 -28.41 -50.37
N CYS A 640 23.45 -29.44 -50.25
CA CYS A 640 23.45 -30.52 -49.28
C CYS A 640 24.65 -31.47 -49.48
N LEU A 641 25.09 -32.13 -48.41
CA LEU A 641 25.41 -33.56 -48.46
C LEU A 641 25.12 -34.21 -47.11
N SER A 642 24.50 -35.38 -47.18
CA SER A 642 23.75 -36.07 -46.12
C SER A 642 24.37 -37.42 -45.75
N ARG A 643 24.19 -37.77 -44.47
CA ARG A 643 23.74 -39.07 -43.91
C ARG A 643 24.60 -40.34 -44.04
N LYS A 644 24.67 -41.02 -42.87
CA LYS A 644 24.34 -42.43 -42.50
C LYS A 644 25.36 -42.90 -41.46
N ASP A 645 25.03 -43.53 -40.32
CA ASP A 645 24.14 -44.68 -40.12
C ASP A 645 23.47 -44.74 -38.72
N CYS A 646 22.52 -45.68 -38.62
CA CYS A 646 21.57 -45.98 -37.55
C CYS A 646 22.02 -47.15 -36.65
N ALA A 647 21.48 -47.16 -35.43
CA ALA A 647 20.83 -48.30 -34.73
C ALA A 647 21.54 -49.11 -33.61
N LEU A 648 20.69 -49.34 -32.58
CA LEU A 648 20.47 -50.55 -31.76
C LEU A 648 21.15 -50.71 -30.39
N GLY A 649 20.31 -50.88 -29.36
CA GLY A 649 20.69 -51.45 -28.07
C GLY A 649 19.74 -51.21 -26.88
N VAL A 650 18.46 -51.58 -26.98
CA VAL A 650 17.51 -51.64 -25.85
C VAL A 650 17.85 -52.83 -24.96
N ARG A 651 17.88 -52.66 -23.62
CA ARG A 651 17.80 -53.79 -22.68
C ARG A 651 16.83 -53.50 -21.53
N LEU A 652 15.77 -54.31 -21.53
CA LEU A 652 14.70 -54.45 -20.55
C LEU A 652 15.22 -54.92 -19.19
N TYR A 653 14.68 -54.36 -18.10
CA TYR A 653 14.43 -55.09 -16.86
C TYR A 653 13.10 -54.64 -16.26
N PHE A 654 12.08 -55.49 -16.40
CA PHE A 654 10.84 -55.45 -15.63
C PHE A 654 10.98 -56.44 -14.46
N ARG A 655 10.66 -56.04 -13.24
CA ARG A 655 10.21 -56.98 -12.21
C ARG A 655 9.15 -56.36 -11.29
N SER A 656 7.93 -56.87 -11.50
CA SER A 656 6.83 -57.14 -10.55
C SER A 656 6.44 -56.12 -9.49
N VAL A 657 5.21 -55.66 -9.67
CA VAL A 657 4.27 -55.08 -8.69
C VAL A 657 4.01 -56.04 -7.51
N SER A 658 4.02 -55.50 -6.30
CA SER A 658 3.20 -55.98 -5.19
C SER A 658 2.57 -54.78 -4.47
N LYS A 659 1.24 -54.85 -4.33
CA LYS A 659 0.36 -53.89 -3.66
C LYS A 659 0.65 -53.81 -2.16
N ASP A 660 0.22 -52.68 -1.59
CA ASP A 660 -0.21 -52.43 -0.21
C ASP A 660 0.64 -51.37 0.52
N CYS A 661 0.23 -50.11 0.38
CA CYS A 661 0.31 -49.11 1.44
C CYS A 661 -0.68 -47.97 1.13
N GLU A 662 -1.64 -47.80 2.04
CA GLU A 662 -2.52 -46.65 2.13
C GLU A 662 -1.68 -45.34 2.22
N PRO A 663 -2.19 -44.20 1.74
CA PRO A 663 -1.54 -42.92 2.00
C PRO A 663 -1.73 -42.59 3.48
N SER A 664 -0.70 -42.84 4.29
CA SER A 664 -0.60 -42.23 5.60
C SER A 664 -0.46 -40.72 5.39
N LEU A 665 -1.49 -39.98 5.81
CA LEU A 665 -1.41 -38.55 6.06
C LEU A 665 -0.12 -38.24 6.83
N PRO A 666 0.63 -37.18 6.50
CA PRO A 666 1.74 -36.76 7.33
C PRO A 666 1.18 -36.41 8.72
N MET A 667 1.46 -37.29 9.69
CA MET A 667 1.24 -37.02 11.10
C MET A 667 2.05 -35.77 11.44
N ALA A 668 1.34 -34.72 11.86
CA ALA A 668 1.91 -33.48 12.36
C ALA A 668 3.02 -33.78 13.38
N GLY A 669 4.26 -33.46 13.01
CA GLY A 669 5.39 -33.44 13.92
C GLY A 669 5.05 -32.52 15.10
N LYS A 670 5.19 -33.05 16.31
CA LYS A 670 5.07 -32.24 17.52
C LYS A 670 6.21 -31.21 17.57
N GLY A 671 5.89 -29.98 17.14
CA GLY A 671 6.07 -28.78 17.97
C GLY A 671 7.34 -27.94 17.81
N LYS A 672 7.87 -27.73 16.60
CA LYS A 672 8.55 -26.44 16.30
C LYS A 672 7.43 -25.45 15.93
N GLY A 673 7.28 -24.36 16.66
CA GLY A 673 6.30 -23.32 16.31
C GLY A 673 6.65 -22.68 14.96
N GLN A 674 5.64 -22.23 14.22
CA GLN A 674 5.79 -21.66 12.87
C GLN A 674 6.77 -20.47 12.87
N THR A 675 7.73 -20.51 11.96
CA THR A 675 8.74 -19.46 11.77
C THR A 675 8.22 -18.40 10.80
N ILE A 676 8.37 -17.11 11.15
CA ILE A 676 7.95 -15.98 10.30
C ILE A 676 9.15 -15.32 9.62
N GLY A 677 8.93 -14.70 8.46
CA GLY A 677 9.90 -13.83 7.80
C GLY A 677 9.61 -12.37 8.09
N ILE A 678 10.60 -11.63 8.57
CA ILE A 678 10.47 -10.19 8.83
C ILE A 678 11.50 -9.42 8.01
N ASP A 679 11.00 -8.49 7.20
CA ASP A 679 11.81 -7.41 6.68
C ASP A 679 11.83 -6.23 7.66
N LEU A 680 12.97 -6.02 8.32
CA LEU A 680 13.17 -4.90 9.23
C LEU A 680 13.78 -3.73 8.45
N GLY A 681 12.98 -2.99 7.67
CA GLY A 681 13.49 -1.90 6.84
C GLY A 681 13.73 -0.59 7.61
N THR A 682 14.45 0.35 6.98
CA THR A 682 14.81 1.64 7.61
C THR A 682 13.58 2.51 7.88
N THR A 683 12.69 2.64 6.88
CA THR A 683 11.51 3.50 6.95
C THR A 683 10.21 2.71 7.16
N TYR A 684 10.12 1.51 6.59
CA TYR A 684 9.00 0.59 6.77
C TYR A 684 9.52 -0.82 7.02
N SER A 685 8.78 -1.60 7.79
CA SER A 685 8.99 -3.03 8.03
C SER A 685 7.81 -3.83 7.49
N CYS A 686 8.06 -5.07 7.10
CA CYS A 686 7.07 -5.98 6.52
C CYS A 686 7.21 -7.37 7.15
N VAL A 687 6.09 -8.08 7.36
CA VAL A 687 6.09 -9.42 7.94
C VAL A 687 5.27 -10.37 7.07
N ALA A 688 5.82 -11.55 6.85
CA ALA A 688 5.26 -12.58 6.00
C ALA A 688 5.42 -13.96 6.62
N VAL A 689 4.58 -14.90 6.19
CA VAL A 689 4.60 -16.28 6.68
C VAL A 689 4.29 -17.24 5.55
N TRP A 690 4.91 -18.42 5.58
CA TRP A 690 4.47 -19.53 4.72
C TRP A 690 3.20 -20.16 5.30
N HIS A 691 2.10 -20.04 4.57
CA HIS A 691 0.78 -20.51 4.99
C HIS A 691 0.02 -21.10 3.80
N LYS A 692 -0.49 -22.33 3.96
CA LYS A 692 -1.26 -23.06 2.92
C LYS A 692 -0.50 -23.17 1.57
N ASP A 693 0.76 -23.60 1.63
CA ASP A 693 1.64 -23.82 0.46
C ASP A 693 1.94 -22.57 -0.37
N ASN A 694 1.75 -21.38 0.22
CA ASN A 694 2.12 -20.11 -0.39
C ASN A 694 2.69 -19.16 0.68
N VAL A 695 3.32 -18.07 0.24
CA VAL A 695 3.70 -16.97 1.14
C VAL A 695 2.54 -16.00 1.27
N GLU A 696 2.16 -15.70 2.51
CA GLU A 696 1.20 -14.67 2.84
C GLU A 696 1.92 -13.45 3.42
N ILE A 697 1.80 -12.29 2.78
CA ILE A 697 2.22 -11.01 3.35
C ILE A 697 1.12 -10.52 4.29
N ILE A 698 1.42 -10.41 5.58
CA ILE A 698 0.43 -10.17 6.62
C ILE A 698 0.12 -8.68 6.72
N THR A 699 -1.16 -8.33 6.68
CA THR A 699 -1.61 -6.95 6.93
C THR A 699 -1.61 -6.64 8.42
N ASN A 700 -1.18 -5.44 8.80
CA ASN A 700 -1.32 -4.93 10.16
C ASN A 700 -2.78 -4.63 10.53
N ASP A 701 -2.98 -4.15 11.75
CA ASP A 701 -4.28 -3.78 12.34
C ASP A 701 -5.00 -2.64 11.59
N MET A 702 -4.30 -1.92 10.72
CA MET A 702 -4.83 -0.87 9.85
C MET A 702 -5.13 -1.37 8.42
N GLY A 703 -4.82 -2.63 8.11
CA GLY A 703 -4.98 -3.21 6.78
C GLY A 703 -3.79 -3.02 5.84
N ASN A 704 -2.67 -2.45 6.32
CA ASN A 704 -1.48 -2.21 5.50
C ASN A 704 -0.52 -3.40 5.55
N ARG A 705 0.07 -3.78 4.42
CA ARG A 705 1.07 -4.86 4.33
C ARG A 705 2.47 -4.44 4.83
N ILE A 706 2.71 -3.13 4.91
CA ILE A 706 3.94 -2.55 5.46
C ILE A 706 3.61 -1.62 6.61
N THR A 707 4.46 -1.57 7.63
CA THR A 707 4.28 -0.77 8.84
C THR A 707 5.47 0.19 9.00
N PRO A 708 5.28 1.49 9.26
CA PRO A 708 6.39 2.41 9.49
C PRO A 708 7.35 1.91 10.59
N SER A 709 8.65 2.02 10.37
CA SER A 709 9.69 1.72 11.36
C SER A 709 9.86 2.88 12.33
N SER A 710 8.78 3.22 13.04
CA SER A 710 8.70 4.38 13.94
C SER A 710 8.18 3.99 15.32
N VAL A 711 8.78 4.57 16.36
CA VAL A 711 8.41 4.37 17.77
C VAL A 711 8.30 5.73 18.44
N ALA A 712 7.22 5.97 19.17
CA ALA A 712 7.02 7.21 19.89
C ALA A 712 6.76 6.98 21.37
N PHE A 713 7.26 7.90 22.20
CA PHE A 713 7.11 7.88 23.65
C PHE A 713 6.28 9.08 24.09
N THR A 714 5.25 8.82 24.88
CA THR A 714 4.39 9.84 25.48
C THR A 714 4.44 9.72 27.01
N ASP A 715 3.80 10.64 27.73
CA ASP A 715 3.71 10.54 29.19
C ASP A 715 2.85 9.37 29.68
N ALA A 716 2.07 8.73 28.79
CA ALA A 716 1.15 7.65 29.14
C ALA A 716 1.60 6.29 28.57
N GLU A 717 1.95 6.27 27.29
CA GLU A 717 2.14 5.04 26.51
C GLU A 717 3.25 5.13 25.45
N ARG A 718 3.59 3.98 24.87
CA ARG A 718 4.46 3.85 23.70
C ARG A 718 3.61 3.56 22.46
N LEU A 719 3.89 4.27 21.37
CA LEU A 719 3.19 4.11 20.10
C LEU A 719 4.15 3.50 19.06
N PHE A 720 3.60 2.69 18.15
CA PHE A 720 4.36 2.00 17.11
C PHE A 720 3.72 2.22 15.74
N GLY A 721 4.53 2.14 14.68
CA GLY A 721 4.02 2.18 13.30
C GLY A 721 3.34 3.49 12.94
N GLU A 722 2.15 3.39 12.34
CA GLU A 722 1.35 4.53 11.90
C GLU A 722 0.95 5.45 13.06
N ALA A 723 0.69 4.90 14.25
CA ALA A 723 0.35 5.72 15.42
C ALA A 723 1.52 6.63 15.82
N ALA A 724 2.75 6.11 15.79
CA ALA A 724 3.96 6.89 16.03
C ALA A 724 4.22 7.91 14.90
N LYS A 725 4.10 7.49 13.63
CA LYS A 725 4.30 8.37 12.47
C LYS A 725 3.28 9.52 12.42
N ASN A 726 2.03 9.28 12.81
CA ASN A 726 0.97 10.29 12.74
C ASN A 726 1.13 11.43 13.77
N GLN A 727 1.69 11.15 14.95
CA GLN A 727 1.89 12.16 16.00
C GLN A 727 3.26 12.85 15.94
N GLU A 728 4.10 12.48 14.97
CA GLU A 728 5.49 12.94 14.87
C GLU A 728 5.63 14.47 14.81
N ALA A 729 4.72 15.18 14.14
CA ALA A 729 4.76 16.65 14.09
C ALA A 729 4.45 17.31 15.44
N MET A 730 3.68 16.65 16.31
CA MET A 730 3.29 17.13 17.63
C MET A 730 4.33 16.79 18.71
N ASN A 731 5.02 15.66 18.55
CA ASN A 731 6.00 15.16 19.50
C ASN A 731 7.30 14.72 18.78
N PRO A 732 7.98 15.64 18.07
CA PRO A 732 9.08 15.28 17.19
C PRO A 732 10.33 14.80 17.96
N THR A 733 10.57 15.30 19.16
CA THR A 733 11.76 14.95 19.96
C THR A 733 11.67 13.58 20.63
N ASN A 734 10.47 13.02 20.77
CA ASN A 734 10.24 11.69 21.34
C ASN A 734 9.63 10.71 20.33
N THR A 735 9.68 11.03 19.04
CA THR A 735 9.32 10.12 17.96
C THR A 735 10.59 9.71 17.23
N ILE A 736 10.93 8.43 17.34
CA ILE A 736 12.16 7.85 16.83
C ILE A 736 11.88 7.10 15.52
N PHE A 737 12.70 7.36 14.53
CA PHE A 737 12.71 6.73 13.20
C PHE A 737 14.16 6.58 12.73
N ASP A 738 14.41 5.89 11.63
CA ASP A 738 15.75 5.63 11.08
C ASP A 738 16.74 4.94 12.05
N ALA A 739 16.25 4.25 13.08
CA ALA A 739 17.10 3.55 14.04
C ALA A 739 18.05 2.54 13.37
N LYS A 740 17.68 2.02 12.18
CA LYS A 740 18.50 1.13 11.35
C LYS A 740 19.78 1.80 10.82
N ARG A 741 19.84 3.15 10.72
CA ARG A 741 21.08 3.88 10.39
C ARG A 741 22.04 4.00 11.58
N LEU A 742 21.54 3.84 12.81
CA LEU A 742 22.32 3.88 14.06
C LEU A 742 22.78 2.51 14.54
N ILE A 743 22.03 1.45 14.22
CA ILE A 743 22.26 0.11 14.76
C ILE A 743 23.67 -0.40 14.43
N GLY A 744 24.37 -0.92 15.44
CA GLY A 744 25.72 -1.49 15.30
C GLY A 744 26.86 -0.51 15.00
N ARG A 745 26.62 0.81 15.07
CA ARG A 745 27.61 1.87 14.78
C ARG A 745 28.20 2.52 16.02
N ARG A 746 29.22 3.35 15.82
CA ARG A 746 29.78 4.25 16.84
C ARG A 746 29.22 5.65 16.69
N PHE A 747 29.08 6.35 17.80
CA PHE A 747 28.65 7.75 17.84
C PHE A 747 29.61 8.63 17.05
N SER A 748 30.92 8.37 17.13
CA SER A 748 31.93 9.14 16.37
C SER A 748 31.98 8.85 14.86
N ASP A 749 31.22 7.87 14.35
CA ASP A 749 31.20 7.57 12.91
C ASP A 749 30.74 8.81 12.12
N ALA A 750 31.45 9.12 11.04
CA ALA A 750 31.17 10.31 10.23
C ALA A 750 29.75 10.32 9.66
N SER A 751 29.21 9.15 9.32
CA SER A 751 27.84 9.01 8.83
C SER A 751 26.81 9.31 9.93
N VAL A 752 27.02 8.79 11.16
CA VAL A 752 26.18 9.08 12.33
C VAL A 752 26.18 10.58 12.64
N GLN A 753 27.35 11.22 12.63
CA GLN A 753 27.48 12.67 12.84
C GLN A 753 26.80 13.50 11.73
N SER A 754 26.69 12.96 10.52
CA SER A 754 25.95 13.59 9.43
C SER A 754 24.45 13.46 9.65
N ASP A 755 23.96 12.27 9.99
CA ASP A 755 22.53 11.97 10.15
C ASP A 755 21.92 12.70 11.35
N ILE A 756 22.65 12.84 12.47
CA ILE A 756 22.18 13.55 13.68
C ILE A 756 21.71 14.98 13.39
N LYS A 757 22.22 15.63 12.34
CA LYS A 757 21.82 16.99 11.95
C LYS A 757 20.39 17.06 11.42
N PHE A 758 19.85 15.94 10.96
CA PHE A 758 18.52 15.85 10.35
C PHE A 758 17.47 15.26 11.29
N TRP A 759 17.88 14.68 12.41
CA TRP A 759 16.96 14.11 13.39
C TRP A 759 16.48 15.13 14.42
N PRO A 760 15.18 15.17 14.72
CA PRO A 760 14.63 16.04 15.76
C PRO A 760 14.92 15.52 17.18
N PHE A 761 15.17 14.22 17.34
CA PHE A 761 15.54 13.61 18.61
C PHE A 761 17.04 13.69 18.85
N LYS A 762 17.43 13.76 20.12
CA LYS A 762 18.83 13.93 20.52
C LYS A 762 19.52 12.58 20.61
N VAL A 763 20.72 12.50 20.04
CA VAL A 763 21.62 11.34 20.15
C VAL A 763 22.89 11.76 20.90
N THR A 764 23.34 10.96 21.87
CA THR A 764 24.52 11.23 22.69
C THR A 764 25.47 10.03 22.72
N PRO A 765 26.78 10.23 22.95
CA PRO A 765 27.71 9.13 23.13
C PRO A 765 27.42 8.40 24.45
N GLY A 766 27.25 7.09 24.37
CA GLY A 766 27.12 6.18 25.50
C GLY A 766 28.40 5.40 25.78
N PRO A 767 28.31 4.34 26.60
CA PRO A 767 29.44 3.46 26.89
C PRO A 767 30.09 2.93 25.62
N ALA A 768 31.42 2.97 25.60
CA ALA A 768 32.25 2.54 24.47
C ALA A 768 31.92 3.20 23.13
N ASP A 769 31.51 4.47 23.19
CA ASP A 769 31.18 5.31 22.04
C ASP A 769 29.96 4.80 21.25
N LYS A 770 29.05 4.08 21.90
CA LYS A 770 27.78 3.67 21.28
C LYS A 770 26.81 4.85 21.17
N PRO A 771 26.11 5.08 20.05
CA PRO A 771 25.10 6.13 19.97
C PRO A 771 23.87 5.77 20.82
N MET A 772 23.49 6.65 21.73
CA MET A 772 22.33 6.50 22.61
C MET A 772 21.27 7.55 22.27
N ILE A 773 20.03 7.12 22.12
CA ILE A 773 18.88 7.96 21.78
C ILE A 773 18.26 8.46 23.08
N MET A 774 18.17 9.78 23.23
CA MET A 774 17.56 10.44 24.39
C MET A 774 16.06 10.60 24.16
N ILE A 775 15.27 10.14 25.13
CA ILE A 775 13.82 10.30 25.14
C ILE A 775 13.34 10.74 26.53
N SER A 776 12.20 11.43 26.56
CA SER A 776 11.43 11.69 27.78
C SER A 776 10.23 10.74 27.80
N TYR A 777 10.12 9.93 28.85
CA TYR A 777 9.02 8.99 29.03
C TYR A 777 8.56 8.99 30.48
N LYS A 778 7.28 9.29 30.72
CA LYS A 778 6.68 9.40 32.07
C LYS A 778 7.42 10.38 32.99
N GLY A 779 7.87 11.52 32.45
CA GLY A 779 8.61 12.53 33.19
C GLY A 779 10.07 12.19 33.50
N GLU A 780 10.58 11.04 33.04
CA GLU A 780 11.98 10.64 33.18
C GLU A 780 12.73 10.71 31.84
N GLU A 781 13.94 11.24 31.86
CA GLU A 781 14.86 11.11 30.71
C GLU A 781 15.46 9.70 30.68
N LYS A 782 15.40 9.05 29.52
CA LYS A 782 15.97 7.72 29.28
C LYS A 782 16.92 7.74 28.09
N GLN A 783 17.90 6.85 28.15
CA GLN A 783 18.85 6.58 27.07
C GLN A 783 18.59 5.18 26.53
N LEU A 784 18.21 5.10 25.25
CA LEU A 784 17.93 3.84 24.57
C LEU A 784 18.94 3.58 23.47
N ALA A 785 19.39 2.34 23.35
CA ALA A 785 20.20 1.89 22.23
C ALA A 785 19.32 1.66 20.98
N ALA A 786 19.92 1.70 19.79
CA ALA A 786 19.22 1.45 18.53
C ALA A 786 18.63 0.02 18.45
N GLU A 787 19.23 -0.96 19.13
CA GLU A 787 18.72 -2.33 19.25
C GLU A 787 17.40 -2.38 20.03
N GLU A 788 17.23 -1.52 21.05
CA GLU A 788 16.00 -1.44 21.83
C GLU A 788 14.86 -0.82 21.01
N ILE A 789 15.16 0.20 20.21
CA ILE A 789 14.16 0.78 19.30
C ILE A 789 13.77 -0.22 18.19
N SER A 790 14.76 -0.89 17.60
CA SER A 790 14.53 -1.92 16.58
C SER A 790 13.75 -3.12 17.15
N SER A 791 14.02 -3.53 18.39
CA SER A 791 13.28 -4.62 19.04
C SER A 791 11.81 -4.27 19.25
N MET A 792 11.49 -3.01 19.55
CA MET A 792 10.11 -2.54 19.64
C MET A 792 9.36 -2.65 18.30
N VAL A 793 10.02 -2.33 17.18
CA VAL A 793 9.45 -2.53 15.84
C VAL A 793 9.23 -4.03 15.56
N LEU A 794 10.21 -4.88 15.91
CA LEU A 794 10.09 -6.34 15.77
C LEU A 794 8.99 -6.94 16.65
N VAL A 795 8.76 -6.40 17.85
CA VAL A 795 7.61 -6.78 18.71
C VAL A 795 6.30 -6.50 17.98
N LYS A 796 6.14 -5.33 17.36
CA LYS A 796 4.94 -5.01 16.58
C LYS A 796 4.78 -5.97 15.38
N MET A 797 5.86 -6.32 14.68
CA MET A 797 5.80 -7.28 13.56
C MET A 797 5.39 -8.68 14.03
N ARG A 798 5.94 -9.14 15.16
CA ARG A 798 5.54 -10.40 15.80
C ARG A 798 4.07 -10.35 16.20
N GLU A 799 3.61 -9.30 16.86
CA GLU A 799 2.21 -9.16 17.29
C GLU A 799 1.24 -9.18 16.11
N THR A 800 1.58 -8.52 15.01
CA THR A 800 0.82 -8.60 13.75
C THR A 800 0.72 -10.05 13.24
N ALA A 801 1.84 -10.78 13.24
CA ALA A 801 1.83 -12.20 12.86
C ALA A 801 1.05 -13.09 13.84
N GLU A 802 1.18 -12.87 15.14
CA GLU A 802 0.42 -13.60 16.18
C GLU A 802 -1.09 -13.38 16.04
N ALA A 803 -1.51 -12.15 15.74
CA ALA A 803 -2.91 -11.82 15.51
C ALA A 803 -3.48 -12.54 14.28
N PHE A 804 -2.67 -12.69 13.22
CA PHE A 804 -3.05 -13.42 12.01
C PHE A 804 -3.08 -14.95 12.23
N LEU A 805 -2.05 -15.51 12.88
CA LEU A 805 -1.91 -16.94 13.10
C LEU A 805 -2.76 -17.49 14.26
N GLY A 806 -3.27 -16.61 15.14
CA GLY A 806 -4.01 -16.99 16.34
C GLY A 806 -3.17 -17.73 17.40
N THR A 807 -1.85 -17.75 17.24
CA THR A 807 -0.91 -18.48 18.11
C THR A 807 0.34 -17.64 18.39
N LYS A 808 1.10 -17.99 19.43
CA LYS A 808 2.34 -17.29 19.81
C LYS A 808 3.48 -17.63 18.86
N VAL A 809 4.20 -16.60 18.41
CA VAL A 809 5.32 -16.73 17.49
C VAL A 809 6.62 -16.55 18.26
N LYS A 810 7.54 -17.51 18.11
CA LYS A 810 8.84 -17.51 18.79
C LYS A 810 10.03 -17.49 17.85
N ASN A 811 9.87 -17.99 16.63
CA ASN A 811 10.97 -18.14 15.68
C ASN A 811 10.81 -17.14 14.54
N ALA A 812 11.91 -16.53 14.10
CA ALA A 812 11.89 -15.62 12.97
C ALA A 812 13.17 -15.73 12.11
N VAL A 813 13.01 -15.43 10.83
CA VAL A 813 14.08 -15.03 9.92
C VAL A 813 14.01 -13.52 9.77
N ILE A 814 15.10 -12.81 10.03
CA ILE A 814 15.14 -11.34 9.97
C ILE A 814 16.12 -10.90 8.88
N THR A 815 15.72 -9.92 8.08
CA THR A 815 16.54 -9.39 6.99
C THR A 815 17.55 -8.35 7.45
N VAL A 816 18.66 -8.25 6.72
CA VAL A 816 19.65 -7.16 6.83
C VAL A 816 20.16 -6.77 5.43
N PRO A 817 20.61 -5.52 5.24
CA PRO A 817 21.31 -5.11 4.02
C PRO A 817 22.50 -6.04 3.75
N ALA A 818 22.74 -6.39 2.49
CA ALA A 818 23.82 -7.32 2.16
C ALA A 818 25.19 -6.77 2.61
N TYR A 819 25.35 -5.44 2.52
CA TYR A 819 26.59 -4.76 2.89
C TYR A 819 26.69 -4.40 4.39
N PHE A 820 25.81 -4.93 5.26
CA PHE A 820 25.98 -4.82 6.71
C PHE A 820 27.23 -5.56 7.18
N ASN A 821 28.02 -4.88 8.02
CA ASN A 821 29.17 -5.44 8.71
C ASN A 821 28.75 -6.40 9.83
N ASP A 822 29.71 -7.13 10.40
CA ASP A 822 29.46 -8.11 11.48
C ASP A 822 28.76 -7.47 12.70
N SER A 823 29.18 -6.28 13.12
CA SER A 823 28.61 -5.53 14.25
C SER A 823 27.12 -5.22 14.04
N GLN A 824 26.74 -4.78 12.84
CA GLN A 824 25.35 -4.45 12.49
C GLN A 824 24.48 -5.69 12.40
N ARG A 825 24.97 -6.78 11.75
CA ARG A 825 24.27 -8.08 11.69
C ARG A 825 23.95 -8.59 13.09
N GLN A 826 24.94 -8.50 13.96
CA GLN A 826 24.81 -8.95 15.32
C GLN A 826 23.87 -8.07 16.14
N ALA A 827 23.94 -6.75 16.01
CA ALA A 827 23.02 -5.83 16.68
C ALA A 827 21.56 -6.05 16.25
N THR A 828 21.30 -6.35 14.97
CA THR A 828 19.96 -6.76 14.50
C THR A 828 19.51 -8.09 15.11
N LYS A 829 20.40 -9.07 15.21
CA LYS A 829 20.11 -10.36 15.87
C LYS A 829 19.81 -10.17 17.36
N ASP A 830 20.56 -9.30 18.04
CA ASP A 830 20.36 -8.94 19.44
C ASP A 830 19.02 -8.21 19.62
N ALA A 831 18.63 -7.31 18.70
CA ALA A 831 17.30 -6.69 18.70
C ALA A 831 16.17 -7.74 18.58
N GLY A 832 16.35 -8.77 17.75
CA GLY A 832 15.43 -9.91 17.69
C GLY A 832 15.32 -10.67 19.01
N ALA A 833 16.46 -10.92 19.66
CA ALA A 833 16.47 -11.56 20.98
C ALA A 833 15.76 -10.70 22.04
N ILE A 834 15.98 -9.37 22.06
CA ILE A 834 15.30 -8.43 22.96
C ILE A 834 13.77 -8.43 22.69
N ALA A 835 13.36 -8.57 21.43
CA ALA A 835 11.96 -8.70 21.04
C ALA A 835 11.32 -10.03 21.49
N GLY A 836 12.09 -10.96 22.04
CA GLY A 836 11.64 -12.30 22.43
C GLY A 836 11.51 -13.26 21.25
N LEU A 837 12.26 -13.03 20.17
CA LEU A 837 12.35 -13.91 19.01
C LEU A 837 13.66 -14.71 19.03
N ASN A 838 13.55 -16.00 18.78
CA ASN A 838 14.66 -16.84 18.38
C ASN A 838 14.92 -16.59 16.89
N VAL A 839 15.97 -15.81 16.59
CA VAL A 839 16.38 -15.51 15.23
C VAL A 839 17.11 -16.71 14.64
N GLU A 840 16.39 -17.59 13.94
CA GLU A 840 16.94 -18.82 13.36
C GLU A 840 17.93 -18.53 12.23
N ARG A 841 17.69 -17.43 11.49
CA ARG A 841 18.56 -16.99 10.40
C ARG A 841 18.51 -15.47 10.24
N ILE A 842 19.68 -14.89 9.99
CA ILE A 842 19.80 -13.57 9.35
C ILE A 842 19.98 -13.80 7.85
N ILE A 843 19.12 -13.17 7.04
CA ILE A 843 19.19 -13.27 5.57
C ILE A 843 19.47 -11.89 4.97
N ASN A 844 20.26 -11.85 3.89
CA ASN A 844 20.50 -10.61 3.16
C ASN A 844 19.25 -10.18 2.38
N GLU A 845 18.91 -8.90 2.39
CA GLU A 845 17.75 -8.32 1.69
C GLU A 845 17.70 -8.70 0.19
N PRO A 846 18.76 -8.47 -0.62
CA PRO A 846 18.72 -8.85 -2.02
C PRO A 846 18.70 -10.37 -2.24
N THR A 847 19.21 -11.16 -1.29
CA THR A 847 19.11 -12.62 -1.33
C THR A 847 17.66 -13.07 -1.09
N ALA A 848 16.97 -12.47 -0.13
CA ALA A 848 15.55 -12.73 0.10
C ALA A 848 14.72 -12.33 -1.13
N ALA A 849 14.95 -11.15 -1.71
CA ALA A 849 14.26 -10.76 -2.94
C ALA A 849 14.55 -11.71 -4.13
N ALA A 850 15.75 -12.27 -4.23
CA ALA A 850 16.06 -13.30 -5.21
C ALA A 850 15.28 -14.61 -4.97
N LEU A 851 15.05 -15.01 -3.72
CA LEU A 851 14.18 -16.15 -3.39
C LEU A 851 12.73 -15.86 -3.82
N ALA A 852 12.22 -14.65 -3.57
CA ALA A 852 10.89 -14.25 -4.02
C ALA A 852 10.76 -14.32 -5.54
N TYR A 853 11.73 -13.74 -6.27
CA TYR A 853 11.80 -13.81 -7.73
C TYR A 853 11.88 -15.26 -8.23
N GLY A 854 12.77 -16.07 -7.67
CA GLY A 854 12.96 -17.47 -8.06
C GLY A 854 11.72 -18.33 -7.83
N MET A 855 10.97 -18.09 -6.76
CA MET A 855 9.70 -18.78 -6.49
C MET A 855 8.62 -18.43 -7.51
N GLN A 856 8.49 -17.16 -7.89
CA GLN A 856 7.51 -16.74 -8.91
C GLN A 856 7.85 -17.26 -10.31
N GLN A 857 9.14 -17.50 -10.61
CA GLN A 857 9.60 -18.02 -11.91
C GLN A 857 9.64 -19.56 -11.98
N LYS A 858 9.09 -20.24 -10.98
CA LYS A 858 9.11 -21.71 -10.90
C LYS A 858 8.22 -22.28 -12.03
N GLY A 859 8.82 -23.06 -12.95
CA GLY A 859 8.12 -23.70 -14.07
C GLY A 859 8.18 -22.94 -15.41
N THR A 860 8.63 -21.67 -15.43
CA THR A 860 8.79 -20.87 -16.66
C THR A 860 10.22 -20.83 -17.17
N THR A 861 11.19 -21.22 -16.35
CA THR A 861 12.62 -21.06 -16.63
C THR A 861 13.29 -22.36 -17.05
N VAL A 862 13.94 -22.38 -18.23
CA VAL A 862 14.78 -23.50 -18.69
C VAL A 862 16.26 -23.10 -18.55
N GLY A 863 16.99 -23.77 -17.67
CA GLY A 863 18.43 -23.56 -17.45
C GLY A 863 18.79 -22.45 -16.45
N ALA A 864 20.09 -22.28 -16.20
CA ALA A 864 20.63 -21.28 -15.29
C ALA A 864 20.39 -19.84 -15.78
N LYS A 865 19.85 -18.98 -14.90
CA LYS A 865 19.72 -17.53 -15.13
C LYS A 865 20.60 -16.73 -14.19
N ASN A 866 21.32 -15.76 -14.73
CA ASN A 866 22.03 -14.75 -13.93
C ASN A 866 21.13 -13.55 -13.70
N VAL A 867 20.90 -13.19 -12.45
CA VAL A 867 19.95 -12.15 -12.06
C VAL A 867 20.67 -11.12 -11.21
N LEU A 868 20.53 -9.85 -11.57
CA LEU A 868 21.00 -8.74 -10.76
C LEU A 868 19.83 -8.18 -9.96
N ILE A 869 19.93 -8.24 -8.64
CA ILE A 869 19.01 -7.58 -7.73
C ILE A 869 19.56 -6.18 -7.44
N PHE A 870 18.76 -5.16 -7.71
CA PHE A 870 19.06 -3.77 -7.38
C PHE A 870 18.07 -3.32 -6.30
N ASP A 871 18.55 -3.21 -5.07
CA ASP A 871 17.74 -2.90 -3.90
C ASP A 871 18.05 -1.49 -3.38
N LEU A 872 17.15 -0.55 -3.62
CA LEU A 872 17.28 0.84 -3.16
C LEU A 872 16.10 1.20 -2.25
N GLY A 873 16.33 1.04 -0.95
CA GLY A 873 15.33 1.26 0.09
C GLY A 873 15.21 2.72 0.56
N GLY A 874 14.69 2.87 1.78
CA GLY A 874 14.57 4.17 2.45
C GLY A 874 15.90 4.72 2.97
N GLY A 875 16.83 3.85 3.37
CA GLY A 875 18.09 4.26 4.00
C GLY A 875 19.35 3.55 3.50
N THR A 876 19.21 2.43 2.82
CA THR A 876 20.31 1.55 2.37
C THR A 876 20.16 1.22 0.89
N PHE A 877 21.30 0.95 0.25
CA PHE A 877 21.41 0.55 -1.14
C PHE A 877 22.27 -0.72 -1.26
N ASP A 878 21.74 -1.78 -1.85
CA ASP A 878 22.45 -3.02 -2.09
C ASP A 878 22.29 -3.49 -3.54
N VAL A 879 23.32 -4.16 -4.05
CA VAL A 879 23.32 -4.83 -5.34
C VAL A 879 23.88 -6.23 -5.14
N SER A 880 23.17 -7.23 -5.63
CA SER A 880 23.68 -8.60 -5.66
C SER A 880 23.50 -9.20 -7.04
N LEU A 881 24.53 -9.89 -7.52
CA LEU A 881 24.46 -10.68 -8.74
C LEU A 881 24.43 -12.16 -8.35
N LEU A 882 23.40 -12.87 -8.78
CA LEU A 882 23.15 -14.26 -8.43
C LEU A 882 22.95 -15.12 -9.68
N THR A 883 23.19 -16.42 -9.55
CA THR A 883 22.76 -17.44 -10.51
C THR A 883 21.65 -18.28 -9.89
N ILE A 884 20.54 -18.44 -10.60
CA ILE A 884 19.39 -19.25 -10.21
C ILE A 884 19.26 -20.43 -11.19
N GLU A 885 19.35 -21.65 -10.68
CA GLU A 885 19.29 -22.89 -11.46
C GLU A 885 18.68 -24.03 -10.63
N GLU A 886 17.60 -24.66 -11.10
CA GLU A 886 17.00 -25.88 -10.48
C GLU A 886 16.81 -25.82 -8.95
N GLY A 887 16.35 -24.68 -8.42
CA GLY A 887 16.15 -24.48 -6.97
C GLY A 887 17.41 -24.06 -6.20
N ILE A 888 18.56 -23.95 -6.87
CA ILE A 888 19.79 -23.39 -6.30
C ILE A 888 19.82 -21.89 -6.56
N VAL A 889 19.98 -21.10 -5.49
CA VAL A 889 20.19 -19.65 -5.55
C VAL A 889 21.60 -19.37 -5.03
N GLU A 890 22.52 -19.04 -5.94
CA GLU A 890 23.92 -18.80 -5.62
C GLU A 890 24.29 -17.33 -5.83
N VAL A 891 24.67 -16.64 -4.75
CA VAL A 891 25.21 -15.29 -4.82
C VAL A 891 26.63 -15.35 -5.37
N LYS A 892 26.88 -14.64 -6.48
CA LYS A 892 28.20 -14.54 -7.11
C LYS A 892 29.00 -13.37 -6.58
N SER A 893 28.33 -12.24 -6.33
CA SER A 893 28.94 -11.06 -5.74
C SER A 893 27.89 -10.15 -5.13
N THR A 894 28.30 -9.33 -4.17
CA THR A 894 27.46 -8.27 -3.59
C THR A 894 28.28 -7.00 -3.32
N ALA A 895 27.62 -5.84 -3.40
CA ALA A 895 28.18 -4.53 -3.08
C ALA A 895 27.04 -3.58 -2.69
N GLY A 896 27.34 -2.51 -1.96
CA GLY A 896 26.30 -1.57 -1.55
C GLY A 896 26.82 -0.31 -0.87
N ASP A 897 25.89 0.51 -0.40
CA ASP A 897 26.10 1.67 0.46
C ASP A 897 25.04 1.67 1.57
N THR A 898 25.49 1.52 2.82
CA THR A 898 24.61 1.43 4.00
C THR A 898 24.03 2.77 4.46
N HIS A 899 24.30 3.88 3.74
CA HIS A 899 23.68 5.20 3.97
C HIS A 899 23.36 5.92 2.66
N LEU A 900 22.72 5.21 1.74
CA LEU A 900 22.18 5.79 0.52
C LEU A 900 20.77 5.26 0.31
N GLY A 901 19.77 6.14 0.29
CA GLY A 901 18.38 5.75 0.09
C GLY A 901 17.42 6.93 -0.04
N GLY A 902 16.13 6.61 0.07
CA GLY A 902 15.03 7.57 -0.04
C GLY A 902 15.13 8.80 0.85
N GLU A 903 15.62 8.67 2.09
CA GLU A 903 15.76 9.78 3.04
C GLU A 903 16.82 10.80 2.60
N ASP A 904 17.88 10.37 1.91
CA ASP A 904 18.90 11.29 1.41
C ASP A 904 18.34 12.17 0.29
N PHE A 905 17.44 11.62 -0.53
CA PHE A 905 16.73 12.37 -1.55
C PHE A 905 15.75 13.38 -0.94
N ASP A 906 15.10 13.02 0.17
CA ASP A 906 14.23 13.93 0.92
C ASP A 906 15.04 15.06 1.56
N ASN A 907 16.23 14.76 2.12
CA ASN A 907 17.14 15.76 2.67
C ASN A 907 17.51 16.83 1.63
N ARG A 908 17.83 16.43 0.39
CA ARG A 908 18.15 17.37 -0.71
C ARG A 908 16.97 18.28 -1.05
N LEU A 909 15.73 17.75 -1.02
CA LEU A 909 14.53 18.55 -1.21
C LEU A 909 14.28 19.51 -0.05
N VAL A 910 14.45 19.05 1.20
CA VAL A 910 14.31 19.89 2.41
C VAL A 910 15.29 21.06 2.34
N ASP A 911 16.57 20.80 2.07
CA ASP A 911 17.59 21.84 1.96
C ASP A 911 17.24 22.85 0.86
N TYR A 912 16.81 22.37 -0.31
CA TYR A 912 16.36 23.22 -1.41
C TYR A 912 15.19 24.12 -0.99
N PHE A 913 14.17 23.57 -0.33
CA PHE A 913 13.01 24.35 0.07
C PHE A 913 13.28 25.30 1.23
N ILE A 914 14.21 24.98 2.15
CA ILE A 914 14.69 25.95 3.16
C ILE A 914 15.28 27.17 2.45
N GLN A 915 16.08 26.98 1.40
CA GLN A 915 16.63 28.10 0.63
C GLN A 915 15.55 28.86 -0.15
N GLU A 916 14.56 28.17 -0.70
CA GLU A 916 13.42 28.83 -1.36
C GLU A 916 12.57 29.66 -0.40
N ILE A 917 12.35 29.19 0.83
CA ILE A 917 11.66 29.95 1.88
C ILE A 917 12.47 31.19 2.26
N LYS A 918 13.78 31.05 2.47
CA LYS A 918 14.69 32.20 2.68
C LYS A 918 14.61 33.19 1.54
N ARG A 919 14.57 32.71 0.30
CA ARG A 919 14.54 33.56 -0.90
C ARG A 919 13.21 34.33 -1.01
N LYS A 920 12.07 33.62 -0.91
CA LYS A 920 10.72 34.14 -1.12
C LYS A 920 10.18 34.94 0.07
N HIS A 921 10.39 34.45 1.29
CA HIS A 921 9.79 34.98 2.51
C HIS A 921 10.79 35.67 3.45
N LYS A 922 12.10 35.62 3.15
CA LYS A 922 13.18 36.21 3.99
C LYS A 922 13.23 35.61 5.41
N GLN A 923 12.77 34.37 5.56
CA GLN A 923 12.69 33.64 6.83
C GLN A 923 13.57 32.39 6.81
N ASP A 924 14.18 32.04 7.95
CA ASP A 924 14.99 30.83 8.12
C ASP A 924 14.32 29.87 9.10
N ILE A 925 13.79 28.76 8.58
CA ILE A 925 13.10 27.76 9.40
C ILE A 925 14.04 26.71 10.01
N SER A 926 15.35 26.76 9.72
CA SER A 926 16.30 25.71 10.12
C SER A 926 16.44 25.52 11.63
N GLY A 927 16.09 26.53 12.44
CA GLY A 927 16.06 26.43 13.90
C GLY A 927 14.76 25.86 14.47
N ASN A 928 13.72 25.61 13.65
CA ASN A 928 12.41 25.17 14.12
C ASN A 928 12.15 23.71 13.73
N THR A 929 12.28 22.81 14.71
CA THR A 929 12.12 21.36 14.53
C THR A 929 10.74 20.97 14.01
N ARG A 930 9.67 21.62 14.48
CA ARG A 930 8.29 21.37 14.02
C ARG A 930 8.12 21.78 12.54
N ALA A 931 8.59 22.95 12.15
CA ALA A 931 8.53 23.42 10.76
C ALA A 931 9.35 22.51 9.82
N LEU A 932 10.57 22.15 10.22
CA LEU A 932 11.42 21.23 9.46
C LEU A 932 10.78 19.85 9.29
N LYS A 933 10.14 19.32 10.33
CA LYS A 933 9.47 18.02 10.23
C LYS A 933 8.28 18.07 9.26
N ARG A 934 7.45 19.11 9.35
CA ARG A 934 6.33 19.32 8.42
C ARG A 934 6.82 19.46 6.97
N LEU A 935 7.92 20.19 6.77
CA LEU A 935 8.57 20.31 5.47
C LEU A 935 9.06 18.95 4.95
N ARG A 936 9.75 18.16 5.79
CA ARG A 936 10.23 16.81 5.43
C ARG A 936 9.09 15.89 5.00
N THR A 937 7.99 15.84 5.76
CA THR A 937 6.81 15.04 5.40
C THR A 937 6.21 15.48 4.06
N ALA A 938 6.22 16.78 3.76
CA ALA A 938 5.81 17.26 2.45
C ALA A 938 6.81 16.89 1.34
N CYS A 939 8.13 16.94 1.61
CA CYS A 939 9.17 16.51 0.67
C CYS A 939 9.08 15.01 0.33
N GLU A 940 8.85 14.13 1.32
CA GLU A 940 8.62 12.69 1.09
C GLU A 940 7.46 12.49 0.11
N ARG A 941 6.34 13.19 0.34
CA ARG A 941 5.15 13.13 -0.52
C ARG A 941 5.44 13.64 -1.92
N VAL A 942 6.11 14.79 -2.04
CA VAL A 942 6.53 15.36 -3.31
C VAL A 942 7.43 14.41 -4.09
N LYS A 943 8.41 13.76 -3.44
CA LYS A 943 9.27 12.74 -4.07
C LYS A 943 8.44 11.58 -4.64
N ARG A 944 7.47 11.08 -3.87
CA ARG A 944 6.56 10.01 -4.30
C ARG A 944 5.68 10.44 -5.47
N ASP A 945 5.07 11.61 -5.39
CA ASP A 945 4.28 12.19 -6.49
C ASP A 945 5.12 12.35 -7.77
N LEU A 946 6.36 12.85 -7.66
CA LEU A 946 7.28 13.02 -8.79
C LEU A 946 7.75 11.69 -9.42
N SER A 947 7.49 10.55 -8.77
CA SER A 947 7.79 9.24 -9.35
C SER A 947 6.77 8.83 -10.42
N SER A 948 5.52 9.33 -10.35
CA SER A 948 4.49 9.10 -11.37
C SER A 948 4.19 10.36 -12.20
N THR A 949 4.25 11.53 -11.60
CA THR A 949 3.98 12.83 -12.24
C THR A 949 5.27 13.58 -12.60
N VAL A 950 5.20 14.49 -13.56
CA VAL A 950 6.37 15.24 -14.02
C VAL A 950 6.59 16.53 -13.22
N GLN A 951 5.56 17.04 -12.56
CA GLN A 951 5.61 18.15 -11.63
C GLN A 951 4.55 17.95 -10.55
N THR A 952 4.74 18.51 -9.37
CA THR A 952 3.76 18.49 -8.28
C THR A 952 3.88 19.77 -7.44
N ASN A 953 2.89 20.01 -6.59
CA ASN A 953 2.84 21.15 -5.69
C ASN A 953 3.22 20.72 -4.27
N LEU A 954 4.18 21.43 -3.67
CA LEU A 954 4.40 21.43 -2.23
C LEU A 954 3.58 22.57 -1.65
N GLY A 955 2.66 22.27 -0.74
CA GLY A 955 1.92 23.29 0.00
C GLY A 955 1.79 22.94 1.48
N ILE A 956 2.18 23.89 2.34
CA ILE A 956 2.11 23.75 3.79
C ILE A 956 1.56 25.04 4.39
N ASP A 957 0.40 24.93 5.01
CA ASP A 957 -0.25 26.01 5.77
C ASP A 957 0.56 26.41 7.00
N CYS A 958 0.72 27.70 7.26
CA CYS A 958 1.45 28.25 8.39
C CYS A 958 2.74 27.47 8.68
N LEU A 959 3.59 27.24 7.68
CA LEU A 959 4.80 26.45 7.86
C LEU A 959 5.66 27.02 9.01
N PHE A 960 5.78 28.35 9.06
CA PHE A 960 6.56 29.06 10.06
C PHE A 960 5.99 30.47 10.28
N GLU A 961 5.82 30.89 11.54
CA GLU A 961 5.33 32.24 11.93
C GLU A 961 4.02 32.67 11.22
N GLY A 962 3.10 31.73 10.98
CA GLY A 962 1.82 31.99 10.31
C GLY A 962 1.94 32.20 8.79
N ILE A 963 3.12 32.00 8.20
CA ILE A 963 3.36 32.12 6.76
C ILE A 963 3.09 30.77 6.11
N ASP A 964 2.17 30.74 5.15
CA ASP A 964 1.99 29.60 4.27
C ASP A 964 3.14 29.48 3.27
N PHE A 965 3.49 28.26 2.90
CA PHE A 965 4.47 28.00 1.85
C PHE A 965 3.87 27.12 0.76
N TYR A 966 3.69 27.69 -0.44
CA TYR A 966 3.30 26.95 -1.65
C TYR A 966 4.32 27.16 -2.76
N THR A 967 4.69 26.05 -3.40
CA THR A 967 5.56 26.09 -4.57
C THR A 967 5.40 24.84 -5.41
N THR A 968 5.51 24.99 -6.72
CA THR A 968 5.61 23.85 -7.65
C THR A 968 7.07 23.41 -7.75
N VAL A 969 7.29 22.11 -7.95
CA VAL A 969 8.60 21.53 -8.23
C VAL A 969 8.48 20.49 -9.35
N THR A 970 9.48 20.42 -10.22
CA THR A 970 9.52 19.48 -11.35
C THR A 970 10.36 18.25 -11.01
N ARG A 971 10.08 17.14 -11.71
CA ARG A 971 10.91 15.93 -11.65
C ARG A 971 12.34 16.22 -12.06
N ALA A 972 12.56 17.03 -13.10
CA ALA A 972 13.89 17.38 -13.56
C ALA A 972 14.69 18.18 -12.51
N ARG A 973 14.03 19.07 -11.75
CA ARG A 973 14.65 19.76 -10.62
C ARG A 973 15.04 18.77 -9.52
N PHE A 974 14.14 17.87 -9.12
CA PHE A 974 14.44 16.80 -8.18
C PHE A 974 15.61 15.91 -8.66
N GLU A 975 15.64 15.57 -9.95
CA GLU A 975 16.70 14.76 -10.54
C GLU A 975 18.05 15.45 -10.55
N GLU A 976 18.08 16.77 -10.76
CA GLU A 976 19.31 17.56 -10.70
C GLU A 976 19.86 17.64 -9.27
N LEU A 977 18.99 17.93 -8.30
CA LEU A 977 19.34 18.01 -6.87
C LEU A 977 19.96 16.71 -6.35
N ASN A 978 19.64 15.57 -6.97
CA ASN A 978 20.07 14.23 -6.57
C ASN A 978 21.00 13.55 -7.59
N SER A 979 21.46 14.28 -8.60
CA SER A 979 22.16 13.69 -9.75
C SER A 979 23.46 12.96 -9.36
N ASP A 980 24.19 13.48 -8.39
CA ASP A 980 25.38 12.86 -7.81
C ASP A 980 25.05 11.56 -7.06
N LEU A 981 24.00 11.56 -6.25
CA LEU A 981 23.56 10.38 -5.49
C LEU A 981 23.06 9.26 -6.42
N PHE A 982 22.34 9.61 -7.49
CA PHE A 982 21.93 8.63 -8.49
C PHE A 982 23.14 8.02 -9.20
N LEU A 983 24.09 8.83 -9.65
CA LEU A 983 25.30 8.31 -10.30
C LEU A 983 26.13 7.41 -9.38
N LYS A 984 26.16 7.72 -8.08
CA LYS A 984 26.81 6.89 -7.05
C LYS A 984 26.23 5.47 -7.01
N CYS A 985 24.93 5.29 -7.30
CA CYS A 985 24.29 3.98 -7.34
C CYS A 985 24.86 3.04 -8.42
N LEU A 986 25.48 3.56 -9.49
CA LEU A 986 26.10 2.73 -10.53
C LEU A 986 27.45 2.14 -10.12
N GLU A 987 28.10 2.66 -9.07
CA GLU A 987 29.40 2.16 -8.64
C GLU A 987 29.31 0.74 -8.08
N PRO A 988 28.39 0.42 -7.14
CA PRO A 988 28.16 -0.96 -6.69
C PRO A 988 27.79 -1.93 -7.82
N VAL A 989 26.97 -1.49 -8.79
CA VAL A 989 26.61 -2.33 -9.95
C VAL A 989 27.84 -2.72 -10.77
N LYS A 990 28.76 -1.77 -11.02
CA LYS A 990 30.03 -2.04 -11.71
C LYS A 990 30.93 -2.98 -10.90
N MET A 991 30.98 -2.78 -9.57
CA MET A 991 31.76 -3.62 -8.67
C MET A 991 31.28 -5.06 -8.69
N CYS A 992 29.96 -5.31 -8.57
CA CYS A 992 29.40 -6.66 -8.65
C CYS A 992 29.74 -7.37 -9.97
N LEU A 993 29.55 -6.70 -11.11
CA LEU A 993 29.90 -7.29 -12.41
C LEU A 993 31.38 -7.65 -12.50
N SER A 994 32.26 -6.76 -12.03
CA SER A 994 33.71 -6.99 -12.00
C SER A 994 34.08 -8.17 -11.09
N ASP A 995 33.51 -8.23 -9.89
CA ASP A 995 33.80 -9.24 -8.89
C ASP A 995 33.31 -10.63 -9.30
N ALA A 996 32.11 -10.69 -9.90
CA ALA A 996 31.58 -11.91 -10.48
C ALA A 996 32.29 -12.31 -11.80
N LYS A 997 33.13 -11.43 -12.35
CA LYS A 997 33.77 -11.59 -13.68
C LYS A 997 32.73 -11.81 -14.78
N MET A 998 31.67 -11.02 -14.75
CA MET A 998 30.53 -11.13 -15.65
C MET A 998 30.36 -9.88 -16.49
N ASP A 999 30.18 -10.07 -17.79
CA ASP A 999 29.81 -8.99 -18.69
C ASP A 999 28.34 -8.60 -18.53
N LYS A 1000 28.01 -7.34 -18.80
CA LYS A 1000 26.63 -6.83 -18.75
C LYS A 1000 25.63 -7.65 -19.57
N SER A 1001 26.08 -8.21 -20.69
CA SER A 1001 25.28 -9.05 -21.59
C SER A 1001 24.92 -10.42 -21.00
N SER A 1002 25.66 -10.88 -19.99
CA SER A 1002 25.46 -12.19 -19.34
C SER A 1002 24.46 -12.16 -18.18
N VAL A 1003 24.11 -10.95 -17.70
CA VAL A 1003 22.95 -10.76 -16.83
C VAL A 1003 21.72 -11.05 -17.69
N HIS A 1004 20.76 -11.79 -17.19
CA HIS A 1004 19.50 -12.11 -17.87
C HIS A 1004 18.44 -11.11 -17.44
N ASP A 1005 18.22 -11.00 -16.14
CA ASP A 1005 17.20 -10.14 -15.55
C ASP A 1005 17.83 -9.12 -14.58
N VAL A 1006 17.28 -7.91 -14.56
CA VAL A 1006 17.61 -6.86 -13.57
C VAL A 1006 16.34 -6.59 -12.77
N VAL A 1007 16.29 -7.06 -11.54
CA VAL A 1007 15.12 -7.02 -10.67
C VAL A 1007 15.23 -5.83 -9.72
N LEU A 1008 14.17 -5.04 -9.64
CA LEU A 1008 14.09 -3.85 -8.78
C LEU A 1008 13.44 -4.18 -7.45
N VAL A 1009 14.05 -3.75 -6.35
CA VAL A 1009 13.60 -3.95 -4.97
C VAL A 1009 13.78 -2.65 -4.19
N GLY A 1010 12.93 -2.39 -3.20
CA GLY A 1010 12.99 -1.19 -2.38
C GLY A 1010 12.28 -0.01 -3.04
N GLY A 1011 11.50 0.72 -2.23
CA GLY A 1011 10.55 1.70 -2.74
C GLY A 1011 11.16 2.88 -3.52
N SER A 1012 12.44 3.20 -3.32
CA SER A 1012 13.11 4.27 -4.08
C SER A 1012 13.47 3.85 -5.51
N THR A 1013 13.38 2.56 -5.87
CA THR A 1013 13.51 2.12 -7.26
C THR A 1013 12.34 2.54 -8.15
N ARG A 1014 11.24 3.04 -7.58
CA ARG A 1014 10.15 3.69 -8.33
C ARG A 1014 10.57 4.99 -9.01
N ILE A 1015 11.67 5.61 -8.57
CA ILE A 1015 12.17 6.86 -9.15
C ILE A 1015 12.54 6.62 -10.63
N PRO A 1016 11.90 7.30 -11.60
CA PRO A 1016 12.12 7.05 -13.03
C PRO A 1016 13.58 7.23 -13.46
N LYS A 1017 14.31 8.16 -12.83
CA LYS A 1017 15.73 8.40 -13.11
C LYS A 1017 16.62 7.21 -12.78
N VAL A 1018 16.36 6.53 -11.66
CA VAL A 1018 17.10 5.34 -11.22
C VAL A 1018 16.88 4.22 -12.24
N GLN A 1019 15.62 3.97 -12.62
CA GLN A 1019 15.27 2.97 -13.64
C GLN A 1019 15.94 3.27 -14.98
N LYS A 1020 15.81 4.50 -15.48
CA LYS A 1020 16.40 4.90 -16.76
C LYS A 1020 17.92 4.74 -16.78
N MET A 1021 18.58 5.17 -15.70
CA MET A 1021 20.03 5.05 -15.57
C MET A 1021 20.49 3.58 -15.58
N LEU A 1022 19.74 2.67 -14.95
CA LEU A 1022 20.02 1.24 -14.99
C LEU A 1022 19.77 0.64 -16.38
N GLN A 1023 18.67 1.00 -17.04
CA GLN A 1023 18.39 0.59 -18.42
C GLN A 1023 19.52 1.01 -19.35
N ASP A 1024 19.92 2.29 -19.30
CA ASP A 1024 21.03 2.83 -20.08
C ASP A 1024 22.34 2.08 -19.77
N PHE A 1025 22.60 1.75 -18.50
CA PHE A 1025 23.77 0.99 -18.10
C PHE A 1025 23.77 -0.44 -18.68
N PHE A 1026 22.61 -1.08 -18.81
CA PHE A 1026 22.42 -2.40 -19.42
C PHE A 1026 21.99 -2.33 -20.90
N ASN A 1027 22.41 -1.28 -21.62
CA ASN A 1027 22.21 -1.14 -23.08
C ASN A 1027 20.74 -1.16 -23.54
N GLY A 1028 19.85 -0.56 -22.75
CA GLY A 1028 18.41 -0.47 -23.05
C GLY A 1028 17.61 -1.71 -22.65
N LYS A 1029 18.20 -2.63 -21.88
CA LYS A 1029 17.49 -3.80 -21.35
C LYS A 1029 16.29 -3.39 -20.50
N GLU A 1030 15.17 -4.09 -20.69
CA GLU A 1030 13.97 -3.93 -19.86
C GLU A 1030 14.21 -4.43 -18.42
N LEU A 1031 13.73 -3.67 -17.44
CA LEU A 1031 13.90 -4.01 -16.02
C LEU A 1031 12.74 -4.90 -15.57
N CYS A 1032 13.05 -5.93 -14.80
CA CYS A 1032 12.06 -6.85 -14.27
C CYS A 1032 11.29 -6.20 -13.10
N LYS A 1033 9.96 -6.17 -13.23
CA LYS A 1033 9.02 -5.61 -12.26
C LYS A 1033 7.98 -6.65 -11.81
N SER A 1034 8.30 -7.93 -11.93
CA SER A 1034 7.35 -9.03 -11.63
C SER A 1034 7.07 -9.19 -10.14
N ILE A 1035 7.99 -8.75 -9.28
CA ILE A 1035 7.83 -8.76 -7.82
C ILE A 1035 7.46 -7.38 -7.29
N ASN A 1036 6.64 -7.33 -6.24
CA ASN A 1036 6.36 -6.09 -5.53
C ASN A 1036 7.61 -5.59 -4.79
N GLN A 1037 8.03 -4.37 -5.11
CA GLN A 1037 9.25 -3.75 -4.61
C GLN A 1037 9.29 -3.54 -3.09
N ASP A 1038 8.13 -3.43 -2.42
CA ASP A 1038 8.06 -3.21 -0.96
C ASP A 1038 7.88 -4.51 -0.16
N GLU A 1039 7.49 -5.61 -0.82
CA GLU A 1039 7.09 -6.86 -0.16
C GLU A 1039 8.06 -8.02 -0.42
N ALA A 1040 8.84 -7.96 -1.51
CA ALA A 1040 9.67 -9.06 -1.97
C ALA A 1040 10.72 -9.55 -0.96
N VAL A 1041 11.27 -8.63 -0.16
CA VAL A 1041 12.25 -8.97 0.87
C VAL A 1041 11.61 -9.81 1.98
N ALA A 1042 10.47 -9.37 2.52
CA ALA A 1042 9.72 -10.15 3.50
C ALA A 1042 9.23 -11.48 2.93
N TYR A 1043 8.79 -11.48 1.66
CA TYR A 1043 8.38 -12.68 0.95
C TYR A 1043 9.49 -13.73 0.96
N GLY A 1044 10.69 -13.35 0.52
CA GLY A 1044 11.86 -14.23 0.52
C GLY A 1044 12.29 -14.70 1.90
N ALA A 1045 12.19 -13.83 2.91
CA ALA A 1045 12.45 -14.20 4.29
C ALA A 1045 11.45 -15.26 4.80
N ALA A 1046 10.18 -15.18 4.39
CA ALA A 1046 9.17 -16.19 4.71
C ALA A 1046 9.40 -17.52 3.97
N VAL A 1047 9.88 -17.48 2.72
CA VAL A 1047 10.35 -18.70 2.02
C VAL A 1047 11.51 -19.33 2.78
N GLN A 1048 12.48 -18.53 3.23
CA GLN A 1048 13.60 -19.03 4.03
C GLN A 1048 13.15 -19.62 5.37
N ALA A 1049 12.16 -19.00 6.02
CA ALA A 1049 11.54 -19.55 7.23
C ALA A 1049 10.88 -20.91 6.96
N ALA A 1050 10.17 -21.03 5.84
CA ALA A 1050 9.53 -22.26 5.40
C ALA A 1050 10.54 -23.41 5.17
N ILE A 1051 11.69 -23.09 4.58
CA ILE A 1051 12.80 -24.04 4.37
C ILE A 1051 13.36 -24.53 5.72
N LEU A 1052 13.49 -23.65 6.72
CA LEU A 1052 14.00 -24.00 8.05
C LEU A 1052 13.00 -24.81 8.89
N ASP A 1053 11.72 -24.70 8.57
CA ASP A 1053 10.63 -25.50 9.15
C ASP A 1053 10.41 -26.83 8.38
N ASP A 1054 11.27 -27.16 7.41
CA ASP A 1054 11.18 -28.35 6.54
C ASP A 1054 9.82 -28.45 5.78
N THR A 1055 9.19 -27.31 5.49
CA THR A 1055 7.90 -27.25 4.78
C THR A 1055 8.05 -27.13 3.26
N VAL A 1056 9.19 -26.63 2.80
CA VAL A 1056 9.52 -26.46 1.37
C VAL A 1056 10.80 -27.22 1.07
N ASP A 1057 10.66 -28.33 0.36
CA ASP A 1057 11.80 -29.08 -0.16
C ASP A 1057 12.39 -28.39 -1.41
N GLN A 1058 13.70 -28.59 -1.65
CA GLN A 1058 14.40 -28.33 -2.93
C GLN A 1058 14.96 -26.91 -3.18
N ILE A 1059 15.07 -26.03 -2.19
CA ILE A 1059 15.77 -24.73 -2.38
C ILE A 1059 17.08 -24.69 -1.61
N VAL A 1060 18.19 -24.52 -2.31
CA VAL A 1060 19.53 -24.39 -1.71
C VAL A 1060 20.02 -22.96 -1.88
N LEU A 1061 20.23 -22.28 -0.76
CA LEU A 1061 20.78 -20.92 -0.75
C LEU A 1061 22.29 -20.95 -0.46
N LEU A 1062 23.08 -20.36 -1.35
CA LEU A 1062 24.53 -20.16 -1.19
C LEU A 1062 24.84 -18.67 -1.22
N ASP A 1063 24.99 -18.06 -0.05
CA ASP A 1063 25.32 -16.64 0.12
C ASP A 1063 26.84 -16.41 0.26
N VAL A 1064 27.27 -15.15 0.33
CA VAL A 1064 28.68 -14.75 0.41
C VAL A 1064 28.94 -13.65 1.45
N THR A 1065 30.18 -13.51 1.91
CA THR A 1065 30.61 -12.39 2.77
C THR A 1065 30.76 -11.09 1.95
N PRO A 1066 30.24 -9.93 2.40
CA PRO A 1066 30.28 -8.67 1.63
C PRO A 1066 31.66 -8.00 1.63
N LEU A 1067 32.46 -8.22 2.68
CA LEU A 1067 33.77 -7.61 2.89
C LEU A 1067 34.82 -8.67 3.23
N SER A 1068 36.07 -8.32 2.95
CA SER A 1068 37.25 -9.10 3.26
C SER A 1068 37.53 -9.03 4.76
N LEU A 1069 37.87 -10.17 5.36
CA LEU A 1069 38.22 -10.32 6.77
C LEU A 1069 39.70 -10.68 6.90
N GLY A 1070 40.38 -10.00 7.81
CA GLY A 1070 41.83 -10.12 7.95
C GLY A 1070 42.35 -9.67 9.30
N VAL A 1071 43.67 -9.80 9.47
CA VAL A 1071 44.38 -9.34 10.67
C VAL A 1071 45.41 -8.29 10.32
N GLU A 1072 45.68 -7.39 11.26
CA GLU A 1072 46.82 -6.47 11.17
C GLU A 1072 48.13 -7.23 11.33
N VAL A 1073 49.07 -6.97 10.42
CA VAL A 1073 50.46 -7.41 10.50
C VAL A 1073 51.39 -6.21 10.59
N THR A 1074 52.67 -6.48 10.88
CA THR A 1074 53.73 -5.49 11.00
C THR A 1074 53.70 -4.47 9.86
N GLY A 1075 53.63 -3.18 10.21
CA GLY A 1075 53.55 -2.06 9.25
C GLY A 1075 52.16 -1.48 9.01
N ASP A 1076 51.17 -1.77 9.88
CA ASP A 1076 49.77 -1.32 9.72
C ASP A 1076 49.15 -1.81 8.40
N ILE A 1077 49.43 -3.06 8.05
CA ILE A 1077 48.95 -3.70 6.82
C ILE A 1077 47.90 -4.73 7.20
N MET A 1078 46.76 -4.75 6.50
CA MET A 1078 45.75 -5.79 6.65
C MET A 1078 46.13 -7.01 5.80
N ARG A 1079 46.38 -8.15 6.44
CA ARG A 1079 46.49 -9.45 5.78
C ARG A 1079 45.11 -10.09 5.71
N VAL A 1080 44.55 -10.20 4.50
CA VAL A 1080 43.25 -10.84 4.25
C VAL A 1080 43.35 -12.36 4.38
N LEU A 1081 42.46 -12.96 5.18
CA LEU A 1081 42.32 -14.42 5.31
C LEU A 1081 41.08 -14.94 4.57
N ILE A 1082 39.96 -14.24 4.71
CA ILE A 1082 38.72 -14.54 3.99
C ILE A 1082 38.44 -13.35 3.06
N PRO A 1083 38.66 -13.48 1.75
CA PRO A 1083 38.32 -12.42 0.80
C PRO A 1083 36.81 -12.17 0.73
N ARG A 1084 36.41 -10.96 0.35
CA ARG A 1084 35.02 -10.66 0.00
C ARG A 1084 34.48 -11.61 -1.07
N ASN A 1085 33.17 -11.78 -1.10
CA ASN A 1085 32.43 -12.71 -1.94
C ASN A 1085 32.79 -14.21 -1.71
N THR A 1086 33.45 -14.54 -0.59
CA THR A 1086 33.62 -15.95 -0.20
C THR A 1086 32.29 -16.53 0.26
N LYS A 1087 31.93 -17.71 -0.27
CA LYS A 1087 30.70 -18.43 0.09
C LYS A 1087 30.64 -18.74 1.59
N VAL A 1088 29.48 -18.52 2.21
CA VAL A 1088 29.26 -18.83 3.64
C VAL A 1088 28.38 -20.07 3.81
N PRO A 1089 28.65 -20.92 4.84
CA PRO A 1089 29.70 -20.80 5.85
C PRO A 1089 31.12 -21.06 5.28
N ALA A 1090 32.14 -20.44 5.89
CA ALA A 1090 33.53 -20.55 5.46
C ALA A 1090 34.50 -20.74 6.62
N LYS A 1091 35.60 -21.46 6.38
CA LYS A 1091 36.72 -21.59 7.31
C LYS A 1091 38.04 -21.36 6.61
N ARG A 1092 38.93 -20.55 7.21
CA ARG A 1092 40.30 -20.30 6.75
C ARG A 1092 41.27 -20.31 7.92
N GLU A 1093 42.47 -20.83 7.68
CA GLU A 1093 43.53 -20.90 8.68
C GLU A 1093 44.80 -20.27 8.10
N ALA A 1094 45.54 -19.53 8.92
CA ALA A 1094 46.83 -18.96 8.56
C ALA A 1094 47.80 -19.06 9.74
N ILE A 1095 49.07 -19.29 9.44
CA ILE A 1095 50.13 -19.36 10.44
C ILE A 1095 50.87 -18.02 10.47
N PHE A 1096 51.07 -17.52 11.69
CA PHE A 1096 51.82 -16.32 12.04
C PHE A 1096 52.93 -16.68 13.02
N THR A 1097 53.85 -15.74 13.23
CA THR A 1097 54.99 -15.92 14.14
C THR A 1097 55.29 -14.62 14.89
N THR A 1098 56.16 -14.70 15.90
CA THR A 1098 56.54 -13.57 16.74
C THR A 1098 57.58 -12.67 16.05
N ASP A 1099 57.42 -11.35 16.22
CA ASP A 1099 58.34 -10.34 15.66
C ASP A 1099 59.58 -10.10 16.54
N LEU A 1100 59.50 -10.46 17.83
CA LEU A 1100 60.55 -10.25 18.83
C LEU A 1100 61.02 -11.57 19.46
N ASP A 1101 62.30 -11.62 19.85
CA ASP A 1101 62.83 -12.73 20.62
C ASP A 1101 62.17 -12.79 22.00
N ASN A 1102 61.83 -14.00 22.45
CA ASN A 1102 61.17 -14.27 23.73
C ASN A 1102 59.83 -13.53 23.93
N GLN A 1103 59.13 -13.20 22.84
CA GLN A 1103 57.81 -12.59 22.90
C GLN A 1103 56.80 -13.53 23.58
N SER A 1104 56.29 -13.13 24.74
CA SER A 1104 55.39 -13.95 25.56
C SER A 1104 53.90 -13.84 25.19
N SER A 1105 53.55 -12.85 24.35
CA SER A 1105 52.19 -12.61 23.89
C SER A 1105 52.13 -11.87 22.55
N VAL A 1106 51.09 -12.12 21.76
CA VAL A 1106 50.79 -11.40 20.50
C VAL A 1106 49.41 -10.76 20.61
N LEU A 1107 49.30 -9.48 20.27
CA LEU A 1107 48.02 -8.77 20.11
C LEU A 1107 47.54 -8.96 18.67
N ILE A 1108 46.40 -9.63 18.50
CA ILE A 1108 45.77 -9.89 17.22
C ILE A 1108 44.63 -8.89 17.07
N ARG A 1109 44.68 -8.04 16.04
CA ARG A 1109 43.60 -7.12 15.69
C ARG A 1109 42.94 -7.58 14.40
N VAL A 1110 41.63 -7.77 14.44
CA VAL A 1110 40.83 -8.30 13.34
C VAL A 1110 40.06 -7.16 12.69
N TYR A 1111 40.18 -7.05 11.37
CA TYR A 1111 39.57 -6.00 10.57
C TYR A 1111 38.66 -6.56 9.48
N GLU A 1112 37.71 -5.74 9.08
CA GLU A 1112 36.83 -5.94 7.94
C GLU A 1112 36.95 -4.75 6.98
N GLY A 1113 37.25 -5.02 5.71
CA GLY A 1113 37.38 -4.00 4.68
C GLY A 1113 38.39 -4.33 3.59
N GLU A 1114 38.47 -3.46 2.58
CA GLU A 1114 39.24 -3.67 1.35
C GLU A 1114 40.50 -2.79 1.23
N ARG A 1115 40.76 -1.93 2.23
CA ARG A 1115 41.90 -1.01 2.21
C ARG A 1115 43.17 -1.75 2.65
N THR A 1116 44.32 -1.40 2.07
CA THR A 1116 45.59 -2.07 2.39
C THR A 1116 46.07 -1.76 3.81
N ARG A 1117 45.86 -0.52 4.26
CA ARG A 1117 46.24 -0.08 5.59
C ARG A 1117 45.20 -0.55 6.61
N ALA A 1118 45.60 -1.20 7.70
CA ALA A 1118 44.65 -1.82 8.63
C ALA A 1118 43.76 -0.78 9.33
N GLN A 1119 44.33 0.33 9.82
CA GLN A 1119 43.62 1.45 10.45
C GLN A 1119 42.56 2.12 9.57
N ASP A 1120 42.65 1.94 8.26
CA ASP A 1120 41.70 2.48 7.28
C ASP A 1120 40.47 1.57 7.08
N ASN A 1121 40.49 0.35 7.64
CA ASN A 1121 39.40 -0.61 7.64
C ASN A 1121 38.66 -0.63 8.99
N TYR A 1122 37.53 -1.34 9.04
CA TYR A 1122 36.73 -1.41 10.24
C TYR A 1122 37.32 -2.43 11.23
N LEU A 1123 37.74 -1.96 12.41
CA LEU A 1123 38.21 -2.85 13.48
C LEU A 1123 37.03 -3.61 14.08
N LEU A 1124 37.01 -4.93 13.88
CA LEU A 1124 35.99 -5.82 14.44
C LEU A 1124 36.28 -6.17 15.90
N GLY A 1125 37.55 -6.35 16.25
CA GLY A 1125 37.95 -6.69 17.62
C GLY A 1125 39.45 -6.91 17.75
N GLU A 1126 39.92 -6.97 19.00
CA GLU A 1126 41.31 -7.25 19.33
C GLU A 1126 41.39 -8.27 20.47
N PHE A 1127 42.39 -9.13 20.45
CA PHE A 1127 42.64 -10.06 21.55
C PHE A 1127 44.10 -10.42 21.70
N VAL A 1128 44.48 -10.81 22.92
CA VAL A 1128 45.86 -11.20 23.24
C VAL A 1128 45.96 -12.71 23.27
N SER A 1129 46.78 -13.28 22.40
CA SER A 1129 47.26 -14.64 22.55
C SER A 1129 48.44 -14.63 23.52
N SER A 1130 48.20 -15.01 24.78
CA SER A 1130 49.21 -15.09 25.84
C SER A 1130 49.92 -16.45 25.86
N THR A 1131 50.93 -16.61 26.72
CA THR A 1131 51.59 -17.90 27.03
C THR A 1131 52.38 -18.53 25.86
N ILE A 1132 52.99 -17.69 25.03
CA ILE A 1132 53.94 -18.13 24.00
C ILE A 1132 55.27 -18.53 24.69
N PRO A 1133 55.80 -19.75 24.47
CA PRO A 1133 57.07 -20.17 25.05
C PRO A 1133 58.23 -19.24 24.61
N PRO A 1134 59.22 -18.96 25.47
CA PRO A 1134 60.40 -18.21 25.08
C PRO A 1134 61.15 -18.92 23.95
N ALA A 1135 61.23 -18.28 22.79
CA ALA A 1135 61.97 -18.75 21.62
C ALA A 1135 62.46 -17.55 20.79
N LEU A 1136 63.39 -17.80 19.86
CA LEU A 1136 63.81 -16.79 18.90
C LEU A 1136 62.62 -16.33 18.04
N ARG A 1137 62.63 -15.07 17.61
CA ARG A 1137 61.64 -14.54 16.67
C ARG A 1137 61.54 -15.45 15.44
N GLY A 1138 60.34 -15.64 14.91
CA GLY A 1138 60.13 -16.54 13.78
C GLY A 1138 59.99 -18.03 14.12
N VAL A 1139 60.24 -18.45 15.38
CA VAL A 1139 60.15 -19.87 15.80
C VAL A 1139 58.77 -20.27 16.33
N PRO A 1140 58.11 -19.49 17.22
CA PRO A 1140 56.75 -19.80 17.62
C PRO A 1140 55.78 -19.72 16.43
N GLU A 1141 55.03 -20.78 16.18
CA GLU A 1141 53.97 -20.81 15.18
C GLU A 1141 52.61 -20.64 15.85
N ILE A 1142 51.89 -19.60 15.45
CA ILE A 1142 50.56 -19.25 15.93
C ILE A 1142 49.59 -19.46 14.77
N LYS A 1143 48.76 -20.48 14.86
CA LYS A 1143 47.72 -20.77 13.86
C LYS A 1143 46.46 -19.99 14.20
N GLU A 1144 46.15 -18.99 13.40
CA GLU A 1144 44.90 -18.25 13.46
C GLU A 1144 43.87 -18.88 12.53
N CYS A 1145 42.64 -19.03 13.01
CA CYS A 1145 41.54 -19.69 12.33
C CYS A 1145 40.29 -18.81 12.35
N PHE A 1146 39.81 -18.45 11.17
CA PHE A 1146 38.61 -17.65 10.94
C PHE A 1146 37.48 -18.59 10.47
N GLU A 1147 36.37 -18.60 11.19
CA GLU A 1147 35.15 -19.37 10.93
C GLU A 1147 33.98 -18.41 10.76
N LEU A 1148 33.42 -18.31 9.55
CA LEU A 1148 32.15 -17.61 9.27
C LEU A 1148 31.01 -18.62 9.29
N ASP A 1149 29.98 -18.33 10.08
CA ASP A 1149 28.76 -19.15 10.11
C ASP A 1149 27.80 -18.82 8.95
N ALA A 1150 26.65 -19.50 8.92
CA ALA A 1150 25.65 -19.32 7.87
C ALA A 1150 24.80 -18.03 8.02
N ASN A 1151 25.01 -17.24 9.07
CA ASN A 1151 24.49 -15.88 9.26
C ASN A 1151 25.51 -14.81 8.83
N GLY A 1152 26.73 -15.22 8.45
CA GLY A 1152 27.84 -14.32 8.15
C GLY A 1152 28.51 -13.74 9.40
N ILE A 1153 28.39 -14.41 10.56
CA ILE A 1153 29.00 -13.94 11.82
C ILE A 1153 30.36 -14.61 12.01
N LEU A 1154 31.39 -13.81 12.33
CA LEU A 1154 32.78 -14.26 12.42
C LEU A 1154 33.15 -14.81 13.80
N SER A 1155 33.77 -15.99 13.82
CA SER A 1155 34.51 -16.53 14.98
C SER A 1155 35.99 -16.68 14.66
N VAL A 1156 36.86 -16.19 15.55
CA VAL A 1156 38.32 -16.30 15.38
C VAL A 1156 38.92 -17.16 16.49
N SER A 1157 40.01 -17.86 16.21
CA SER A 1157 40.77 -18.56 17.24
C SER A 1157 42.24 -18.52 16.90
N ALA A 1158 43.09 -18.47 17.91
CA ALA A 1158 44.53 -18.59 17.79
C ALA A 1158 45.00 -19.82 18.57
N GLU A 1159 45.82 -20.67 17.95
CA GLU A 1159 46.42 -21.85 18.55
C GLU A 1159 47.94 -21.72 18.50
N VAL A 1160 48.61 -21.77 19.64
CA VAL A 1160 50.08 -21.86 19.69
C VAL A 1160 50.45 -23.34 19.47
N LEU A 1161 51.00 -23.66 18.30
CA LEU A 1161 51.16 -25.06 17.87
C LEU A 1161 52.08 -25.88 18.78
N LEU A 1162 53.12 -25.24 19.34
CA LEU A 1162 54.08 -25.88 20.24
C LEU A 1162 53.47 -26.34 21.56
N THR A 1163 52.48 -25.61 22.09
CA THR A 1163 51.84 -25.92 23.38
C THR A 1163 50.47 -26.57 23.21
N GLY A 1164 49.91 -26.55 21.98
CA GLY A 1164 48.53 -26.94 21.71
C GLY A 1164 47.50 -26.02 22.37
N GLN A 1165 47.94 -24.89 22.94
CA GLN A 1165 47.07 -23.99 23.68
C GLN A 1165 46.24 -23.17 22.70
N LYS A 1166 44.92 -23.28 22.84
CA LYS A 1166 43.94 -22.59 22.01
C LYS A 1166 43.31 -21.44 22.78
N THR A 1167 43.39 -20.25 22.21
CA THR A 1167 42.61 -19.08 22.61
C THR A 1167 41.57 -18.88 21.53
N LYS A 1168 40.35 -19.39 21.75
CA LYS A 1168 39.21 -19.17 20.83
C LYS A 1168 38.43 -17.97 21.31
N ILE A 1169 38.18 -17.04 20.39
CA ILE A 1169 37.38 -15.84 20.61
C ILE A 1169 36.44 -15.73 19.43
N THR A 1170 35.17 -16.05 19.63
CA THR A 1170 34.15 -15.52 18.72
C THR A 1170 34.35 -14.02 18.72
N ILE A 1171 34.58 -13.36 17.56
CA ILE A 1171 34.89 -11.93 17.53
C ILE A 1171 33.68 -11.22 18.14
N THR A 1172 33.87 -10.90 19.40
CA THR A 1172 32.89 -10.35 20.31
C THR A 1172 33.51 -9.01 20.59
N ASN A 1173 33.02 -8.00 19.90
CA ASN A 1173 33.49 -6.65 20.11
C ASN A 1173 33.02 -6.23 21.52
N ASP A 1174 33.77 -6.61 22.56
CA ASP A 1174 33.42 -6.38 23.98
C ASP A 1174 33.25 -4.89 24.30
N LYS A 1175 33.83 -4.02 23.47
CA LYS A 1175 33.77 -2.55 23.59
C LYS A 1175 32.64 -1.94 22.74
N GLY A 1176 31.49 -2.62 22.59
CA GLY A 1176 30.35 -2.05 21.86
C GLY A 1176 29.11 -2.94 21.77
N ARG A 1177 29.27 -4.27 21.90
CA ARG A 1177 28.17 -5.23 21.90
C ARG A 1177 27.50 -5.34 23.28
N LEU A 1178 26.21 -5.69 23.29
CA LEU A 1178 25.46 -5.98 24.51
C LEU A 1178 25.91 -7.36 25.05
N SER A 1179 26.38 -7.42 26.30
CA SER A 1179 26.67 -8.71 26.95
C SER A 1179 25.36 -9.51 27.14
N LYS A 1180 25.45 -10.82 27.40
CA LYS A 1180 24.24 -11.61 27.70
C LYS A 1180 23.47 -11.03 28.89
N GLU A 1181 24.19 -10.56 29.92
CA GLU A 1181 23.59 -9.91 31.09
C GLU A 1181 22.90 -8.59 30.72
N VAL A 1182 23.47 -7.81 29.79
CA VAL A 1182 22.83 -6.57 29.29
C VAL A 1182 21.62 -6.88 28.42
N ILE A 1183 21.70 -7.89 27.54
CA ILE A 1183 20.54 -8.35 26.76
C ILE A 1183 19.44 -8.83 27.69
N GLU A 1184 19.77 -9.65 28.71
CA GLU A 1184 18.80 -10.09 29.72
C GLU A 1184 18.21 -8.92 30.50
N LYS A 1185 19.01 -7.88 30.80
CA LYS A 1185 18.51 -6.64 31.41
C LYS A 1185 17.55 -5.90 30.47
N MET A 1186 17.89 -5.77 29.19
CA MET A 1186 17.03 -5.14 28.18
C MET A 1186 15.76 -5.95 27.93
N VAL A 1187 15.83 -7.28 27.96
CA VAL A 1187 14.66 -8.17 27.92
C VAL A 1187 13.79 -7.93 29.14
N LYS A 1188 14.37 -7.86 30.35
CA LYS A 1188 13.62 -7.52 31.58
C LYS A 1188 13.01 -6.13 31.53
N GLU A 1189 13.70 -5.14 30.94
CA GLU A 1189 13.17 -3.80 30.73
C GLU A 1189 12.04 -3.81 29.69
N ALA A 1190 12.17 -4.56 28.60
CA ALA A 1190 11.11 -4.77 27.62
C ALA A 1190 9.89 -5.48 28.23
N GLU A 1191 10.10 -6.46 29.11
CA GLU A 1191 9.06 -7.12 29.90
C GLU A 1191 8.42 -6.17 30.91
N LYS A 1192 9.21 -5.29 31.56
CA LYS A 1192 8.69 -4.22 32.42
C LYS A 1192 7.81 -3.27 31.62
N TYR A 1193 8.27 -2.80 30.46
CA TYR A 1193 7.46 -1.94 29.60
C TYR A 1193 6.20 -2.62 29.13
N LYS A 1194 6.26 -3.92 28.80
CA LYS A 1194 5.08 -4.71 28.48
C LYS A 1194 4.11 -4.81 29.66
N ALA A 1195 4.61 -4.96 30.89
CA ALA A 1195 3.77 -4.95 32.09
C ALA A 1195 3.16 -3.57 32.36
N GLU A 1196 3.90 -2.49 32.10
CA GLU A 1196 3.38 -1.11 32.16
C GLU A 1196 2.31 -0.87 31.09
N ASP A 1197 2.51 -1.35 29.86
CA ASP A 1197 1.52 -1.28 28.78
C ASP A 1197 0.26 -2.08 29.15
N GLU A 1198 0.43 -3.22 29.82
CA GLU A 1198 -0.67 -4.06 30.34
C GLU A 1198 -1.42 -3.37 31.49
N GLU A 1199 -0.72 -2.70 32.41
CA GLU A 1199 -1.33 -1.92 33.48
C GLU A 1199 -2.07 -0.69 32.93
N HIS A 1200 -1.44 0.02 31.98
CA HIS A 1200 -2.09 1.11 31.26
C HIS A 1200 -3.31 0.60 30.51
N ARG A 1201 -3.22 -0.56 29.87
CA ARG A 1201 -4.38 -1.21 29.23
C ARG A 1201 -5.49 -1.48 30.24
N LYS A 1202 -5.20 -2.02 31.42
CA LYS A 1202 -6.21 -2.21 32.49
C LYS A 1202 -6.84 -0.90 32.93
N LYS A 1203 -6.06 0.15 33.12
CA LYS A 1203 -6.55 1.50 33.45
C LYS A 1203 -7.47 2.03 32.36
N VAL A 1204 -7.08 1.89 31.09
CA VAL A 1204 -7.93 2.29 29.97
C VAL A 1204 -9.17 1.40 29.86
N GLU A 1205 -9.07 0.10 30.11
CA GLU A 1205 -10.21 -0.83 30.15
C GLU A 1205 -11.19 -0.47 31.27
N ALA A 1206 -10.72 -0.13 32.47
CA ALA A 1206 -11.56 0.32 33.58
C ALA A 1206 -12.27 1.65 33.27
N LYS A 1207 -11.52 2.62 32.71
CA LYS A 1207 -12.07 3.88 32.19
C LYS A 1207 -13.14 3.62 31.14
N LEU A 1208 -12.83 2.79 30.15
CA LEU A 1208 -13.77 2.39 29.09
C LEU A 1208 -14.94 1.62 29.67
N ALA A 1209 -14.78 0.83 30.71
CA ALA A 1209 -15.87 0.10 31.34
C ALA A 1209 -16.85 1.07 32.01
N LEU A 1210 -16.36 2.06 32.75
CA LEU A 1210 -17.17 3.14 33.31
C LEU A 1210 -17.86 3.94 32.20
N GLU A 1211 -17.11 4.37 31.19
CA GLU A 1211 -17.61 5.17 30.07
C GLU A 1211 -18.68 4.41 29.27
N ASN A 1212 -18.39 3.15 28.90
CA ASN A 1212 -19.33 2.27 28.22
C ASN A 1212 -20.57 1.97 29.07
N TYR A 1213 -20.43 1.79 30.39
CA TYR A 1213 -21.58 1.58 31.26
C TYR A 1213 -22.45 2.84 31.33
N ALA A 1214 -21.86 4.02 31.48
CA ALA A 1214 -22.56 5.29 31.46
C ALA A 1214 -23.34 5.49 30.15
N TYR A 1215 -22.70 5.27 28.99
CA TYR A 1215 -23.37 5.38 27.70
C TYR A 1215 -24.40 4.28 27.46
N LYS A 1216 -24.15 3.03 27.91
CA LYS A 1216 -25.12 1.94 27.82
C LYS A 1216 -26.40 2.26 28.57
N ILE A 1217 -26.31 2.71 29.82
CA ILE A 1217 -27.50 3.08 30.61
C ILE A 1217 -28.19 4.29 29.99
N ARG A 1218 -27.43 5.30 29.53
CA ARG A 1218 -27.98 6.46 28.83
C ARG A 1218 -28.81 6.05 27.60
N ASN A 1219 -28.27 5.19 26.75
CA ASN A 1219 -28.97 4.69 25.57
C ASN A 1219 -30.20 3.83 25.96
N THR A 1220 -30.09 3.06 27.04
CA THR A 1220 -31.24 2.28 27.56
C THR A 1220 -32.40 3.18 27.99
N LEU A 1221 -32.10 4.33 28.60
CA LEU A 1221 -33.09 5.33 29.00
C LEU A 1221 -33.68 6.11 27.81
N MET A 1222 -32.96 6.22 26.69
CA MET A 1222 -33.47 6.86 25.48
C MET A 1222 -34.48 5.99 24.71
N ASN A 1223 -34.56 4.68 25.00
CA ASN A 1223 -35.55 3.79 24.39
C ASN A 1223 -36.92 3.95 25.08
N GLU A 1224 -37.93 4.42 24.34
CA GLU A 1224 -39.26 4.77 24.85
C GLU A 1224 -39.99 3.60 25.55
N GLU A 1225 -39.80 2.35 25.09
CA GLU A 1225 -40.41 1.17 25.71
C GLU A 1225 -39.91 0.92 27.14
N ASN A 1226 -38.62 1.16 27.40
CA ASN A 1226 -38.02 1.02 28.73
C ASN A 1226 -38.26 2.27 29.58
N ASN A 1227 -38.29 3.44 28.95
CA ASN A 1227 -38.51 4.71 29.64
C ASN A 1227 -39.94 4.81 30.22
N SER A 1228 -40.94 4.24 29.53
CA SER A 1228 -42.34 4.20 30.00
C SER A 1228 -42.56 3.43 31.32
N LYS A 1229 -41.59 2.59 31.74
CA LYS A 1229 -41.68 1.75 32.95
C LYS A 1229 -41.02 2.37 34.19
N LEU A 1230 -40.33 3.50 34.06
CA LEU A 1230 -39.61 4.17 35.15
C LEU A 1230 -40.36 5.43 35.62
N PRO A 1231 -40.50 5.68 36.93
CA PRO A 1231 -40.99 6.96 37.43
C PRO A 1231 -40.07 8.12 36.98
N LYS A 1232 -40.62 9.23 36.45
CA LYS A 1232 -39.85 10.41 35.97
C LYS A 1232 -38.81 10.94 36.98
N ALA A 1233 -39.10 10.83 38.28
CA ALA A 1233 -38.17 11.24 39.33
C ALA A 1233 -36.93 10.33 39.43
N HIS A 1234 -37.08 9.03 39.11
CA HIS A 1234 -35.99 8.06 39.07
C HIS A 1234 -35.18 8.22 37.77
N GLU A 1235 -35.86 8.42 36.64
CA GLU A 1235 -35.23 8.73 35.34
C GLU A 1235 -34.28 9.93 35.48
N LYS A 1236 -34.75 11.05 36.05
CA LYS A 1236 -33.92 12.23 36.29
C LYS A 1236 -32.70 11.94 37.17
N LYS A 1237 -32.86 11.16 38.25
CA LYS A 1237 -31.75 10.80 39.13
C LYS A 1237 -30.69 9.95 38.43
N ILE A 1238 -31.10 9.01 37.58
CA ILE A 1238 -30.17 8.20 36.78
C ILE A 1238 -29.47 9.09 35.75
N GLN A 1239 -30.21 9.98 35.06
CA GLN A 1239 -29.61 10.94 34.12
C GLN A 1239 -28.58 11.84 34.80
N ASP A 1240 -28.90 12.41 35.97
CA ASP A 1240 -27.98 13.27 36.73
C ASP A 1240 -26.72 12.49 37.16
N ALA A 1241 -26.86 11.21 37.56
CA ALA A 1241 -25.74 10.34 37.91
C ALA A 1241 -24.84 10.02 36.71
N ILE A 1242 -25.44 9.75 35.53
CA ILE A 1242 -24.71 9.55 34.27
C ILE A 1242 -23.94 10.82 33.90
N VAL A 1243 -24.59 11.99 33.92
CA VAL A 1243 -23.94 13.27 33.60
C VAL A 1243 -22.78 13.55 34.56
N LYS A 1244 -22.97 13.27 35.86
CA LYS A 1244 -21.91 13.42 36.87
C LYS A 1244 -20.75 12.45 36.62
N ALA A 1245 -21.02 11.21 36.24
CA ALA A 1245 -20.00 10.22 35.92
C ALA A 1245 -19.20 10.58 34.65
N ILE A 1246 -19.89 11.01 33.58
CA ILE A 1246 -19.26 11.50 32.34
C ILE A 1246 -18.43 12.76 32.61
N TYR A 1247 -18.97 13.71 33.37
CA TYR A 1247 -18.24 14.91 33.76
C TYR A 1247 -17.00 14.61 34.60
N TRP A 1248 -17.09 13.62 35.49
CA TRP A 1248 -15.95 13.16 36.26
C TRP A 1248 -14.91 12.48 35.36
N LEU A 1249 -15.32 11.61 34.43
CA LEU A 1249 -14.46 11.01 33.41
C LEU A 1249 -13.69 12.09 32.64
N ASP A 1250 -14.38 13.11 32.13
CA ASP A 1250 -13.80 14.19 31.33
C ASP A 1250 -12.71 14.97 32.08
N ARG A 1251 -12.83 15.09 33.41
CA ARG A 1251 -11.87 15.82 34.26
C ARG A 1251 -10.76 14.95 34.85
N ASN A 1252 -10.95 13.64 34.91
CA ASN A 1252 -10.05 12.72 35.59
C ASN A 1252 -9.50 11.68 34.60
N GLN A 1253 -9.03 12.15 33.44
CA GLN A 1253 -8.49 11.31 32.38
C GLN A 1253 -7.26 10.49 32.79
N LEU A 1254 -6.56 10.92 33.86
CA LEU A 1254 -5.36 10.30 34.41
C LEU A 1254 -5.61 9.51 35.71
N ALA A 1255 -6.86 9.32 36.14
CA ALA A 1255 -7.18 8.55 37.36
C ALA A 1255 -6.73 7.09 37.27
N GLU A 1256 -6.50 6.43 38.40
CA GLU A 1256 -6.11 5.02 38.44
C GLU A 1256 -7.27 4.06 38.16
N ALA A 1257 -6.95 2.80 37.84
CA ALA A 1257 -7.94 1.80 37.44
C ALA A 1257 -9.02 1.58 38.51
N ASP A 1258 -8.61 1.53 39.78
CA ASP A 1258 -9.48 1.40 40.94
C ASP A 1258 -10.41 2.61 41.11
N GLU A 1259 -9.94 3.83 40.85
CA GLU A 1259 -10.79 5.03 40.87
C GLU A 1259 -11.89 4.96 39.80
N PHE A 1260 -11.57 4.48 38.60
CA PHE A 1260 -12.56 4.25 37.55
C PHE A 1260 -13.57 3.16 37.94
N GLU A 1261 -13.09 2.07 38.55
CA GLU A 1261 -13.93 0.97 39.05
C GLU A 1261 -14.86 1.43 40.18
N ASP A 1262 -14.36 2.21 41.13
CA ASP A 1262 -15.13 2.81 42.22
C ASP A 1262 -16.22 3.73 41.70
N LYS A 1263 -15.89 4.58 40.71
CA LYS A 1263 -16.89 5.42 40.04
C LYS A 1263 -17.90 4.60 39.24
N MET A 1264 -17.49 3.49 38.66
CA MET A 1264 -18.39 2.54 38.00
C MET A 1264 -19.33 1.91 39.02
N MET A 1265 -18.84 1.54 40.20
CA MET A 1265 -19.64 1.01 41.30
C MET A 1265 -20.61 2.07 41.87
N GLU A 1266 -20.20 3.34 42.00
CA GLU A 1266 -21.08 4.46 42.37
C GLU A 1266 -22.24 4.55 41.37
N LEU A 1267 -21.94 4.60 40.06
CA LEU A 1267 -22.95 4.68 39.02
C LEU A 1267 -23.87 3.43 38.98
N LYS A 1268 -23.29 2.22 39.07
CA LYS A 1268 -24.05 0.97 39.15
C LYS A 1268 -24.99 0.94 40.33
N SER A 1269 -24.54 1.35 41.52
CA SER A 1269 -25.35 1.35 42.73
C SER A 1269 -26.60 2.22 42.59
N VAL A 1270 -26.47 3.38 41.91
CA VAL A 1270 -27.60 4.26 41.60
C VAL A 1270 -28.52 3.59 40.59
N CYS A 1271 -27.99 3.06 39.49
CA CYS A 1271 -28.77 2.41 38.44
C CYS A 1271 -29.53 1.16 38.95
N ASP A 1272 -28.85 0.25 39.65
CA ASP A 1272 -29.39 -1.02 40.11
C ASP A 1272 -30.48 -0.83 41.18
N ALA A 1273 -30.31 0.14 42.09
CA ALA A 1273 -31.33 0.50 43.08
C ALA A 1273 -32.67 0.95 42.48
N PHE A 1274 -32.65 1.42 41.22
CA PHE A 1274 -33.83 1.86 40.51
C PHE A 1274 -34.33 0.84 39.47
N MET A 1275 -33.43 0.09 38.81
CA MET A 1275 -33.79 -0.97 37.87
C MET A 1275 -34.40 -2.20 38.57
N ALA A 1276 -33.99 -2.50 39.81
CA ALA A 1276 -34.59 -3.57 40.62
C ALA A 1276 -36.05 -3.29 41.05
N LYS A 1277 -36.58 -2.09 40.79
CA LYS A 1277 -38.00 -1.73 41.02
C LYS A 1277 -38.84 -1.76 39.73
N VAL A 1278 -38.21 -2.08 38.60
CA VAL A 1278 -38.82 -2.17 37.25
C VAL A 1278 -39.11 -3.63 36.86
N HIS A 1279 -38.43 -4.59 37.49
CA HIS A 1279 -38.82 -5.99 37.57
C HIS A 1279 -39.65 -6.23 38.83
#